data_AF-A0AAR2KMQ5-F1
#
_entry.id   AF-A0AAR2KMQ5-F1
#
_cell.length_a   1.000
_cell.length_b   1.000
_cell.length_c   1.000
_cell.angle_alpha   90.00
_cell.angle_beta   90.00
_cell.angle_gamma   90.00
#
_symmetry.space_group_name_H-M   'P 1'
#
loop_
_entity.id
_entity.type
_entity.pdbx_description
1 polymer ?
#
loop_
_entity_poly.entity_id
_entity_poly.type
_entity_poly.pdbx_seq_one_letter_code
_entity_poly.pdbx_strand_id
1 'polypeptide(L)'
;MNLRCWNSLCSSLAERNAFHGMLRAALWATSLVREGDEPPCSLSLNEAGRGLFGKIAFGGMEFPQQQKPAADGKIIYPLGVKEITDKISNDEVVKRLKLVVKTYMDMDQDSEEEKQQYLALALHLASEFFLRNPNKDVRLLVACCLADIFRIYAPEAPYTSHDKLKEIFLFITRQLKGLEDTKSPQFNRYFYLLEVRMLCHPCTVLILYFFVFSNSHNQKVQMHMLDLMSSIIIEGDGVTQELLDTILINLIPAHKNLNKQAYDLAKTLLKRTVQTIETCIASFFNQVLVMGKSSVSDLSEHVFDLIQELFAIDPLLLVSVMPQLEFKLKSNDGEERLAVVKLLAKLFGAKDSELATQNRPLWQCFLGRFNDIHVPVRLECVKFASHCLMNHPDLAKDLTEYLKVRSHDPEEAIRHDVIVTIINAGKKDLNLVNDQLLGFVRERMLDKRWRVRKEAMMGLAQLYKKYCLHHEAGKESAQKISWIKDKLLHIYYQNSIDDKLLVEKIFAQFMVPHSLETEEKMKCLYYLYACLDTNAVKALNEMWKCQNMLRGLVRELLDLHKQPTNLPDPGKAQDFMKKFNQVLGEDEKLRLQLDQLISPTCSCKQAEQCVREITRKLTYPKQPTNPFLEMVKFLLERIAPVHIDSEAISALVKLLNKSVEGTADDEDEGVTPDAAIRAGLELLKVLSFTHPTAFHSAETYESLLQCLKMEDDKVAEAAIQIFRNTGQKIESELPQIRSTLIPILHQKAKRGTPHQAKQAVNCIHAIFHNKEVQLAQIFEPLSRSLNADVPEQLITPLVSLGHISMLAPDQFASPMKSIVANFIVKDLLMNDRSVGSKNGRLWTADDEVSPEVLAKVQAIKLLVRWLLGMKNNQSKSANSTLRLLSAMLVSEGDLTEQKKICKSDMSRLRLAAGSAILKLAQEPCYHDIITPEQFQLCGLVINDECYQVRQIFAQKLHVALVKLLLPLEYMAVFALCAKDPVKERRAHARQCLLKNISVRREYIKQNPMAHEKLLSLLPEYVVPYMIHLLAHDPDFTKPQDFEQLRDIKECLWFMLEVLMTKNENNSHSFLRKMVENIKQTKDAQAPDDPKANEKLYVVCDVALFVITNKSTSCHLDSPKDPVLPTKFFTPPDKDFNNDKDYLSSEARNVLLTGKIQPKQTGVLGAVNKPLTVTTVRRPYTKTAVSDTGSNASTNSQPISPATTKNRYRPFINIVALSCIYKERHSKEAANILEVSSEASEAGARENEENPQIVKAEGGKKVRKLTCDNARKLGINLH
;
A
#
# COMPACT_ATOMS: atom_id res chain seq x y z
N MET A 1 2.07 -8.23 -26.07
CA MET A 1 1.76 -9.66 -25.81
C MET A 1 0.78 -9.72 -24.66
N ASN A 2 -0.29 -10.51 -24.79
CA ASN A 2 -1.52 -10.33 -24.01
C ASN A 2 -1.65 -11.27 -22.80
N LEU A 3 -2.50 -10.83 -21.88
CA LEU A 3 -2.90 -11.42 -20.60
C LEU A 3 -3.13 -12.94 -20.61
N ARG A 4 -2.71 -13.59 -19.52
CA ARG A 4 -3.48 -14.64 -18.83
C ARG A 4 -3.21 -14.63 -17.32
N CYS A 5 -4.15 -14.08 -16.54
CA CYS A 5 -4.47 -14.48 -15.16
C CYS A 5 -5.65 -13.62 -14.68
N TRP A 6 -6.83 -14.22 -14.54
CA TRP A 6 -7.88 -13.92 -13.55
C TRP A 6 -9.12 -14.79 -13.84
N ASN A 7 -9.49 -15.62 -12.85
CA ASN A 7 -10.84 -16.12 -12.49
C ASN A 7 -10.79 -17.58 -12.02
N SER A 8 -11.01 -17.80 -10.72
CA SER A 8 -11.61 -19.02 -10.16
C SER A 8 -11.94 -18.84 -8.67
N LEU A 9 -12.89 -19.66 -8.18
CA LEU A 9 -13.45 -19.87 -6.83
C LEU A 9 -14.81 -19.18 -6.60
N CYS A 10 -15.94 -19.88 -6.37
CA CYS A 10 -16.17 -21.33 -6.18
C CYS A 10 -17.53 -21.80 -6.74
N SER A 11 -17.54 -22.97 -7.39
CA SER A 11 -18.53 -24.05 -7.18
C SER A 11 -18.00 -25.36 -7.78
N SER A 12 -18.56 -26.51 -7.39
CA SER A 12 -17.82 -27.76 -7.20
C SER A 12 -17.92 -28.83 -8.31
N LEU A 13 -16.87 -29.67 -8.37
CA LEU A 13 -16.89 -31.10 -8.73
C LEU A 13 -17.65 -31.54 -10.01
N ALA A 14 -16.90 -31.82 -11.08
CA ALA A 14 -16.76 -33.17 -11.65
C ALA A 14 -15.96 -33.17 -12.97
N GLU A 15 -15.21 -34.25 -13.17
CA GLU A 15 -14.62 -34.78 -14.41
C GLU A 15 -14.92 -34.04 -15.73
N ARG A 16 -13.92 -33.35 -16.31
CA ARG A 16 -13.74 -33.11 -17.76
C ARG A 16 -12.42 -32.41 -18.06
N ASN A 17 -11.39 -33.17 -18.43
CA ASN A 17 -10.45 -32.84 -19.53
C ASN A 17 -9.31 -33.87 -19.72
N ALA A 18 -9.63 -35.15 -19.74
CA ALA A 18 -8.86 -36.13 -20.51
C ALA A 18 -9.28 -36.08 -22.00
N PHE A 19 -9.20 -34.90 -22.65
CA PHE A 19 -9.74 -34.73 -24.01
C PHE A 19 -9.00 -33.74 -24.94
N HIS A 20 -7.82 -33.24 -24.57
CA HIS A 20 -7.01 -32.39 -25.47
C HIS A 20 -5.59 -32.90 -25.79
N GLY A 21 -5.25 -34.12 -25.34
CA GLY A 21 -4.11 -34.88 -25.85
C GLY A 21 -4.46 -35.74 -27.09
N MET A 22 -5.70 -36.22 -27.21
CA MET A 22 -6.11 -37.15 -28.28
C MET A 22 -6.28 -36.48 -29.66
N LEU A 23 -6.53 -35.16 -29.72
CA LEU A 23 -6.82 -34.47 -30.99
C LEU A 23 -5.59 -34.10 -31.85
N ARG A 24 -4.37 -34.53 -31.48
CA ARG A 24 -3.19 -34.54 -32.37
C ARG A 24 -2.74 -35.94 -32.79
N ALA A 25 -3.27 -37.00 -32.20
CA ALA A 25 -3.09 -38.38 -32.67
C ALA A 25 -4.14 -38.79 -33.71
N ALA A 26 -5.33 -38.17 -33.69
CA ALA A 26 -6.47 -38.51 -34.54
C ALA A 26 -6.43 -37.92 -35.98
N LEU A 27 -5.29 -37.43 -36.47
CA LEU A 27 -5.12 -36.92 -37.84
C LEU A 27 -4.02 -37.64 -38.64
N TRP A 28 -3.54 -38.79 -38.14
CA TRP A 28 -2.60 -39.66 -38.86
C TRP A 28 -3.04 -41.14 -38.82
N ALA A 29 -4.36 -41.38 -38.75
CA ALA A 29 -4.94 -42.72 -38.62
C ALA A 29 -6.32 -42.89 -39.30
N THR A 30 -6.51 -42.35 -40.50
CA THR A 30 -7.57 -42.79 -41.46
C THR A 30 -7.21 -42.39 -42.90
N SER A 31 -6.25 -43.10 -43.48
CA SER A 31 -6.19 -43.39 -44.91
C SER A 31 -5.37 -44.66 -45.10
N LEU A 32 -5.72 -45.48 -46.10
CA LEU A 32 -5.21 -46.83 -46.39
C LEU A 32 -5.72 -47.94 -45.45
N VAL A 33 -6.71 -48.67 -45.97
CA VAL A 33 -7.17 -50.00 -45.54
C VAL A 33 -7.12 -50.89 -46.80
N ARG A 34 -6.46 -52.07 -46.71
CA ARG A 34 -6.35 -53.15 -47.72
C ARG A 34 -5.54 -52.80 -48.99
N GLU A 35 -4.79 -53.70 -49.64
CA GLU A 35 -4.34 -55.10 -49.39
C GLU A 35 -2.78 -55.09 -49.34
N GLY A 36 -2.04 -55.97 -48.65
CA GLY A 36 -1.81 -57.39 -48.95
C GLY A 36 -0.28 -57.69 -48.80
N ASP A 37 0.08 -58.96 -48.59
CA ASP A 37 1.45 -59.55 -48.49
C ASP A 37 2.38 -59.25 -47.27
N GLU A 38 2.75 -60.34 -46.57
CA GLU A 38 4.01 -60.51 -45.81
C GLU A 38 5.18 -60.83 -46.80
N PRO A 39 6.50 -60.83 -46.45
CA PRO A 39 7.16 -60.76 -45.14
C PRO A 39 8.40 -59.79 -45.17
N PRO A 40 9.55 -60.05 -44.51
CA PRO A 40 9.84 -60.27 -43.08
C PRO A 40 10.71 -59.13 -42.45
N CYS A 41 10.75 -59.02 -41.12
CA CYS A 41 11.96 -58.54 -40.43
C CYS A 41 12.00 -58.91 -38.94
N SER A 42 12.84 -59.89 -38.61
CA SER A 42 13.24 -60.21 -37.23
C SER A 42 14.57 -59.54 -36.89
N LEU A 43 14.63 -58.71 -35.85
CA LEU A 43 15.89 -58.28 -35.25
C LEU A 43 16.11 -59.01 -33.92
N SER A 44 17.25 -59.68 -33.84
CA SER A 44 17.57 -60.68 -32.83
C SER A 44 18.17 -60.07 -31.57
N LEU A 45 17.72 -60.56 -30.41
CA LEU A 45 18.21 -60.19 -29.08
C LEU A 45 19.56 -60.86 -28.74
N ASN A 46 20.48 -60.93 -29.71
CA ASN A 46 21.68 -61.79 -29.70
C ASN A 46 22.95 -61.05 -30.16
N GLU A 47 23.34 -59.93 -29.53
CA GLU A 47 24.73 -59.43 -29.70
C GLU A 47 25.34 -58.59 -28.56
N ALA A 48 24.54 -57.98 -27.67
CA ALA A 48 25.06 -57.20 -26.54
C ALA A 48 25.72 -58.05 -25.40
N GLY A 49 25.74 -59.38 -25.51
CA GLY A 49 26.18 -60.29 -24.44
C GLY A 49 27.68 -60.65 -24.41
N ARG A 50 28.50 -60.22 -25.38
CA ARG A 50 29.90 -60.69 -25.50
C ARG A 50 30.96 -59.79 -24.83
N GLY A 51 30.59 -58.60 -24.35
CA GLY A 51 31.53 -57.68 -23.67
C GLY A 51 31.71 -57.91 -22.16
N LEU A 52 30.77 -58.60 -21.51
CA LEU A 52 30.58 -58.51 -20.04
C LEU A 52 31.44 -59.47 -19.18
N PHE A 53 32.21 -60.38 -19.77
CA PHE A 53 32.92 -61.43 -19.02
C PHE A 53 34.40 -61.12 -18.69
N GLY A 54 34.89 -59.92 -19.01
CA GLY A 54 36.32 -59.63 -19.04
C GLY A 54 37.00 -59.30 -17.71
N LYS A 55 36.31 -58.71 -16.71
CA LYS A 55 36.94 -58.17 -15.49
C LYS A 55 36.03 -58.22 -14.26
N ILE A 56 36.00 -59.36 -13.57
CA ILE A 56 35.65 -59.43 -12.14
C ILE A 56 36.82 -60.12 -11.45
N ALA A 57 37.61 -59.35 -10.69
CA ALA A 57 38.70 -59.88 -9.90
C ALA A 57 38.16 -60.34 -8.54
N PHE A 58 38.04 -61.65 -8.34
CA PHE A 58 37.75 -62.23 -7.03
C PHE A 58 39.04 -62.23 -6.21
N GLY A 59 39.08 -61.42 -5.15
CA GLY A 59 40.26 -61.24 -4.31
C GLY A 59 40.20 -62.08 -3.04
N GLY A 60 41.16 -63.00 -2.86
CA GLY A 60 41.71 -63.33 -1.54
C GLY A 60 40.82 -64.09 -0.54
N MET A 61 40.55 -65.37 -0.81
CA MET A 61 40.45 -66.37 0.25
C MET A 61 41.41 -67.53 -0.05
N GLU A 62 42.33 -67.80 0.88
CA GLU A 62 43.19 -68.99 0.81
C GLU A 62 42.38 -70.22 1.25
N PHE A 63 42.08 -71.12 0.31
CA PHE A 63 41.46 -72.40 0.60
C PHE A 63 42.54 -73.49 0.78
N PRO A 64 42.40 -74.41 1.77
CA PRO A 64 43.37 -75.47 2.00
C PRO A 64 43.58 -76.41 0.80
N GLN A 65 44.75 -77.04 0.75
CA GLN A 65 45.16 -77.89 -0.37
C GLN A 65 44.23 -79.08 -0.60
N GLN A 66 44.01 -79.39 -1.88
CA GLN A 66 43.13 -80.45 -2.38
C GLN A 66 43.41 -81.83 -1.76
N GLN A 67 42.41 -82.41 -1.08
CA GLN A 67 42.28 -83.86 -1.03
C GLN A 67 41.55 -84.35 -2.29
N LYS A 68 42.15 -85.30 -3.01
CA LYS A 68 41.53 -85.97 -4.16
C LYS A 68 40.32 -86.82 -3.71
N PRO A 69 39.14 -86.66 -4.31
CA PRO A 69 38.11 -87.70 -4.27
C PRO A 69 38.55 -88.90 -5.12
N ALA A 70 38.30 -90.11 -4.63
CA ALA A 70 38.53 -91.33 -5.39
C ALA A 70 37.51 -91.47 -6.53
N ALA A 71 37.97 -91.84 -7.72
CA ALA A 71 37.10 -92.36 -8.77
C ALA A 71 36.64 -93.78 -8.37
N ASP A 72 35.35 -94.08 -8.60
CA ASP A 72 34.58 -95.31 -8.28
C ASP A 72 33.77 -95.33 -6.96
N GLY A 73 33.31 -94.17 -6.48
CA GLY A 73 32.21 -94.10 -5.51
C GLY A 73 30.85 -94.46 -6.13
N LYS A 74 30.35 -95.67 -5.88
CA LYS A 74 28.99 -96.10 -6.29
C LYS A 74 27.94 -95.18 -5.67
N ILE A 75 27.20 -94.43 -6.51
CA ILE A 75 26.20 -93.45 -6.05
C ILE A 75 25.09 -94.17 -5.27
N ILE A 76 24.90 -93.78 -4.00
CA ILE A 76 23.84 -94.27 -3.14
C ILE A 76 22.59 -93.41 -3.36
N TYR A 77 21.48 -94.05 -3.72
CA TYR A 77 20.19 -93.40 -3.91
C TYR A 77 19.25 -93.68 -2.73
N PRO A 78 18.35 -92.75 -2.36
CA PRO A 78 17.40 -92.95 -1.27
C PRO A 78 16.49 -94.17 -1.46
N LEU A 79 15.95 -94.70 -0.36
CA LEU A 79 15.02 -95.84 -0.37
C LEU A 79 13.85 -95.63 -1.35
N GLY A 80 13.71 -96.55 -2.31
CA GLY A 80 12.70 -96.47 -3.38
C GLY A 80 13.14 -95.73 -4.65
N VAL A 81 14.32 -95.12 -4.66
CA VAL A 81 14.90 -94.44 -5.83
C VAL A 81 15.88 -95.35 -6.56
N LYS A 82 15.62 -95.58 -7.86
CA LYS A 82 16.56 -96.26 -8.77
C LYS A 82 17.50 -95.24 -9.42
N GLU A 83 18.65 -95.70 -9.93
CA GLU A 83 19.71 -94.88 -10.54
C GLU A 83 19.19 -93.86 -11.58
N ILE A 84 19.72 -92.63 -11.56
CA ILE A 84 19.29 -91.55 -12.47
C ILE A 84 20.38 -91.28 -13.50
N THR A 85 20.14 -91.76 -14.73
CA THR A 85 21.06 -91.71 -15.88
C THR A 85 20.44 -90.98 -17.08
N ASP A 86 21.23 -90.73 -18.11
CA ASP A 86 20.83 -90.18 -19.41
C ASP A 86 19.89 -91.09 -20.23
N LYS A 87 19.86 -92.39 -19.94
CA LYS A 87 19.10 -93.42 -20.67
C LYS A 87 17.63 -93.62 -20.24
N ILE A 88 17.14 -92.90 -19.23
CA ILE A 88 15.76 -93.04 -18.72
C ILE A 88 14.87 -91.87 -19.18
N SER A 89 13.57 -92.13 -19.37
CA SER A 89 12.63 -91.10 -19.82
C SER A 89 12.48 -89.97 -18.79
N ASN A 90 12.24 -88.74 -19.27
CA ASN A 90 12.11 -87.56 -18.40
C ASN A 90 11.03 -87.72 -17.32
N ASP A 91 9.93 -88.43 -17.59
CA ASP A 91 8.87 -88.67 -16.59
C ASP A 91 9.35 -89.54 -15.43
N GLU A 92 10.18 -90.55 -15.71
CA GLU A 92 10.78 -91.42 -14.70
C GLU A 92 11.94 -90.72 -13.97
N VAL A 93 12.70 -89.85 -14.65
CA VAL A 93 13.66 -88.93 -14.02
C VAL A 93 12.94 -88.01 -13.02
N VAL A 94 11.84 -87.36 -13.44
CA VAL A 94 11.01 -86.49 -12.58
C VAL A 94 10.44 -87.26 -11.39
N LYS A 95 9.95 -88.49 -11.58
CA LYS A 95 9.43 -89.34 -10.50
C LYS A 95 10.51 -89.67 -9.46
N ARG A 96 11.72 -90.02 -9.90
CA ARG A 96 12.88 -90.30 -9.04
C ARG A 96 13.36 -89.04 -8.32
N LEU A 97 13.51 -87.92 -9.03
CA LEU A 97 13.92 -86.65 -8.45
C LEU A 97 12.93 -86.11 -7.41
N LYS A 98 11.61 -86.35 -7.55
CA LYS A 98 10.63 -85.96 -6.51
C LYS A 98 10.89 -86.64 -5.16
N LEU A 99 11.36 -87.89 -5.15
CA LEU A 99 11.75 -88.61 -3.94
C LEU A 99 13.10 -88.10 -3.39
N VAL A 100 14.06 -87.80 -4.27
CA VAL A 100 15.36 -87.22 -3.89
C VAL A 100 15.19 -85.82 -3.28
N VAL A 101 14.34 -84.96 -3.86
CA VAL A 101 13.97 -83.65 -3.27
C VAL A 101 13.39 -83.85 -1.88
N LYS A 102 12.47 -84.81 -1.68
CA LYS A 102 11.90 -85.06 -0.35
C LYS A 102 12.98 -85.50 0.64
N THR A 103 13.90 -86.38 0.24
CA THR A 103 14.98 -86.85 1.12
C THR A 103 15.86 -85.69 1.56
N TYR A 104 16.35 -84.85 0.63
CA TYR A 104 17.17 -83.69 1.02
C TYR A 104 16.38 -82.62 1.80
N MET A 105 15.10 -82.41 1.50
CA MET A 105 14.26 -81.48 2.28
C MET A 105 14.08 -81.93 3.73
N ASP A 106 13.93 -83.24 3.96
CA ASP A 106 13.71 -83.83 5.29
C ASP A 106 15.04 -84.05 6.07
N MET A 107 16.22 -83.81 5.47
CA MET A 107 17.54 -83.95 6.09
C MET A 107 17.97 -82.70 6.90
N ASP A 108 18.58 -82.93 8.07
CA ASP A 108 19.12 -81.88 8.94
C ASP A 108 20.64 -81.66 8.75
N GLN A 109 21.12 -80.47 9.14
CA GLN A 109 22.54 -80.08 9.06
C GLN A 109 23.45 -80.97 9.92
N ASP A 110 22.94 -81.47 11.04
CA ASP A 110 23.69 -82.27 12.02
C ASP A 110 23.81 -83.76 11.63
N SER A 111 23.12 -84.22 10.58
CA SER A 111 23.10 -85.63 10.12
C SER A 111 24.38 -86.02 9.36
N GLU A 112 25.54 -86.05 10.03
CA GLU A 112 26.84 -86.35 9.40
C GLU A 112 26.90 -87.70 8.68
N GLU A 113 26.25 -88.73 9.20
CA GLU A 113 26.18 -90.05 8.54
C GLU A 113 25.43 -89.99 7.20
N GLU A 114 24.29 -89.30 7.16
CA GLU A 114 23.50 -89.12 5.93
C GLU A 114 24.19 -88.17 4.94
N LYS A 115 24.91 -87.15 5.44
CA LYS A 115 25.78 -86.28 4.63
C LYS A 115 26.84 -87.10 3.91
N GLN A 116 27.62 -87.91 4.64
CA GLN A 116 28.62 -88.77 4.00
C GLN A 116 28.00 -89.79 3.03
N GLN A 117 26.84 -90.38 3.38
CA GLN A 117 26.12 -91.34 2.54
C GLN A 117 25.66 -90.74 1.20
N TYR A 118 25.12 -89.52 1.20
CA TYR A 118 24.56 -88.89 0.01
C TYR A 118 25.49 -87.91 -0.71
N LEU A 119 26.70 -87.65 -0.21
CA LEU A 119 27.69 -86.75 -0.83
C LEU A 119 27.94 -87.06 -2.31
N ALA A 120 28.07 -88.34 -2.69
CA ALA A 120 28.26 -88.74 -4.08
C ALA A 120 27.04 -88.39 -4.97
N LEU A 121 25.83 -88.49 -4.43
CA LEU A 121 24.60 -88.08 -5.11
C LEU A 121 24.50 -86.55 -5.22
N ALA A 122 24.92 -85.82 -4.18
CA ALA A 122 24.97 -84.37 -4.17
C ALA A 122 25.92 -83.82 -5.26
N LEU A 123 27.09 -84.44 -5.43
CA LEU A 123 28.01 -84.14 -6.52
C LEU A 123 27.44 -84.49 -7.90
N HIS A 124 26.79 -85.65 -8.04
CA HIS A 124 26.17 -86.09 -9.30
C HIS A 124 25.06 -85.15 -9.79
N LEU A 125 24.23 -84.63 -8.87
CA LEU A 125 23.14 -83.71 -9.19
C LEU A 125 23.62 -82.36 -9.76
N ALA A 126 24.87 -81.99 -9.55
CA ALA A 126 25.49 -80.82 -10.16
C ALA A 126 26.05 -81.07 -11.58
N SER A 127 25.96 -82.28 -12.14
CA SER A 127 26.49 -82.57 -13.48
C SER A 127 25.75 -81.80 -14.60
N GLU A 128 26.43 -81.55 -15.73
CA GLU A 128 25.83 -80.80 -16.87
C GLU A 128 24.51 -81.43 -17.37
N PHE A 129 24.39 -82.76 -17.27
CA PHE A 129 23.18 -83.51 -17.60
C PHE A 129 21.92 -82.98 -16.90
N PHE A 130 22.05 -82.57 -15.63
CA PHE A 130 20.97 -81.99 -14.86
C PHE A 130 20.86 -80.47 -15.06
N LEU A 131 21.99 -79.75 -15.01
CA LEU A 131 22.00 -78.28 -15.10
C LEU A 131 21.56 -77.74 -16.48
N ARG A 132 21.72 -78.53 -17.54
CA ARG A 132 21.34 -78.17 -18.93
C ARG A 132 20.22 -79.06 -19.49
N ASN A 133 19.54 -79.85 -18.65
CA ASN A 133 18.45 -80.72 -19.10
C ASN A 133 17.34 -79.92 -19.81
N PRO A 134 16.79 -80.36 -20.97
CA PRO A 134 15.76 -79.62 -21.67
C PRO A 134 14.42 -79.53 -20.91
N ASN A 135 14.09 -80.51 -20.06
CA ASN A 135 12.83 -80.57 -19.33
C ASN A 135 12.82 -79.55 -18.15
N LYS A 136 11.75 -78.73 -18.07
CA LYS A 136 11.59 -77.69 -17.04
C LYS A 136 11.45 -78.26 -15.62
N ASP A 137 10.66 -79.31 -15.44
CA ASP A 137 10.42 -79.95 -14.13
C ASP A 137 11.67 -80.65 -13.60
N VAL A 138 12.47 -81.28 -14.48
CA VAL A 138 13.77 -81.86 -14.11
C VAL A 138 14.69 -80.79 -13.54
N ARG A 139 14.87 -79.66 -14.26
CA ARG A 139 15.72 -78.55 -13.78
C ARG A 139 15.20 -77.94 -12.47
N LEU A 140 13.88 -77.83 -12.29
CA LEU A 140 13.31 -77.30 -11.04
C LEU A 140 13.58 -78.22 -9.86
N LEU A 141 13.33 -79.53 -9.99
CA LEU A 141 13.59 -80.49 -8.92
C LEU A 141 15.08 -80.56 -8.57
N VAL A 142 15.97 -80.51 -9.57
CA VAL A 142 17.42 -80.41 -9.36
C VAL A 142 17.77 -79.13 -8.58
N ALA A 143 17.19 -77.98 -8.94
CA ALA A 143 17.46 -76.74 -8.21
C ALA A 143 17.03 -76.81 -6.73
N CYS A 144 15.88 -77.44 -6.43
CA CYS A 144 15.46 -77.69 -5.06
C CYS A 144 16.46 -78.61 -4.32
N CYS A 145 16.91 -79.71 -4.93
CA CYS A 145 17.95 -80.56 -4.32
C CYS A 145 19.25 -79.78 -4.04
N LEU A 146 19.74 -79.01 -5.02
CA LEU A 146 20.97 -78.23 -4.88
C LEU A 146 20.85 -77.17 -3.79
N ALA A 147 19.67 -76.56 -3.63
CA ALA A 147 19.38 -75.64 -2.53
C ALA A 147 19.45 -76.35 -1.17
N ASP A 148 18.75 -77.48 -0.99
CA ASP A 148 18.84 -78.24 0.25
C ASP A 148 20.26 -78.78 0.53
N ILE A 149 21.03 -79.16 -0.50
CA ILE A 149 22.44 -79.52 -0.33
C ILE A 149 23.27 -78.36 0.23
N PHE A 150 23.11 -77.13 -0.28
CA PHE A 150 23.79 -75.97 0.33
C PHE A 150 23.30 -75.70 1.76
N ARG A 151 22.02 -75.94 2.07
CA ARG A 151 21.50 -75.84 3.44
C ARG A 151 22.19 -76.86 4.36
N ILE A 152 22.10 -78.15 4.05
CA ILE A 152 22.57 -79.27 4.88
C ILE A 152 24.10 -79.21 5.13
N TYR A 153 24.87 -78.77 4.14
CA TYR A 153 26.34 -78.79 4.22
C TYR A 153 26.94 -77.44 4.65
N ALA A 154 26.15 -76.40 4.89
CA ALA A 154 26.67 -75.14 5.42
C ALA A 154 27.40 -75.36 6.77
N PRO A 155 28.56 -74.70 7.01
CA PRO A 155 29.19 -73.68 6.18
C PRO A 155 30.05 -74.22 5.02
N GLU A 156 30.45 -75.49 5.02
CA GLU A 156 31.37 -76.10 4.05
C GLU A 156 30.63 -76.83 2.91
N ALA A 157 30.23 -76.08 1.87
CA ALA A 157 29.56 -76.66 0.71
C ALA A 157 30.40 -77.76 0.02
N PRO A 158 29.78 -78.86 -0.47
CA PRO A 158 30.51 -79.99 -1.08
C PRO A 158 31.14 -79.67 -2.44
N TYR A 159 30.87 -78.48 -2.99
CA TYR A 159 31.36 -78.03 -4.29
C TYR A 159 32.56 -77.09 -4.11
N THR A 160 33.78 -77.64 -4.13
CA THR A 160 35.02 -76.87 -3.91
C THR A 160 35.54 -76.12 -5.14
N SER A 161 35.01 -76.39 -6.33
CA SER A 161 35.40 -75.70 -7.57
C SER A 161 34.61 -74.40 -7.75
N HIS A 162 35.33 -73.27 -7.85
CA HIS A 162 34.77 -71.94 -8.08
C HIS A 162 33.92 -71.87 -9.37
N ASP A 163 34.38 -72.47 -10.47
CA ASP A 163 33.61 -72.53 -11.72
C ASP A 163 32.33 -73.36 -11.57
N LYS A 164 32.36 -74.40 -10.73
CA LYS A 164 31.21 -75.25 -10.49
C LYS A 164 30.16 -74.56 -9.62
N LEU A 165 30.58 -73.88 -8.55
CA LEU A 165 29.72 -73.01 -7.75
C LEU A 165 29.05 -71.95 -8.63
N LYS A 166 29.83 -71.26 -9.48
CA LYS A 166 29.32 -70.27 -10.43
C LYS A 166 28.28 -70.86 -11.41
N GLU A 167 28.51 -72.06 -11.94
CA GLU A 167 27.54 -72.71 -12.82
C GLU A 167 26.23 -73.06 -12.07
N ILE A 168 26.33 -73.55 -10.84
CA ILE A 168 25.18 -73.90 -9.98
C ILE A 168 24.37 -72.65 -9.61
N PHE A 169 25.01 -71.57 -9.13
CA PHE A 169 24.29 -70.33 -8.78
C PHE A 169 23.66 -69.65 -9.99
N LEU A 170 24.34 -69.64 -11.15
CA LEU A 170 23.75 -69.15 -12.39
C LEU A 170 22.57 -70.02 -12.85
N PHE A 171 22.63 -71.34 -12.64
CA PHE A 171 21.51 -72.25 -12.88
C PHE A 171 20.32 -71.95 -11.95
N ILE A 172 20.54 -71.86 -10.63
CA ILE A 172 19.48 -71.51 -9.65
C ILE A 172 18.85 -70.15 -10.01
N THR A 173 19.66 -69.15 -10.38
CA THR A 173 19.20 -67.82 -10.82
C THR A 173 18.28 -67.91 -12.05
N ARG A 174 18.57 -68.78 -13.04
CA ARG A 174 17.67 -69.01 -14.19
C ARG A 174 16.37 -69.66 -13.75
N GLN A 175 16.39 -70.53 -12.75
CA GLN A 175 15.21 -71.25 -12.26
C GLN A 175 14.30 -70.32 -11.43
N LEU A 176 14.84 -69.35 -10.70
CA LEU A 176 14.06 -68.33 -9.99
C LEU A 176 13.21 -67.44 -10.93
N LYS A 177 13.51 -67.37 -12.24
CA LYS A 177 12.59 -66.77 -13.23
C LYS A 177 11.21 -67.42 -13.27
N GLY A 178 11.10 -68.70 -12.86
CA GLY A 178 9.82 -69.40 -12.77
C GLY A 178 8.84 -68.82 -11.74
N LEU A 179 9.29 -67.88 -10.89
CA LEU A 179 8.42 -67.10 -10.02
C LEU A 179 7.47 -66.17 -10.80
N GLU A 180 7.86 -65.70 -12.00
CA GLU A 180 7.07 -64.76 -12.82
C GLU A 180 5.61 -65.23 -13.04
N ASP A 181 5.44 -66.51 -13.36
CA ASP A 181 4.14 -67.15 -13.58
C ASP A 181 3.54 -67.68 -12.27
N THR A 182 2.85 -66.79 -11.55
CA THR A 182 2.13 -67.11 -10.31
C THR A 182 0.91 -68.01 -10.51
N LYS A 183 0.54 -68.35 -11.75
CA LYS A 183 -0.53 -69.29 -12.09
C LYS A 183 0.00 -70.70 -12.42
N SER A 184 1.33 -70.86 -12.51
CA SER A 184 1.96 -72.15 -12.75
C SER A 184 1.63 -73.16 -11.64
N PRO A 185 1.24 -74.41 -11.95
CA PRO A 185 1.09 -75.45 -10.93
C PRO A 185 2.42 -75.83 -10.26
N GLN A 186 3.57 -75.42 -10.83
CA GLN A 186 4.89 -75.53 -10.22
C GLN A 186 5.27 -74.34 -9.31
N PHE A 187 4.46 -73.27 -9.24
CA PHE A 187 4.81 -72.03 -8.52
C PHE A 187 5.29 -72.27 -7.08
N ASN A 188 4.61 -73.13 -6.32
CA ASN A 188 4.99 -73.46 -4.93
C ASN A 188 6.40 -74.06 -4.80
N ARG A 189 6.95 -74.70 -5.85
CA ARG A 189 8.34 -75.21 -5.87
C ARG A 189 9.35 -74.11 -6.20
N TYR A 190 9.00 -73.16 -7.05
CA TYR A 190 9.81 -71.95 -7.26
C TYR A 190 9.81 -71.06 -5.99
N PHE A 191 8.68 -70.99 -5.28
CA PHE A 191 8.60 -70.32 -3.98
C PHE A 191 9.45 -71.02 -2.92
N TYR A 192 9.37 -72.36 -2.81
CA TYR A 192 10.26 -73.13 -1.95
C TYR A 192 11.74 -72.86 -2.24
N LEU A 193 12.14 -72.85 -3.52
CA LEU A 193 13.52 -72.52 -3.94
C LEU A 193 13.99 -71.12 -3.51
N LEU A 194 13.06 -70.17 -3.30
CA LEU A 194 13.34 -68.84 -2.76
C LEU A 194 13.34 -68.81 -1.22
N GLU A 195 12.52 -69.66 -0.59
CA GLU A 195 12.37 -69.77 0.87
C GLU A 195 13.59 -70.45 1.53
N VAL A 196 14.18 -71.46 0.89
CA VAL A 196 15.43 -72.06 1.36
C VAL A 196 16.57 -71.04 1.22
N ARG A 197 16.92 -70.39 2.33
CA ARG A 197 17.93 -69.31 2.40
C ARG A 197 19.31 -69.78 1.95
N MET A 198 19.65 -69.49 0.69
CA MET A 198 20.99 -69.70 0.13
C MET A 198 21.92 -68.54 0.48
N LEU A 199 23.08 -68.83 1.09
CA LEU A 199 24.21 -67.89 1.10
C LEU A 199 24.78 -67.77 -0.32
N CYS A 200 24.14 -66.95 -1.15
CA CYS A 200 24.51 -66.75 -2.55
C CYS A 200 25.43 -65.55 -2.74
N HIS A 201 26.71 -65.70 -2.40
CA HIS A 201 27.76 -64.77 -2.81
C HIS A 201 28.07 -64.93 -4.32
N PRO A 202 28.32 -63.85 -5.05
CA PRO A 202 27.42 -62.74 -5.33
C PRO A 202 26.73 -62.93 -6.71
N CYS A 203 25.40 -62.77 -6.79
CA CYS A 203 24.66 -62.78 -8.06
C CYS A 203 23.90 -61.47 -8.30
N THR A 204 24.57 -60.43 -8.81
CA THR A 204 23.96 -59.15 -9.23
C THR A 204 22.77 -59.35 -10.18
N VAL A 205 22.88 -60.33 -11.09
CA VAL A 205 21.85 -60.75 -12.06
C VAL A 205 20.53 -61.18 -11.39
N LEU A 206 20.59 -61.73 -10.18
CA LEU A 206 19.43 -62.23 -9.43
C LEU A 206 18.58 -61.07 -8.87
N ILE A 207 19.24 -60.00 -8.41
CA ILE A 207 18.60 -58.76 -7.95
C ILE A 207 17.86 -58.08 -9.11
N LEU A 208 18.47 -58.03 -10.29
CA LEU A 208 17.87 -57.46 -11.50
C LEU A 208 16.59 -58.20 -11.90
N TYR A 209 16.52 -59.53 -11.75
CA TYR A 209 15.30 -60.28 -12.03
C TYR A 209 14.17 -60.05 -11.00
N PHE A 210 14.48 -59.87 -9.72
CA PHE A 210 13.43 -59.62 -8.71
C PHE A 210 12.71 -58.28 -8.89
N PHE A 211 13.39 -57.24 -9.41
CA PHE A 211 12.72 -55.98 -9.77
C PHE A 211 11.83 -56.07 -11.01
N VAL A 212 12.10 -57.01 -11.93
CA VAL A 212 11.28 -57.19 -13.14
C VAL A 212 9.95 -57.90 -12.83
N PHE A 213 9.95 -58.92 -11.96
CA PHE A 213 8.79 -59.80 -11.75
C PHE A 213 7.87 -59.40 -10.58
N SER A 214 8.23 -58.38 -9.79
CA SER A 214 7.55 -57.98 -8.54
C SER A 214 6.05 -57.66 -8.64
N ASN A 215 5.52 -57.43 -9.85
CA ASN A 215 4.13 -57.01 -10.09
C ASN A 215 3.06 -58.08 -9.81
N SER A 216 3.38 -59.37 -9.86
CA SER A 216 2.39 -60.46 -9.78
C SER A 216 2.35 -61.19 -8.43
N HIS A 217 3.24 -60.87 -7.50
CA HIS A 217 3.54 -61.67 -6.32
C HIS A 217 2.80 -61.24 -5.04
N ASN A 218 2.69 -62.16 -4.07
CA ASN A 218 2.17 -61.86 -2.73
C ASN A 218 3.26 -61.34 -1.78
N GLN A 219 2.85 -60.79 -0.64
CA GLN A 219 3.78 -60.22 0.35
C GLN A 219 4.82 -61.21 0.90
N LYS A 220 4.51 -62.51 1.02
CA LYS A 220 5.48 -63.51 1.51
C LYS A 220 6.64 -63.65 0.52
N VAL A 221 6.34 -63.82 -0.76
CA VAL A 221 7.35 -63.87 -1.85
C VAL A 221 8.22 -62.61 -1.83
N GLN A 222 7.60 -61.43 -1.71
CA GLN A 222 8.31 -60.15 -1.63
C GLN A 222 9.23 -60.06 -0.39
N MET A 223 8.82 -60.58 0.78
CA MET A 223 9.68 -60.62 1.97
C MET A 223 10.89 -61.55 1.80
N HIS A 224 10.73 -62.75 1.23
CA HIS A 224 11.87 -63.64 0.99
C HIS A 224 12.82 -63.07 -0.08
N MET A 225 12.30 -62.41 -1.12
CA MET A 225 13.13 -61.63 -2.07
C MET A 225 13.91 -60.54 -1.33
N LEU A 226 13.26 -59.75 -0.45
CA LEU A 226 13.93 -58.71 0.33
C LEU A 226 14.99 -59.24 1.28
N ASP A 227 14.73 -60.35 1.98
CA ASP A 227 15.70 -60.99 2.89
C ASP A 227 16.96 -61.39 2.12
N LEU A 228 16.81 -62.09 0.98
CA LEU A 228 17.93 -62.52 0.14
C LEU A 228 18.70 -61.33 -0.45
N MET A 229 18.01 -60.30 -0.96
CA MET A 229 18.67 -59.08 -1.45
C MET A 229 19.37 -58.29 -0.34
N SER A 230 18.81 -58.29 0.88
CA SER A 230 19.43 -57.61 2.03
C SER A 230 20.71 -58.32 2.46
N SER A 231 20.68 -59.66 2.56
CA SER A 231 21.86 -60.50 2.85
C SER A 231 22.97 -60.25 1.83
N ILE A 232 22.68 -60.28 0.53
CA ILE A 232 23.67 -60.00 -0.53
C ILE A 232 24.34 -58.61 -0.38
N ILE A 233 23.61 -57.59 0.07
CA ILE A 233 24.14 -56.23 0.25
C ILE A 233 24.89 -56.06 1.57
N ILE A 234 24.47 -56.74 2.64
CA ILE A 234 25.05 -56.60 3.98
C ILE A 234 26.29 -57.48 4.17
N GLU A 235 26.30 -58.69 3.61
CA GLU A 235 27.37 -59.69 3.78
C GLU A 235 28.44 -59.62 2.67
N GLY A 236 28.14 -59.04 1.51
CA GLY A 236 29.06 -59.00 0.37
C GLY A 236 30.17 -57.94 0.48
N ASP A 237 31.33 -58.22 -0.14
CA ASP A 237 32.55 -57.38 -0.12
C ASP A 237 32.38 -55.95 -0.68
N GLY A 238 31.23 -55.62 -1.29
CA GLY A 238 30.89 -54.28 -1.76
C GLY A 238 29.83 -54.25 -2.86
N VAL A 239 29.07 -53.16 -2.94
CA VAL A 239 28.05 -52.94 -3.98
C VAL A 239 28.69 -52.26 -5.20
N THR A 240 28.60 -52.89 -6.37
CA THR A 240 29.06 -52.30 -7.63
C THR A 240 28.11 -51.21 -8.13
N GLN A 241 28.59 -50.27 -8.96
CA GLN A 241 27.74 -49.21 -9.53
C GLN A 241 26.57 -49.79 -10.35
N GLU A 242 26.80 -50.83 -11.16
CA GLU A 242 25.76 -51.51 -11.94
C GLU A 242 24.65 -52.11 -11.04
N LEU A 243 25.02 -52.67 -9.88
CA LEU A 243 24.07 -53.17 -8.90
C LEU A 243 23.31 -52.02 -8.21
N LEU A 244 24.01 -50.95 -7.85
CA LEU A 244 23.40 -49.76 -7.26
C LEU A 244 22.39 -49.12 -8.23
N ASP A 245 22.74 -49.00 -9.51
CA ASP A 245 21.88 -48.46 -10.56
C ASP A 245 20.63 -49.33 -10.77
N THR A 246 20.79 -50.66 -10.72
CA THR A 246 19.68 -51.62 -10.77
C THR A 246 18.66 -51.42 -9.64
N ILE A 247 19.09 -50.91 -8.48
CA ILE A 247 18.19 -50.55 -7.36
C ILE A 247 17.61 -49.14 -7.59
N LEU A 248 18.46 -48.14 -7.84
CA LEU A 248 18.09 -46.73 -7.90
C LEU A 248 17.20 -46.37 -9.10
N ILE A 249 17.30 -47.07 -10.23
CA ILE A 249 16.47 -46.82 -11.42
C ILE A 249 14.97 -46.90 -11.11
N ASN A 250 14.56 -47.77 -10.18
CA ASN A 250 13.18 -47.95 -9.73
C ASN A 250 12.61 -46.74 -8.96
N LEU A 251 13.48 -45.84 -8.48
CA LEU A 251 13.07 -44.61 -7.80
C LEU A 251 12.72 -43.48 -8.77
N ILE A 252 13.24 -43.54 -10.01
CA ILE A 252 13.02 -42.48 -11.00
C ILE A 252 11.53 -42.39 -11.33
N PRO A 253 10.92 -41.18 -11.38
CA PRO A 253 9.48 -41.00 -11.56
C PRO A 253 8.87 -41.76 -12.74
N ALA A 254 9.59 -41.90 -13.86
CA ALA A 254 9.15 -42.68 -15.01
C ALA A 254 8.97 -44.18 -14.68
N HIS A 255 9.97 -44.80 -14.03
CA HIS A 255 9.94 -46.22 -13.65
C HIS A 255 8.98 -46.47 -12.49
N LYS A 256 8.97 -45.58 -11.48
CA LYS A 256 8.03 -45.60 -10.34
C LYS A 256 6.56 -45.60 -10.77
N ASN A 257 6.22 -44.85 -11.81
CA ASN A 257 4.86 -44.81 -12.37
C ASN A 257 4.50 -46.05 -13.20
N LEU A 258 5.49 -46.73 -13.79
CA LEU A 258 5.29 -47.96 -14.59
C LEU A 258 5.22 -49.23 -13.71
N ASN A 259 6.04 -49.31 -12.66
CA ASN A 259 6.14 -50.47 -11.78
C ASN A 259 6.24 -50.03 -10.30
N LYS A 260 5.08 -49.79 -9.69
CA LYS A 260 5.00 -49.40 -8.28
C LYS A 260 5.51 -50.49 -7.33
N GLN A 261 5.35 -51.78 -7.66
CA GLN A 261 5.81 -52.87 -6.81
C GLN A 261 7.33 -52.94 -6.73
N ALA A 262 8.05 -52.69 -7.84
CA ALA A 262 9.51 -52.61 -7.85
C ALA A 262 10.01 -51.39 -7.06
N TYR A 263 9.31 -50.25 -7.14
CA TYR A 263 9.57 -49.09 -6.30
C TYR A 263 9.39 -49.40 -4.80
N ASP A 264 8.27 -50.02 -4.40
CA ASP A 264 7.99 -50.36 -3.00
C ASP A 264 8.99 -51.42 -2.46
N LEU A 265 9.44 -52.34 -3.33
CA LEU A 265 10.52 -53.29 -3.05
C LEU A 265 11.87 -52.57 -2.87
N ALA A 266 12.26 -51.68 -3.78
CA ALA A 266 13.51 -50.92 -3.70
C ALA A 266 13.56 -50.04 -2.45
N LYS A 267 12.46 -49.35 -2.15
CA LYS A 267 12.26 -48.57 -0.92
C LYS A 267 12.47 -49.41 0.35
N THR A 268 11.94 -50.63 0.37
CA THR A 268 12.06 -51.50 1.55
C THR A 268 13.48 -52.08 1.69
N LEU A 269 14.12 -52.41 0.56
CA LEU A 269 15.51 -52.87 0.51
C LEU A 269 16.46 -51.79 1.04
N LEU A 270 16.37 -50.56 0.51
CA LEU A 270 17.19 -49.41 0.91
C LEU A 270 17.08 -49.10 2.41
N LYS A 271 15.88 -49.21 2.99
CA LYS A 271 15.68 -49.06 4.45
C LYS A 271 16.38 -50.14 5.27
N ARG A 272 16.31 -51.40 4.82
CA ARG A 272 16.94 -52.53 5.52
C ARG A 272 18.46 -52.51 5.45
N THR A 273 19.03 -51.97 4.36
CA THR A 273 20.47 -52.00 4.07
C THR A 273 21.18 -50.66 4.27
N VAL A 274 20.51 -49.68 4.88
CA VAL A 274 20.98 -48.28 5.01
C VAL A 274 22.41 -48.15 5.54
N GLN A 275 22.80 -48.95 6.54
CA GLN A 275 24.13 -48.90 7.16
C GLN A 275 25.27 -49.26 6.18
N THR A 276 25.01 -50.09 5.18
CA THR A 276 26.00 -50.54 4.19
C THR A 276 25.90 -49.75 2.88
N ILE A 277 24.67 -49.48 2.41
CA ILE A 277 24.47 -48.87 1.09
C ILE A 277 24.66 -47.35 1.06
N GLU A 278 24.59 -46.66 2.21
CA GLU A 278 24.81 -45.21 2.32
C GLU A 278 26.18 -44.80 1.72
N THR A 279 27.25 -45.54 2.04
CA THR A 279 28.59 -45.19 1.55
C THR A 279 28.73 -45.35 0.04
N CYS A 280 28.01 -46.31 -0.55
CA CYS A 280 27.96 -46.53 -1.99
C CYS A 280 27.19 -45.40 -2.69
N ILE A 281 26.04 -45.03 -2.13
CA ILE A 281 25.22 -43.89 -2.58
C ILE A 281 26.01 -42.58 -2.48
N ALA A 282 26.73 -42.37 -1.38
CA ALA A 282 27.58 -41.20 -1.16
C ALA A 282 28.74 -41.12 -2.16
N SER A 283 29.36 -42.25 -2.50
CA SER A 283 30.41 -42.35 -3.53
C SER A 283 29.88 -42.02 -4.92
N PHE A 284 28.72 -42.58 -5.29
CA PHE A 284 28.04 -42.28 -6.55
C PHE A 284 27.76 -40.76 -6.68
N PHE A 285 27.11 -40.16 -5.69
CA PHE A 285 26.82 -38.73 -5.71
C PHE A 285 28.09 -37.87 -5.67
N ASN A 286 29.17 -38.30 -5.00
CA ASN A 286 30.43 -37.57 -5.02
C ASN A 286 31.05 -37.53 -6.44
N GLN A 287 31.03 -38.67 -7.14
CA GLN A 287 31.55 -38.74 -8.50
C GLN A 287 30.72 -37.92 -9.50
N VAL A 288 29.39 -37.98 -9.42
CA VAL A 288 28.51 -37.23 -10.34
C VAL A 288 28.42 -35.75 -9.97
N LEU A 289 28.04 -35.42 -8.73
CA LEU A 289 27.88 -34.03 -8.29
C LEU A 289 29.25 -33.35 -8.15
N VAL A 290 30.12 -33.82 -7.27
CA VAL A 290 31.34 -33.09 -6.89
C VAL A 290 32.40 -33.16 -7.99
N MET A 291 32.65 -34.35 -8.57
CA MET A 291 33.67 -34.53 -9.62
C MET A 291 33.16 -34.28 -11.05
N GLY A 292 31.84 -34.14 -11.28
CA GLY A 292 31.26 -33.89 -12.61
C GLY A 292 31.35 -35.07 -13.59
N LYS A 293 31.53 -36.31 -13.09
CA LYS A 293 31.69 -37.51 -13.93
C LYS A 293 30.34 -38.14 -14.27
N SER A 294 29.64 -37.61 -15.28
CA SER A 294 28.38 -38.20 -15.75
C SER A 294 28.55 -39.60 -16.35
N SER A 295 29.69 -39.92 -16.94
CA SER A 295 29.99 -41.24 -17.55
C SER A 295 30.14 -42.41 -16.55
N VAL A 296 29.86 -42.20 -15.26
CA VAL A 296 29.84 -43.24 -14.23
C VAL A 296 28.53 -44.03 -14.25
N SER A 297 27.43 -43.43 -14.70
CA SER A 297 26.10 -44.05 -14.71
C SER A 297 25.13 -43.32 -15.64
N ASP A 298 24.26 -44.08 -16.32
CA ASP A 298 23.13 -43.53 -17.09
C ASP A 298 22.10 -42.81 -16.18
N LEU A 299 22.13 -43.04 -14.86
CA LEU A 299 21.27 -42.36 -13.90
C LEU A 299 21.78 -40.95 -13.52
N SER A 300 22.90 -40.50 -14.08
CA SER A 300 23.54 -39.23 -13.73
C SER A 300 22.69 -37.99 -14.04
N GLU A 301 21.80 -38.05 -15.03
CA GLU A 301 20.83 -36.97 -15.31
C GLU A 301 19.71 -36.86 -14.26
N HIS A 302 19.48 -37.93 -13.48
CA HIS A 302 18.37 -38.04 -12.53
C HIS A 302 18.77 -37.79 -11.06
N VAL A 303 20.00 -37.36 -10.79
CA VAL A 303 20.53 -37.22 -9.41
C VAL A 303 19.65 -36.41 -8.47
N PHE A 304 19.02 -35.32 -8.91
CA PHE A 304 18.15 -34.51 -8.05
C PHE A 304 16.81 -35.19 -7.72
N ASP A 305 16.24 -35.95 -8.66
CA ASP A 305 15.04 -36.75 -8.41
C ASP A 305 15.34 -37.92 -7.47
N LEU A 306 16.49 -38.58 -7.67
CA LEU A 306 16.99 -39.65 -6.79
C LEU A 306 17.21 -39.16 -5.36
N ILE A 307 17.85 -38.01 -5.15
CA ILE A 307 18.04 -37.45 -3.80
C ILE A 307 16.69 -37.12 -3.15
N GLN A 308 15.72 -36.61 -3.91
CA GLN A 308 14.38 -36.31 -3.39
C GLN A 308 13.65 -37.59 -2.92
N GLU A 309 13.71 -38.66 -3.70
CA GLU A 309 13.09 -39.94 -3.37
C GLU A 309 13.82 -40.66 -2.23
N LEU A 310 15.16 -40.67 -2.24
CA LEU A 310 15.99 -41.24 -1.16
C LEU A 310 15.72 -40.55 0.19
N PHE A 311 15.59 -39.22 0.21
CA PHE A 311 15.23 -38.48 1.43
C PHE A 311 13.85 -38.86 1.97
N ALA A 312 12.86 -39.07 1.09
CA ALA A 312 11.52 -39.51 1.45
C ALA A 312 11.43 -41.02 1.79
N ILE A 313 12.47 -41.79 1.47
CA ILE A 313 12.64 -43.16 1.93
C ILE A 313 13.23 -43.11 3.34
N ASP A 314 14.47 -42.65 3.48
CA ASP A 314 15.17 -42.55 4.76
C ASP A 314 16.26 -41.47 4.69
N PRO A 315 16.18 -40.39 5.49
CA PRO A 315 17.22 -39.35 5.52
C PRO A 315 18.62 -39.86 5.82
N LEU A 316 18.75 -41.02 6.50
CA LEU A 316 20.04 -41.64 6.80
C LEU A 316 20.81 -42.06 5.53
N LEU A 317 20.12 -42.35 4.42
CA LEU A 317 20.74 -42.70 3.12
C LEU A 317 21.54 -41.54 2.47
N LEU A 318 21.45 -40.34 3.03
CA LEU A 318 22.00 -39.12 2.45
C LEU A 318 22.93 -38.34 3.41
N VAL A 319 23.31 -38.90 4.55
CA VAL A 319 24.11 -38.21 5.58
C VAL A 319 25.41 -37.65 4.98
N SER A 320 26.15 -38.45 4.23
CA SER A 320 27.39 -38.04 3.55
C SER A 320 27.17 -37.26 2.26
N VAL A 321 25.91 -37.12 1.81
CA VAL A 321 25.49 -36.34 0.63
C VAL A 321 25.14 -34.89 1.01
N MET A 322 24.59 -34.66 2.21
CA MET A 322 24.22 -33.31 2.68
C MET A 322 25.38 -32.29 2.64
N PRO A 323 26.63 -32.63 3.06
CA PRO A 323 27.78 -31.72 2.92
C PRO A 323 28.14 -31.42 1.46
N GLN A 324 27.86 -32.35 0.54
CA GLN A 324 28.10 -32.17 -0.89
C GLN A 324 27.12 -31.15 -1.48
N LEU A 325 25.86 -31.16 -1.03
CA LEU A 325 24.88 -30.13 -1.37
C LEU A 325 25.27 -28.77 -0.77
N GLU A 326 25.77 -28.72 0.46
CA GLU A 326 26.29 -27.48 1.06
C GLU A 326 27.49 -26.91 0.28
N PHE A 327 28.38 -27.77 -0.21
CA PHE A 327 29.46 -27.37 -1.11
C PHE A 327 28.92 -26.80 -2.43
N LYS A 328 27.93 -27.44 -3.05
CA LYS A 328 27.34 -26.96 -4.31
C LYS A 328 26.51 -25.68 -4.17
N LEU A 329 25.93 -25.39 -3.01
CA LEU A 329 25.38 -24.06 -2.69
C LEU A 329 26.42 -22.92 -2.77
N LYS A 330 27.71 -23.25 -2.69
CA LYS A 330 28.84 -22.32 -2.79
C LYS A 330 29.49 -22.34 -4.19
N SER A 331 28.92 -23.05 -5.17
CA SER A 331 29.40 -23.07 -6.56
C SER A 331 29.41 -21.67 -7.16
N ASN A 332 30.35 -21.42 -8.09
CA ASN A 332 30.40 -20.18 -8.85
C ASN A 332 29.31 -20.11 -9.93
N ASP A 333 28.82 -21.25 -10.44
CA ASP A 333 27.75 -21.30 -11.43
C ASP A 333 26.37 -21.00 -10.82
N GLY A 334 25.65 -20.07 -11.44
CA GLY A 334 24.32 -19.64 -11.02
C GLY A 334 23.21 -20.64 -11.32
N GLU A 335 23.36 -21.50 -12.34
CA GLU A 335 22.38 -22.55 -12.67
C GLU A 335 22.57 -23.78 -11.78
N GLU A 336 23.82 -24.21 -11.52
CA GLU A 336 24.10 -25.25 -10.54
C GLU A 336 23.59 -24.88 -9.13
N ARG A 337 23.85 -23.65 -8.66
CA ARG A 337 23.27 -23.15 -7.40
C ARG A 337 21.74 -23.16 -7.43
N LEU A 338 21.11 -22.81 -8.56
CA LEU A 338 19.65 -22.81 -8.71
C LEU A 338 19.07 -24.23 -8.62
N ALA A 339 19.70 -25.21 -9.25
CA ALA A 339 19.26 -26.60 -9.20
C ALA A 339 19.29 -27.16 -7.77
N VAL A 340 20.38 -26.91 -7.03
CA VAL A 340 20.52 -27.32 -5.63
C VAL A 340 19.53 -26.58 -4.72
N VAL A 341 19.30 -25.29 -4.93
CA VAL A 341 18.29 -24.53 -4.18
C VAL A 341 16.87 -25.05 -4.45
N LYS A 342 16.53 -25.41 -5.69
CA LYS A 342 15.24 -26.05 -6.01
C LYS A 342 15.07 -27.40 -5.32
N LEU A 343 16.11 -28.22 -5.27
CA LEU A 343 16.07 -29.49 -4.52
C LEU A 343 15.87 -29.22 -3.02
N LEU A 344 16.74 -28.42 -2.41
CA LEU A 344 16.68 -28.14 -0.96
C LEU A 344 15.38 -27.45 -0.55
N ALA A 345 14.81 -26.59 -1.40
CA ALA A 345 13.49 -26.00 -1.17
C ALA A 345 12.38 -27.06 -1.03
N LYS A 346 12.44 -28.16 -1.80
CA LYS A 346 11.52 -29.29 -1.64
C LYS A 346 11.81 -30.05 -0.34
N LEU A 347 13.08 -30.33 -0.04
CA LEU A 347 13.47 -31.11 1.15
C LEU A 347 13.14 -30.39 2.45
N PHE A 348 13.46 -29.10 2.58
CA PHE A 348 13.11 -28.27 3.74
C PHE A 348 11.63 -27.88 3.79
N GLY A 349 10.89 -27.98 2.68
CA GLY A 349 9.49 -27.57 2.58
C GLY A 349 8.48 -28.71 2.71
N ALA A 350 8.93 -29.96 2.74
CA ALA A 350 8.09 -31.13 2.96
C ALA A 350 7.57 -31.15 4.40
N LYS A 351 6.25 -31.36 4.58
CA LYS A 351 5.53 -31.14 5.85
C LYS A 351 6.10 -31.91 7.05
N ASP A 352 6.66 -33.08 6.79
CA ASP A 352 7.25 -34.04 7.72
C ASP A 352 8.79 -33.92 7.81
N SER A 353 9.38 -32.89 7.19
CA SER A 353 10.83 -32.66 7.20
C SER A 353 11.32 -32.02 8.49
N GLU A 354 12.33 -32.66 9.08
CA GLU A 354 13.13 -32.14 10.19
C GLU A 354 14.54 -31.70 9.74
N LEU A 355 14.80 -31.58 8.43
CA LEU A 355 16.15 -31.34 7.92
C LEU A 355 16.79 -30.03 8.47
N ALA A 356 15.97 -29.02 8.79
CA ALA A 356 16.44 -27.75 9.33
C ALA A 356 16.94 -27.84 10.79
N THR A 357 16.38 -28.75 11.59
CA THR A 357 16.82 -29.02 12.96
C THR A 357 17.97 -30.03 12.98
N GLN A 358 17.87 -31.08 12.14
CA GLN A 358 18.89 -32.13 12.02
C GLN A 358 20.21 -31.62 11.39
N ASN A 359 20.14 -30.72 10.41
CA ASN A 359 21.32 -30.14 9.74
C ASN A 359 21.28 -28.59 9.71
N ARG A 360 21.52 -27.99 10.87
CA ARG A 360 21.64 -26.53 11.04
C ARG A 360 22.66 -25.87 10.08
N PRO A 361 23.87 -26.41 9.83
CA PRO A 361 24.82 -25.81 8.88
C PRO A 361 24.27 -25.67 7.45
N LEU A 362 23.68 -26.75 6.91
CA LEU A 362 23.06 -26.74 5.58
C LEU A 362 21.89 -25.76 5.52
N TRP A 363 21.05 -25.72 6.56
CA TRP A 363 19.94 -24.77 6.67
C TRP A 363 20.43 -23.31 6.64
N GLN A 364 21.46 -22.96 7.41
CA GLN A 364 22.03 -21.60 7.39
C GLN A 364 22.69 -21.26 6.05
N CYS A 365 23.36 -22.22 5.40
CA CYS A 365 23.94 -22.01 4.07
C CYS A 365 22.86 -21.77 3.00
N PHE A 366 21.76 -22.52 3.07
CA PHE A 366 20.57 -22.36 2.23
C PHE A 366 19.88 -21.01 2.47
N LEU A 367 19.65 -20.61 3.72
CA LEU A 367 19.12 -19.27 4.04
C LEU A 367 20.02 -18.14 3.52
N GLY A 368 21.33 -18.34 3.50
CA GLY A 368 22.28 -17.44 2.84
C GLY A 368 21.98 -17.16 1.36
N ARG A 369 21.34 -18.11 0.64
CA ARG A 369 20.97 -17.96 -0.78
C ARG A 369 19.83 -16.98 -1.04
N PHE A 370 19.09 -16.56 -0.02
CA PHE A 370 18.18 -15.41 -0.16
C PHE A 370 18.95 -14.14 -0.59
N ASN A 371 20.25 -14.03 -0.29
CA ASN A 371 21.11 -12.92 -0.71
C ASN A 371 21.99 -13.24 -1.94
N ASP A 372 21.69 -14.30 -2.71
CA ASP A 372 22.51 -14.69 -3.88
C ASP A 372 22.54 -13.60 -4.96
N ILE A 373 23.64 -13.46 -5.70
CA ILE A 373 23.72 -12.54 -6.83
C ILE A 373 22.71 -12.90 -7.94
N HIS A 374 22.45 -14.20 -8.14
CA HIS A 374 21.62 -14.70 -9.23
C HIS A 374 20.12 -14.54 -8.91
N VAL A 375 19.41 -13.76 -9.73
CA VAL A 375 17.99 -13.42 -9.53
C VAL A 375 17.07 -14.66 -9.42
N PRO A 376 17.19 -15.70 -10.28
CA PRO A 376 16.40 -16.92 -10.15
C PRO A 376 16.57 -17.64 -8.81
N VAL A 377 17.79 -17.65 -8.25
CA VAL A 377 18.09 -18.30 -6.95
C VAL A 377 17.33 -17.60 -5.83
N ARG A 378 17.38 -16.27 -5.78
CA ARG A 378 16.62 -15.47 -4.79
C ARG A 378 15.11 -15.63 -4.95
N LEU A 379 14.62 -15.69 -6.20
CA LEU A 379 13.20 -15.88 -6.49
C LEU A 379 12.71 -17.25 -5.99
N GLU A 380 13.51 -18.30 -6.18
CA GLU A 380 13.16 -19.64 -5.68
C GLU A 380 13.16 -19.70 -4.15
N CYS A 381 14.12 -19.05 -3.49
CA CYS A 381 14.14 -18.91 -2.02
C CYS A 381 12.86 -18.21 -1.49
N VAL A 382 12.37 -17.18 -2.18
CA VAL A 382 11.12 -16.49 -1.81
C VAL A 382 9.90 -17.41 -2.00
N LYS A 383 9.81 -18.17 -3.09
CA LYS A 383 8.72 -19.16 -3.29
C LYS A 383 8.75 -20.25 -2.22
N PHE A 384 9.93 -20.75 -1.88
CA PHE A 384 10.13 -21.71 -0.78
C PHE A 384 9.54 -21.19 0.53
N ALA A 385 9.77 -19.91 0.87
CA ALA A 385 9.27 -19.33 2.12
C ALA A 385 7.74 -19.43 2.27
N SER A 386 6.97 -19.43 1.16
CA SER A 386 5.53 -19.68 1.18
C SER A 386 5.19 -21.07 1.73
N HIS A 387 5.86 -22.11 1.23
CA HIS A 387 5.67 -23.48 1.70
C HIS A 387 6.18 -23.67 3.14
N CYS A 388 7.32 -23.07 3.46
CA CYS A 388 7.90 -23.13 4.80
C CYS A 388 6.99 -22.49 5.86
N LEU A 389 6.50 -21.27 5.64
CA LEU A 389 5.53 -20.62 6.55
C LEU A 389 4.24 -21.45 6.73
N MET A 390 3.82 -22.18 5.69
CA MET A 390 2.60 -23.00 5.72
C MET A 390 2.74 -24.37 6.38
N ASN A 391 3.98 -24.88 6.53
CA ASN A 391 4.27 -26.25 6.97
C ASN A 391 5.13 -26.30 8.25
N HIS A 392 6.01 -25.31 8.46
CA HIS A 392 6.97 -25.22 9.57
C HIS A 392 6.89 -23.82 10.23
N PRO A 393 5.83 -23.52 11.02
CA PRO A 393 5.65 -22.19 11.63
C PRO A 393 6.75 -21.79 12.61
N ASP A 394 7.45 -22.78 13.18
CA ASP A 394 8.64 -22.62 14.02
C ASP A 394 9.82 -21.96 13.28
N LEU A 395 9.99 -22.27 11.99
CA LEU A 395 11.03 -21.69 11.12
C LEU A 395 10.68 -20.29 10.59
N ALA A 396 9.46 -19.78 10.82
CA ALA A 396 9.03 -18.45 10.36
C ALA A 396 9.91 -17.30 10.88
N LYS A 397 10.50 -17.48 12.07
CA LYS A 397 11.44 -16.52 12.67
C LYS A 397 12.73 -16.39 11.85
N ASP A 398 13.31 -17.53 11.45
CA ASP A 398 14.53 -17.59 10.64
C ASP A 398 14.33 -16.90 9.27
N LEU A 399 13.12 -16.96 8.70
CA LEU A 399 12.78 -16.34 7.40
C LEU A 399 12.53 -14.83 7.45
N THR A 400 12.15 -14.27 8.61
CA THR A 400 11.57 -12.92 8.68
C THR A 400 12.56 -11.83 8.24
N GLU A 401 13.82 -11.88 8.68
CA GLU A 401 14.85 -10.91 8.27
C GLU A 401 15.27 -11.06 6.79
N TYR A 402 15.24 -12.27 6.21
CA TYR A 402 15.51 -12.43 4.78
C TYR A 402 14.37 -11.87 3.92
N LEU A 403 13.11 -12.12 4.29
CA LEU A 403 11.95 -11.56 3.59
C LEU A 403 11.89 -10.02 3.70
N LYS A 404 12.31 -9.45 4.83
CA LYS A 404 12.48 -8.00 5.01
C LYS A 404 13.42 -7.40 3.96
N VAL A 405 14.62 -7.97 3.79
CA VAL A 405 15.58 -7.50 2.78
C VAL A 405 15.05 -7.73 1.36
N ARG A 406 14.42 -8.89 1.08
CA ARG A 406 13.81 -9.17 -0.23
C ARG A 406 12.59 -8.29 -0.56
N SER A 407 11.88 -7.76 0.43
CA SER A 407 10.84 -6.74 0.18
C SER A 407 11.41 -5.41 -0.33
N HIS A 408 12.72 -5.18 -0.19
CA HIS A 408 13.46 -4.03 -0.69
C HIS A 408 14.39 -4.36 -1.87
N ASP A 409 14.23 -5.54 -2.48
CA ASP A 409 15.10 -6.02 -3.54
C ASP A 409 15.10 -5.07 -4.77
N PRO A 410 16.22 -4.87 -5.50
CA PRO A 410 16.19 -4.14 -6.76
C PRO A 410 15.14 -4.70 -7.75
N GLU A 411 14.99 -6.03 -7.81
CA GLU A 411 14.12 -6.68 -8.78
C GLU A 411 12.63 -6.60 -8.41
N GLU A 412 11.82 -6.16 -9.39
CA GLU A 412 10.37 -6.04 -9.20
C GLU A 412 9.68 -7.38 -8.95
N ALA A 413 10.14 -8.44 -9.63
CA ALA A 413 9.57 -9.78 -9.49
C ALA A 413 9.79 -10.37 -8.09
N ILE A 414 10.96 -10.11 -7.47
CA ILE A 414 11.26 -10.58 -6.12
C ILE A 414 10.38 -9.86 -5.08
N ARG A 415 10.29 -8.51 -5.17
CA ARG A 415 9.42 -7.73 -4.26
C ARG A 415 7.95 -8.11 -4.38
N HIS A 416 7.49 -8.40 -5.60
CA HIS A 416 6.15 -8.93 -5.88
C HIS A 416 5.93 -10.29 -5.21
N ASP A 417 6.82 -11.25 -5.43
CA ASP A 417 6.63 -12.62 -4.91
C ASP A 417 6.79 -12.72 -3.39
N VAL A 418 7.51 -11.79 -2.74
CA VAL A 418 7.51 -11.65 -1.27
C VAL A 418 6.11 -11.29 -0.75
N ILE A 419 5.39 -10.37 -1.42
CA ILE A 419 4.01 -10.03 -1.06
C ILE A 419 3.12 -11.26 -1.23
N VAL A 420 3.16 -11.90 -2.41
CA VAL A 420 2.33 -13.08 -2.72
C VAL A 420 2.56 -14.19 -1.70
N THR A 421 3.81 -14.42 -1.31
CA THR A 421 4.22 -15.38 -0.27
C THR A 421 3.57 -15.10 1.08
N ILE A 422 3.72 -13.87 1.60
CA ILE A 422 3.18 -13.48 2.91
C ILE A 422 1.65 -13.50 2.89
N ILE A 423 1.04 -12.97 1.83
CA ILE A 423 -0.42 -12.92 1.68
C ILE A 423 -1.03 -14.32 1.54
N ASN A 424 -0.39 -15.25 0.83
CA ASN A 424 -0.91 -16.62 0.70
C ASN A 424 -0.80 -17.41 2.02
N ALA A 425 0.29 -17.25 2.77
CA ALA A 425 0.38 -17.81 4.12
C ALA A 425 -0.70 -17.23 5.04
N GLY A 426 -0.83 -15.91 5.11
CA GLY A 426 -1.83 -15.23 5.93
C GLY A 426 -3.28 -15.52 5.53
N LYS A 427 -3.56 -15.81 4.26
CA LYS A 427 -4.88 -16.27 3.77
C LYS A 427 -5.21 -17.69 4.19
N LYS A 428 -4.22 -18.56 4.40
CA LYS A 428 -4.44 -19.93 4.89
C LYS A 428 -4.85 -19.85 6.36
N ASP A 429 -4.00 -19.25 7.19
CA ASP A 429 -4.25 -18.94 8.59
C ASP A 429 -3.43 -17.69 8.96
N LEU A 430 -4.08 -16.74 9.63
CA LEU A 430 -3.47 -15.45 10.01
C LEU A 430 -2.33 -15.65 11.02
N ASN A 431 -2.33 -16.73 11.82
CA ASN A 431 -1.27 -17.01 12.78
C ASN A 431 0.05 -17.47 12.13
N LEU A 432 0.04 -17.81 10.83
CA LEU A 432 1.25 -18.18 10.07
C LEU A 432 2.08 -16.95 9.67
N VAL A 433 1.56 -15.74 9.87
CA VAL A 433 2.25 -14.48 9.58
C VAL A 433 2.30 -13.59 10.81
N ASN A 434 3.48 -13.02 11.08
CA ASN A 434 3.68 -12.07 12.17
C ASN A 434 3.48 -10.62 11.69
N ASP A 435 3.39 -9.69 12.64
CA ASP A 435 3.17 -8.26 12.36
C ASP A 435 4.30 -7.63 11.53
N GLN A 436 5.52 -8.17 11.57
CA GLN A 436 6.63 -7.68 10.76
C GLN A 436 6.44 -8.05 9.28
N LEU A 437 6.06 -9.29 8.99
CA LEU A 437 5.75 -9.74 7.62
C LEU A 437 4.61 -8.91 7.01
N LEU A 438 3.52 -8.69 7.74
CA LEU A 438 2.44 -7.80 7.30
C LEU A 438 2.90 -6.34 7.19
N GLY A 439 3.82 -5.90 8.06
CA GLY A 439 4.50 -4.61 7.98
C GLY A 439 5.27 -4.41 6.67
N PHE A 440 5.96 -5.44 6.16
CA PHE A 440 6.65 -5.37 4.86
C PHE A 440 5.66 -5.20 3.70
N VAL A 441 4.53 -5.90 3.72
CA VAL A 441 3.47 -5.74 2.71
C VAL A 441 2.87 -4.33 2.78
N ARG A 442 2.62 -3.81 3.98
CA ARG A 442 2.16 -2.43 4.21
C ARG A 442 3.13 -1.40 3.61
N GLU A 443 4.43 -1.58 3.77
CA GLU A 443 5.44 -0.71 3.15
C GLU A 443 5.42 -0.80 1.61
N ARG A 444 5.14 -2.00 1.05
CA ARG A 444 4.99 -2.17 -0.40
C ARG A 444 3.75 -1.49 -0.99
N MET A 445 2.79 -1.05 -0.18
CA MET A 445 1.71 -0.16 -0.65
C MET A 445 2.23 1.20 -1.15
N LEU A 446 3.47 1.58 -0.84
CA LEU A 446 4.13 2.81 -1.31
C LEU A 446 5.32 2.53 -2.26
N ASP A 447 5.38 1.32 -2.84
CA ASP A 447 6.45 0.94 -3.77
C ASP A 447 6.47 1.82 -5.04
N LYS A 448 7.68 2.04 -5.60
CA LYS A 448 7.85 2.81 -6.84
C LYS A 448 7.15 2.18 -8.05
N ARG A 449 6.95 0.84 -8.05
CA ARG A 449 6.34 0.09 -9.15
C ARG A 449 4.85 -0.18 -8.87
N TRP A 450 3.99 0.29 -9.76
CA TRP A 450 2.53 0.12 -9.67
C TRP A 450 2.09 -1.34 -9.44
N ARG A 451 2.67 -2.29 -10.18
CA ARG A 451 2.35 -3.72 -10.05
C ARG A 451 2.55 -4.23 -8.63
N VAL A 452 3.62 -3.81 -7.96
CA VAL A 452 3.96 -4.20 -6.58
C VAL A 452 3.00 -3.55 -5.58
N ARG A 453 2.69 -2.26 -5.74
CA ARG A 453 1.67 -1.57 -4.92
C ARG A 453 0.29 -2.23 -5.03
N LYS A 454 -0.12 -2.54 -6.26
CA LYS A 454 -1.40 -3.19 -6.56
C LYS A 454 -1.52 -4.54 -5.84
N GLU A 455 -0.49 -5.38 -5.91
CA GLU A 455 -0.50 -6.69 -5.26
C GLU A 455 -0.56 -6.56 -3.73
N ALA A 456 0.21 -5.63 -3.14
CA ALA A 456 0.16 -5.35 -1.71
C ALA A 456 -1.23 -4.88 -1.24
N MET A 457 -1.81 -3.91 -1.94
CA MET A 457 -3.15 -3.38 -1.63
C MET A 457 -4.24 -4.46 -1.76
N MET A 458 -4.24 -5.22 -2.86
CA MET A 458 -5.20 -6.30 -3.09
C MET A 458 -5.05 -7.43 -2.07
N GLY A 459 -3.82 -7.80 -1.72
CA GLY A 459 -3.57 -8.84 -0.73
C GLY A 459 -4.05 -8.46 0.66
N LEU A 460 -3.75 -7.25 1.12
CA LEU A 460 -4.25 -6.73 2.40
C LEU A 460 -5.78 -6.59 2.41
N ALA A 461 -6.39 -6.13 1.32
CA ALA A 461 -7.84 -6.08 1.17
C ALA A 461 -8.49 -7.48 1.28
N GLN A 462 -7.86 -8.51 0.72
CA GLN A 462 -8.32 -9.90 0.84
C GLN A 462 -8.22 -10.43 2.27
N LEU A 463 -7.13 -10.11 3.01
CA LEU A 463 -7.01 -10.45 4.43
C LEU A 463 -8.06 -9.72 5.29
N TYR A 464 -8.30 -8.42 5.02
CA TYR A 464 -9.34 -7.64 5.70
C TYR A 464 -10.72 -8.26 5.49
N LYS A 465 -11.11 -8.57 4.25
CA LYS A 465 -12.40 -9.21 3.98
C LYS A 465 -12.54 -10.54 4.73
N LYS A 466 -11.50 -11.38 4.71
CA LYS A 466 -11.52 -12.71 5.34
C LYS A 466 -11.63 -12.65 6.86
N TYR A 467 -10.79 -11.85 7.51
CA TYR A 467 -10.65 -11.89 8.97
C TYR A 467 -11.34 -10.74 9.71
N CYS A 468 -11.52 -9.58 9.09
CA CYS A 468 -12.23 -8.45 9.71
C CYS A 468 -13.72 -8.41 9.36
N LEU A 469 -14.11 -8.76 8.14
CA LEU A 469 -15.52 -8.71 7.72
C LEU A 469 -16.25 -10.05 7.92
N HIS A 470 -15.59 -11.19 7.70
CA HIS A 470 -16.17 -12.52 7.92
C HIS A 470 -15.76 -13.18 9.25
N HIS A 471 -14.91 -12.52 10.05
CA HIS A 471 -14.44 -12.99 11.36
C HIS A 471 -13.93 -14.45 11.43
N GLU A 472 -13.39 -15.00 10.34
CA GLU A 472 -13.02 -16.43 10.24
C GLU A 472 -11.97 -16.90 11.28
N ALA A 473 -11.24 -15.98 11.92
CA ALA A 473 -10.27 -16.27 13.00
C ALA A 473 -10.65 -15.64 14.36
N GLY A 474 -11.90 -15.22 14.53
CA GLY A 474 -12.41 -14.53 15.72
C GLY A 474 -12.06 -13.03 15.78
N LYS A 475 -12.78 -12.30 16.64
CA LYS A 475 -12.68 -10.84 16.78
C LYS A 475 -11.29 -10.37 17.27
N GLU A 476 -10.64 -11.12 18.17
CA GLU A 476 -9.27 -10.80 18.64
C GLU A 476 -8.23 -10.83 17.51
N SER A 477 -8.30 -11.84 16.63
CA SER A 477 -7.42 -11.94 15.47
C SER A 477 -7.66 -10.82 14.47
N ALA A 478 -8.92 -10.40 14.29
CA ALA A 478 -9.28 -9.25 13.47
C ALA A 478 -8.66 -7.94 13.98
N GLN A 479 -8.61 -7.73 15.30
CA GLN A 479 -8.01 -6.53 15.90
C GLN A 479 -6.53 -6.36 15.54
N LYS A 480 -5.75 -7.45 15.44
CA LYS A 480 -4.32 -7.41 15.04
C LYS A 480 -4.09 -6.76 13.67
N ILE A 481 -5.03 -6.94 12.74
CA ILE A 481 -4.97 -6.38 11.38
C ILE A 481 -5.97 -5.25 11.13
N SER A 482 -6.60 -4.72 12.20
CA SER A 482 -7.59 -3.63 12.13
C SER A 482 -7.06 -2.39 11.42
N TRP A 483 -5.76 -2.11 11.48
CA TRP A 483 -5.10 -0.99 10.79
C TRP A 483 -5.18 -1.02 9.25
N ILE A 484 -5.54 -2.16 8.65
CA ILE A 484 -5.57 -2.32 7.19
C ILE A 484 -6.60 -1.36 6.55
N LYS A 485 -7.80 -1.22 7.14
CA LYS A 485 -8.87 -0.33 6.62
C LYS A 485 -8.38 1.11 6.47
N ASP A 486 -7.65 1.61 7.46
CA ASP A 486 -7.18 2.99 7.49
C ASP A 486 -6.04 3.18 6.49
N LYS A 487 -5.07 2.26 6.47
CA LYS A 487 -3.93 2.35 5.54
C LYS A 487 -4.32 2.19 4.07
N LEU A 488 -5.34 1.38 3.75
CA LEU A 488 -5.89 1.31 2.40
C LEU A 488 -6.51 2.65 1.98
N LEU A 489 -7.36 3.25 2.83
CA LEU A 489 -7.98 4.55 2.52
C LEU A 489 -6.98 5.71 2.48
N HIS A 490 -5.89 5.67 3.27
CA HIS A 490 -4.82 6.67 3.20
C HIS A 490 -4.12 6.74 1.84
N ILE A 491 -4.16 5.68 1.04
CA ILE A 491 -3.60 5.70 -0.32
C ILE A 491 -4.36 6.69 -1.23
N TYR A 492 -5.60 7.07 -0.92
CA TYR A 492 -6.35 8.07 -1.70
C TYR A 492 -5.71 9.47 -1.70
N TYR A 493 -4.78 9.74 -0.76
CA TYR A 493 -3.95 10.95 -0.74
C TYR A 493 -2.79 10.94 -1.74
N GLN A 494 -2.46 9.79 -2.34
CA GLN A 494 -1.42 9.72 -3.37
C GLN A 494 -1.86 10.43 -4.65
N ASN A 495 -0.90 10.97 -5.40
CA ASN A 495 -1.18 11.66 -6.66
C ASN A 495 -1.43 10.71 -7.84
N SER A 496 -1.11 9.42 -7.71
CA SER A 496 -1.36 8.42 -8.76
C SER A 496 -2.86 8.16 -8.90
N ILE A 497 -3.37 8.26 -10.13
CA ILE A 497 -4.77 7.94 -10.42
C ILE A 497 -5.03 6.44 -10.26
N ASP A 498 -4.11 5.57 -10.70
CA ASP A 498 -4.24 4.11 -10.58
C ASP A 498 -4.42 3.67 -9.12
N ASP A 499 -3.66 4.27 -8.21
CA ASP A 499 -3.76 4.03 -6.77
C ASP A 499 -5.16 4.42 -6.24
N LYS A 500 -5.68 5.61 -6.61
CA LYS A 500 -7.03 6.07 -6.20
C LYS A 500 -8.14 5.18 -6.73
N LEU A 501 -8.08 4.80 -8.00
CA LEU A 501 -9.07 3.92 -8.64
C LEU A 501 -9.07 2.54 -8.00
N LEU A 502 -7.90 2.02 -7.61
CA LEU A 502 -7.82 0.75 -6.89
C LEU A 502 -8.36 0.85 -5.46
N VAL A 503 -8.20 1.98 -4.77
CA VAL A 503 -8.84 2.21 -3.46
C VAL A 503 -10.38 2.25 -3.61
N GLU A 504 -10.92 2.96 -4.60
CA GLU A 504 -12.36 2.96 -4.93
C GLU A 504 -12.87 1.52 -5.16
N LYS A 505 -12.14 0.73 -5.95
CA LYS A 505 -12.46 -0.69 -6.20
C LYS A 505 -12.34 -1.58 -4.96
N ILE A 506 -11.28 -1.40 -4.16
CA ILE A 506 -11.05 -2.16 -2.93
C ILE A 506 -12.16 -1.91 -1.93
N PHE A 507 -12.54 -0.65 -1.76
CA PHE A 507 -13.67 -0.26 -0.93
C PHE A 507 -14.95 -0.98 -1.36
N ALA A 508 -15.26 -0.96 -2.66
CA ALA A 508 -16.46 -1.59 -3.22
C ALA A 508 -16.49 -3.13 -3.23
N GLN A 509 -15.35 -3.82 -3.09
CA GLN A 509 -15.26 -5.29 -3.23
C GLN A 509 -14.88 -6.02 -1.94
N PHE A 510 -14.13 -5.36 -1.05
CA PHE A 510 -13.51 -5.97 0.12
C PHE A 510 -13.82 -5.27 1.45
N MET A 511 -14.09 -3.96 1.44
CA MET A 511 -14.42 -3.22 2.67
C MET A 511 -15.92 -3.15 2.90
N VAL A 512 -16.68 -2.70 1.90
CA VAL A 512 -18.14 -2.70 1.85
C VAL A 512 -18.57 -3.37 0.53
N PRO A 513 -18.71 -4.71 0.50
CA PRO A 513 -18.97 -5.43 -0.75
C PRO A 513 -20.31 -5.04 -1.38
N HIS A 514 -20.26 -4.54 -2.61
CA HIS A 514 -21.44 -4.11 -3.37
C HIS A 514 -22.45 -5.23 -3.69
N SER A 515 -22.05 -6.50 -3.52
CA SER A 515 -22.89 -7.68 -3.72
C SER A 515 -23.79 -8.01 -2.53
N LEU A 516 -23.68 -7.30 -1.41
CA LEU A 516 -24.57 -7.46 -0.25
C LEU A 516 -25.91 -6.76 -0.51
N GLU A 517 -26.98 -7.28 0.10
CA GLU A 517 -28.28 -6.61 0.13
C GLU A 517 -28.19 -5.29 0.90
N THR A 518 -29.13 -4.37 0.63
CA THR A 518 -29.03 -2.97 1.05
C THR A 518 -28.85 -2.80 2.57
N GLU A 519 -29.57 -3.56 3.40
CA GLU A 519 -29.47 -3.46 4.86
C GLU A 519 -28.10 -3.92 5.39
N GLU A 520 -27.61 -5.09 4.96
CA GLU A 520 -26.29 -5.62 5.34
C GLU A 520 -25.15 -4.71 4.84
N LYS A 521 -25.27 -4.23 3.60
CA LYS A 521 -24.33 -3.29 2.98
C LYS A 521 -24.22 -2.00 3.79
N MET A 522 -25.34 -1.49 4.30
CA MET A 522 -25.38 -0.28 5.12
C MET A 522 -24.95 -0.53 6.58
N LYS A 523 -25.26 -1.69 7.17
CA LYS A 523 -24.72 -2.11 8.47
C LYS A 523 -23.18 -2.14 8.43
N CYS A 524 -22.63 -2.79 7.39
CA CYS A 524 -21.20 -2.84 7.12
C CYS A 524 -20.58 -1.42 6.97
N LEU A 525 -21.21 -0.54 6.19
CA LEU A 525 -20.74 0.84 6.01
C LEU A 525 -20.76 1.66 7.31
N TYR A 526 -21.82 1.54 8.10
CA TYR A 526 -22.05 2.27 9.35
C TYR A 526 -20.93 1.99 10.37
N TYR A 527 -20.72 0.71 10.72
CA TYR A 527 -19.69 0.31 11.67
C TYR A 527 -18.26 0.47 11.14
N LEU A 528 -18.05 0.29 9.83
CA LEU A 528 -16.77 0.64 9.21
C LEU A 528 -16.46 2.12 9.45
N TYR A 529 -17.39 3.03 9.13
CA TYR A 529 -17.18 4.48 9.27
C TYR A 529 -16.92 4.88 10.73
N ALA A 530 -17.62 4.28 11.69
CA ALA A 530 -17.37 4.47 13.12
C ALA A 530 -15.99 4.00 13.58
N CYS A 531 -15.45 2.95 12.96
CA CYS A 531 -14.13 2.41 13.25
C CYS A 531 -12.97 3.11 12.52
N LEU A 532 -13.20 4.00 11.54
CA LEU A 532 -12.13 4.61 10.73
C LEU A 532 -11.37 5.73 11.47
N ASP A 533 -10.06 5.85 11.21
CA ASP A 533 -9.29 7.00 11.67
C ASP A 533 -9.70 8.30 10.94
N THR A 534 -9.38 9.45 11.53
CA THR A 534 -9.79 10.78 11.04
C THR A 534 -9.30 11.11 9.62
N ASN A 535 -8.22 10.48 9.14
CA ASN A 535 -7.70 10.67 7.79
C ASN A 535 -8.33 9.66 6.81
N ALA A 536 -8.60 8.43 7.25
CA ALA A 536 -9.36 7.45 6.48
C ALA A 536 -10.80 7.94 6.20
N VAL A 537 -11.48 8.51 7.21
CA VAL A 537 -12.78 9.19 7.06
C VAL A 537 -12.70 10.32 6.01
N LYS A 538 -11.69 11.19 6.09
CA LYS A 538 -11.51 12.29 5.13
C LYS A 538 -11.23 11.81 3.70
N ALA A 539 -10.43 10.74 3.56
CA ALA A 539 -10.18 10.12 2.26
C ALA A 539 -11.47 9.57 1.64
N LEU A 540 -12.30 8.89 2.44
CA LEU A 540 -13.60 8.36 2.03
C LEU A 540 -14.59 9.48 1.66
N ASN A 541 -14.63 10.57 2.44
CA ASN A 541 -15.46 11.73 2.14
C ASN A 541 -15.04 12.45 0.84
N GLU A 542 -13.73 12.57 0.58
CA GLU A 542 -13.22 13.14 -0.68
C GLU A 542 -13.48 12.21 -1.87
N MET A 543 -13.47 10.88 -1.68
CA MET A 543 -13.85 9.90 -2.69
C MET A 543 -15.29 10.11 -3.18
N TRP A 544 -16.26 10.20 -2.26
CA TRP A 544 -17.66 10.48 -2.61
C TRP A 544 -17.84 11.83 -3.31
N LYS A 545 -17.12 12.86 -2.85
CA LYS A 545 -17.11 14.19 -3.47
C LYS A 545 -16.53 14.16 -4.89
N CYS A 546 -15.44 13.41 -5.13
CA CYS A 546 -14.87 13.23 -6.47
C CYS A 546 -15.85 12.51 -7.41
N GLN A 547 -16.57 11.49 -6.92
CA GLN A 547 -17.57 10.78 -7.71
C GLN A 547 -18.79 11.66 -8.05
N ASN A 548 -19.29 12.45 -7.10
CA ASN A 548 -20.38 13.40 -7.35
C ASN A 548 -19.97 14.47 -8.38
N MET A 549 -18.78 15.08 -8.20
CA MET A 549 -18.23 16.04 -9.16
C MET A 549 -18.10 15.45 -10.58
N LEU A 550 -17.64 14.19 -10.69
CA LEU A 550 -17.52 13.52 -11.98
C LEU A 550 -18.89 13.23 -12.63
N ARG A 551 -19.93 12.89 -11.85
CA ARG A 551 -21.32 12.76 -12.35
C ARG A 551 -21.85 14.09 -12.88
N GLY A 552 -21.55 15.20 -12.21
CA GLY A 552 -21.84 16.56 -12.69
C GLY A 552 -21.21 16.85 -14.05
N LEU A 553 -19.90 16.64 -14.18
CA LEU A 553 -19.17 16.85 -15.45
C LEU A 553 -19.67 15.96 -16.59
N VAL A 554 -20.09 14.72 -16.32
CA VAL A 554 -20.71 13.84 -17.33
C VAL A 554 -22.12 14.32 -17.71
N ARG A 555 -22.86 14.94 -16.78
CA ARG A 555 -24.16 15.56 -17.10
C ARG A 555 -24.00 16.78 -17.99
N GLU A 556 -23.07 17.68 -17.65
CA GLU A 556 -22.71 18.83 -18.49
C GLU A 556 -22.32 18.39 -19.91
N LEU A 557 -21.54 17.32 -20.04
CA LEU A 557 -21.19 16.73 -21.34
C LEU A 557 -22.43 16.24 -22.11
N LEU A 558 -23.37 15.55 -21.46
CA LEU A 558 -24.61 15.10 -22.08
C LEU A 558 -25.54 16.26 -22.47
N ASP A 559 -25.59 17.32 -21.66
CA ASP A 559 -26.43 18.49 -21.94
C ASP A 559 -25.88 19.32 -23.11
N LEU A 560 -24.56 19.35 -23.34
CA LEU A 560 -23.98 19.90 -24.57
C LEU A 560 -24.42 19.12 -25.82
N HIS A 561 -24.61 17.80 -25.74
CA HIS A 561 -25.20 16.99 -26.83
C HIS A 561 -26.71 17.20 -27.03
N LYS A 562 -27.37 18.01 -26.18
CA LYS A 562 -28.77 18.46 -26.34
C LYS A 562 -28.86 19.84 -27.00
N GLN A 563 -27.74 20.57 -27.17
CA GLN A 563 -27.70 21.90 -27.79
C GLN A 563 -27.40 21.83 -29.30
N PRO A 564 -27.90 22.78 -30.13
CA PRO A 564 -27.75 22.76 -31.58
C PRO A 564 -26.39 23.28 -32.10
N THR A 565 -25.44 23.60 -31.22
CA THR A 565 -24.12 24.16 -31.56
C THR A 565 -23.04 23.09 -31.63
N ASN A 566 -22.19 23.16 -32.65
CA ASN A 566 -21.01 22.31 -32.76
C ASN A 566 -20.12 22.49 -31.52
N LEU A 567 -19.86 21.39 -30.80
CA LEU A 567 -18.90 21.32 -29.70
C LEU A 567 -17.53 21.90 -30.15
N PRO A 568 -16.87 22.75 -29.34
CA PRO A 568 -15.54 23.26 -29.66
C PRO A 568 -14.53 22.13 -29.88
N ASP A 569 -13.66 22.23 -30.91
CA ASP A 569 -12.67 21.17 -31.19
C ASP A 569 -11.72 21.01 -29.98
N PRO A 570 -11.72 19.84 -29.31
CA PRO A 570 -11.08 19.72 -28.01
C PRO A 570 -9.56 19.60 -28.16
N GLY A 571 -8.88 20.72 -27.98
CA GLY A 571 -7.41 20.79 -27.97
C GLY A 571 -6.79 19.77 -27.01
N LYS A 572 -5.94 18.88 -27.53
CA LYS A 572 -5.23 17.82 -26.80
C LYS A 572 -6.11 16.97 -25.84
N ALA A 573 -7.37 16.71 -26.18
CA ALA A 573 -8.09 15.61 -25.53
C ALA A 573 -7.39 14.27 -25.79
N GLN A 574 -7.36 13.38 -24.80
CA GLN A 574 -6.88 12.01 -25.02
C GLN A 574 -7.82 11.28 -25.99
N ASP A 575 -7.25 10.57 -26.97
CA ASP A 575 -7.97 10.05 -28.15
C ASP A 575 -9.22 9.23 -27.79
N PHE A 576 -9.20 8.49 -26.67
CA PHE A 576 -10.34 7.71 -26.20
C PHE A 576 -11.53 8.57 -25.74
N MET A 577 -11.31 9.75 -25.17
CA MET A 577 -12.41 10.66 -24.82
C MET A 577 -13.00 11.34 -26.05
N LYS A 578 -12.18 11.69 -27.06
CA LYS A 578 -12.68 12.18 -28.36
C LYS A 578 -13.54 11.11 -29.04
N LYS A 579 -13.10 9.85 -29.02
CA LYS A 579 -13.87 8.70 -29.51
C LYS A 579 -15.15 8.45 -28.71
N PHE A 580 -15.13 8.55 -27.38
CA PHE A 580 -16.33 8.36 -26.55
C PHE A 580 -17.36 9.46 -26.83
N ASN A 581 -16.90 10.71 -26.97
CA ASN A 581 -17.75 11.84 -27.34
C ASN A 581 -18.38 11.69 -28.73
N GLN A 582 -17.64 11.16 -29.70
CA GLN A 582 -18.19 10.82 -31.03
C GLN A 582 -19.31 9.76 -30.91
N VAL A 583 -19.06 8.66 -30.19
CA VAL A 583 -20.07 7.59 -30.01
C VAL A 583 -21.31 8.10 -29.26
N LEU A 584 -21.17 9.04 -28.32
CA LEU A 584 -22.31 9.71 -27.68
C LEU A 584 -23.14 10.53 -28.68
N GLY A 585 -22.49 11.25 -29.61
CA GLY A 585 -23.20 11.98 -30.67
C GLY A 585 -23.95 11.05 -31.65
N GLU A 586 -23.43 9.85 -31.90
CA GLU A 586 -23.99 8.88 -32.85
C GLU A 586 -25.09 7.98 -32.24
N ASP A 587 -25.02 7.60 -30.95
CA ASP A 587 -25.96 6.65 -30.32
C ASP A 587 -26.80 7.30 -29.20
N GLU A 588 -28.00 7.78 -29.57
CA GLU A 588 -29.00 8.32 -28.65
C GLU A 588 -29.39 7.35 -27.52
N LYS A 589 -29.53 6.05 -27.82
CA LYS A 589 -29.87 5.04 -26.79
C LYS A 589 -28.73 4.86 -25.79
N LEU A 590 -27.48 5.08 -26.19
CA LEU A 590 -26.33 5.09 -25.26
C LEU A 590 -26.33 6.37 -24.41
N ARG A 591 -26.67 7.53 -24.98
CA ARG A 591 -26.90 8.77 -24.21
C ARG A 591 -27.99 8.59 -23.16
N LEU A 592 -29.15 8.02 -23.50
CA LEU A 592 -30.25 7.75 -22.56
C LEU A 592 -29.83 6.83 -21.40
N GLN A 593 -29.07 5.75 -21.69
CA GLN A 593 -28.55 4.87 -20.63
C GLN A 593 -27.52 5.57 -19.73
N LEU A 594 -26.72 6.50 -20.27
CA LEU A 594 -25.75 7.27 -19.49
C LEU A 594 -26.44 8.37 -18.65
N ASP A 595 -27.46 9.03 -19.19
CA ASP A 595 -28.30 10.02 -18.50
C ASP A 595 -29.05 9.37 -17.32
N GLN A 596 -29.61 8.16 -17.53
CA GLN A 596 -30.18 7.34 -16.45
C GLN A 596 -29.13 6.93 -15.41
N LEU A 597 -27.94 6.51 -15.81
CA LEU A 597 -26.87 6.09 -14.88
C LEU A 597 -26.42 7.22 -13.94
N ILE A 598 -26.32 8.45 -14.45
CA ILE A 598 -25.93 9.63 -13.67
C ILE A 598 -27.12 10.34 -13.02
N SER A 599 -28.35 9.86 -13.21
CA SER A 599 -29.54 10.46 -12.60
C SER A 599 -29.41 10.49 -11.08
N PRO A 600 -29.76 11.60 -10.39
CA PRO A 600 -29.68 11.69 -8.94
C PRO A 600 -30.71 10.81 -8.21
N THR A 601 -31.57 10.10 -8.94
CA THR A 601 -32.53 9.10 -8.43
C THR A 601 -32.22 7.67 -8.89
N CYS A 602 -31.09 7.43 -9.56
CA CYS A 602 -30.69 6.11 -10.04
C CYS A 602 -30.36 5.17 -8.86
N SER A 603 -31.05 4.02 -8.75
CA SER A 603 -30.73 3.02 -7.74
C SER A 603 -29.51 2.19 -8.11
N CYS A 604 -28.87 1.54 -7.12
CA CYS A 604 -27.72 0.66 -7.37
C CYS A 604 -28.06 -0.47 -8.37
N LYS A 605 -29.30 -0.99 -8.30
CA LYS A 605 -29.81 -2.05 -9.21
C LYS A 605 -30.00 -1.52 -10.64
N GLN A 606 -30.50 -0.29 -10.81
CA GLN A 606 -30.61 0.35 -12.13
C GLN A 606 -29.23 0.65 -12.72
N ALA A 607 -28.32 1.20 -11.91
CA ALA A 607 -26.96 1.51 -12.34
C ALA A 607 -26.21 0.27 -12.88
N GLU A 608 -26.33 -0.87 -12.21
CA GLU A 608 -25.77 -2.14 -12.68
C GLU A 608 -26.34 -2.57 -14.05
N GLN A 609 -27.63 -2.31 -14.32
CA GLN A 609 -28.25 -2.55 -15.62
C GLN A 609 -27.70 -1.59 -16.69
N CYS A 610 -27.68 -0.28 -16.43
CA CYS A 610 -27.15 0.72 -17.37
C CYS A 610 -25.67 0.45 -17.73
N VAL A 611 -24.81 0.15 -16.75
CA VAL A 611 -23.40 -0.17 -16.98
C VAL A 611 -23.24 -1.43 -17.83
N ARG A 612 -24.04 -2.48 -17.60
CA ARG A 612 -24.06 -3.69 -18.45
C ARG A 612 -24.48 -3.37 -19.89
N GLU A 613 -25.52 -2.55 -20.08
CA GLU A 613 -26.00 -2.17 -21.42
C GLU A 613 -24.99 -1.34 -22.21
N ILE A 614 -24.41 -0.31 -21.59
CA ILE A 614 -23.39 0.56 -22.20
C ILE A 614 -22.15 -0.28 -22.56
N THR A 615 -21.66 -1.11 -21.63
CA THR A 615 -20.51 -1.99 -21.88
C THR A 615 -20.78 -2.98 -23.01
N ARG A 616 -21.97 -3.60 -23.04
CA ARG A 616 -22.39 -4.53 -24.11
C ARG A 616 -22.36 -3.87 -25.49
N LYS A 617 -22.87 -2.65 -25.62
CA LYS A 617 -22.85 -1.88 -26.88
C LYS A 617 -21.42 -1.57 -27.34
N LEU A 618 -20.60 -1.02 -26.45
CA LEU A 618 -19.23 -0.61 -26.75
C LEU A 618 -18.24 -1.77 -26.97
N THR A 619 -18.68 -3.01 -26.72
CA THR A 619 -17.88 -4.23 -26.95
C THR A 619 -17.79 -4.62 -28.43
N TYR A 620 -18.63 -4.07 -29.31
CA TYR A 620 -18.60 -4.37 -30.75
C TYR A 620 -17.76 -3.36 -31.54
N PRO A 621 -16.83 -3.82 -32.42
CA PRO A 621 -16.48 -5.20 -32.72
C PRO A 621 -15.66 -5.89 -31.61
N LYS A 622 -15.93 -7.17 -31.36
CA LYS A 622 -15.26 -7.97 -30.31
C LYS A 622 -13.75 -8.09 -30.56
N GLN A 623 -12.96 -7.29 -29.84
CA GLN A 623 -11.50 -7.43 -29.77
C GLN A 623 -11.09 -7.94 -28.38
N PRO A 624 -10.15 -8.90 -28.28
CA PRO A 624 -9.79 -9.53 -27.00
C PRO A 624 -9.08 -8.59 -26.01
N THR A 625 -8.57 -7.46 -26.49
CA THR A 625 -8.05 -6.34 -25.68
C THR A 625 -8.45 -5.04 -26.35
N ASN A 626 -9.46 -4.35 -25.85
CA ASN A 626 -9.94 -3.06 -26.36
C ASN A 626 -9.68 -1.96 -25.30
N PRO A 627 -8.56 -1.21 -25.38
CA PRO A 627 -8.20 -0.22 -24.36
C PRO A 627 -9.23 0.92 -24.21
N PHE A 628 -9.97 1.23 -25.27
CA PHE A 628 -11.08 2.19 -25.23
C PHE A 628 -12.22 1.69 -24.34
N LEU A 629 -12.59 0.41 -24.45
CA LEU A 629 -13.63 -0.19 -23.60
C LEU A 629 -13.21 -0.21 -22.13
N GLU A 630 -11.95 -0.52 -21.83
CA GLU A 630 -11.44 -0.49 -20.44
C GLU A 630 -11.45 0.94 -19.88
N MET A 631 -11.08 1.95 -20.66
CA MET A 631 -11.21 3.37 -20.25
C MET A 631 -12.67 3.75 -19.94
N VAL A 632 -13.63 3.33 -20.77
CA VAL A 632 -15.05 3.63 -20.51
C VAL A 632 -15.56 2.85 -19.29
N LYS A 633 -15.16 1.58 -19.09
CA LYS A 633 -15.48 0.86 -17.85
C LYS A 633 -14.98 1.59 -16.61
N PHE A 634 -13.74 2.09 -16.61
CA PHE A 634 -13.22 2.88 -15.48
C PHE A 634 -14.02 4.16 -15.25
N LEU A 635 -14.52 4.84 -16.29
CA LEU A 635 -15.43 5.98 -16.12
C LEU A 635 -16.76 5.53 -15.49
N LEU A 636 -17.38 4.48 -16.03
CA LEU A 636 -18.66 3.93 -15.58
C LEU A 636 -18.61 3.45 -14.10
N GLU A 637 -17.55 2.73 -13.71
CA GLU A 637 -17.35 2.23 -12.33
C GLU A 637 -17.29 3.36 -11.28
N ARG A 638 -16.97 4.60 -11.66
CA ARG A 638 -16.92 5.76 -10.75
C ARG A 638 -18.20 6.59 -10.69
N ILE A 639 -18.92 6.68 -11.82
CA ILE A 639 -20.15 7.47 -11.91
C ILE A 639 -21.40 6.65 -11.58
N ALA A 640 -21.32 5.32 -11.56
CA ALA A 640 -22.38 4.45 -11.08
C ALA A 640 -22.60 4.62 -9.56
N PRO A 641 -23.83 4.80 -9.05
CA PRO A 641 -24.12 4.56 -7.64
C PRO A 641 -23.98 3.07 -7.33
N VAL A 642 -23.10 2.73 -6.39
CA VAL A 642 -22.77 1.34 -5.99
C VAL A 642 -23.23 1.05 -4.55
N HIS A 643 -23.04 2.04 -3.66
CA HIS A 643 -23.38 1.94 -2.24
C HIS A 643 -24.60 2.78 -1.87
N ILE A 644 -24.74 3.97 -2.45
CA ILE A 644 -25.66 5.01 -1.99
C ILE A 644 -26.75 5.27 -3.03
N ASP A 645 -27.99 5.03 -2.61
CA ASP A 645 -29.26 5.42 -3.24
C ASP A 645 -30.31 5.66 -2.12
N SER A 646 -31.57 5.91 -2.49
CA SER A 646 -32.62 6.23 -1.50
C SER A 646 -32.95 5.07 -0.54
N GLU A 647 -32.84 3.82 -0.99
CA GLU A 647 -33.02 2.65 -0.12
C GLU A 647 -31.88 2.56 0.89
N ALA A 648 -30.63 2.79 0.43
CA ALA A 648 -29.45 2.80 1.28
C ALA A 648 -29.48 3.90 2.35
N ILE A 649 -29.94 5.12 2.02
CA ILE A 649 -30.12 6.19 3.01
C ILE A 649 -31.18 5.81 4.05
N SER A 650 -32.33 5.26 3.62
CA SER A 650 -33.37 4.77 4.55
C SER A 650 -32.81 3.70 5.50
N ALA A 651 -32.02 2.75 5.00
CA ALA A 651 -31.41 1.71 5.83
C ALA A 651 -30.37 2.27 6.83
N LEU A 652 -29.51 3.22 6.43
CA LEU A 652 -28.58 3.91 7.35
C LEU A 652 -29.31 4.68 8.45
N VAL A 653 -30.41 5.35 8.11
CA VAL A 653 -31.21 6.11 9.07
C VAL A 653 -31.95 5.17 10.03
N LYS A 654 -32.44 4.02 9.56
CA LYS A 654 -33.02 2.97 10.43
C LYS A 654 -31.98 2.37 11.38
N LEU A 655 -30.74 2.16 10.95
CA LEU A 655 -29.64 1.73 11.82
C LEU A 655 -29.27 2.79 12.87
N LEU A 656 -29.24 4.07 12.48
CA LEU A 656 -29.03 5.17 13.41
C LEU A 656 -30.12 5.22 14.50
N ASN A 657 -31.40 5.09 14.13
CA ASN A 657 -32.50 5.06 15.09
C ASN A 657 -32.35 3.89 16.08
N LYS A 658 -32.02 2.69 15.60
CA LYS A 658 -31.76 1.53 16.48
C LYS A 658 -30.64 1.80 17.50
N SER A 659 -29.58 2.48 17.08
CA SER A 659 -28.46 2.84 17.97
C SER A 659 -28.91 3.89 19.02
N VAL A 660 -29.74 4.86 18.61
CA VAL A 660 -30.36 5.85 19.51
C VAL A 660 -31.34 5.22 20.51
N GLU A 661 -32.08 4.18 20.08
CA GLU A 661 -33.01 3.41 20.92
C GLU A 661 -32.32 2.38 21.82
N GLY A 662 -31.02 2.12 21.64
CA GLY A 662 -30.30 1.04 22.32
C GLY A 662 -30.68 -0.37 21.85
N THR A 663 -31.26 -0.49 20.65
CA THR A 663 -31.70 -1.75 20.02
C THR A 663 -30.79 -2.22 18.88
N ALA A 664 -29.65 -1.56 18.67
CA ALA A 664 -28.63 -1.95 17.70
C ALA A 664 -27.56 -2.87 18.29
N ASP A 665 -26.89 -3.62 17.41
CA ASP A 665 -25.78 -4.52 17.74
C ASP A 665 -24.46 -3.78 18.02
N ASP A 666 -24.48 -2.53 18.51
CA ASP A 666 -23.31 -1.63 18.57
C ASP A 666 -22.13 -2.27 19.32
N GLU A 667 -22.38 -2.77 20.54
CA GLU A 667 -21.36 -3.39 21.39
C GLU A 667 -20.83 -4.70 20.79
N ASP A 668 -21.70 -5.46 20.11
CA ASP A 668 -21.32 -6.69 19.40
C ASP A 668 -20.41 -6.38 18.21
N GLU A 669 -20.63 -5.28 17.49
CA GLU A 669 -19.77 -4.80 16.41
C GLU A 669 -18.50 -4.09 16.93
N GLY A 670 -18.34 -3.99 18.25
CA GLY A 670 -17.14 -3.47 18.93
C GLY A 670 -17.08 -1.94 19.01
N VAL A 671 -18.22 -1.26 18.95
CA VAL A 671 -18.35 0.20 18.98
C VAL A 671 -19.31 0.61 20.10
N THR A 672 -19.03 1.69 20.83
CA THR A 672 -20.01 2.20 21.82
C THR A 672 -21.16 2.91 21.10
N PRO A 673 -22.43 2.81 21.56
CA PRO A 673 -23.57 3.48 20.93
C PRO A 673 -23.33 4.98 20.63
N ASP A 674 -22.79 5.73 21.60
CA ASP A 674 -22.41 7.14 21.42
C ASP A 674 -21.48 7.41 20.23
N ALA A 675 -20.52 6.50 19.98
CA ALA A 675 -19.56 6.61 18.89
C ALA A 675 -20.21 6.23 17.56
N ALA A 676 -21.03 5.18 17.55
CA ALA A 676 -21.81 4.73 16.40
C ALA A 676 -22.79 5.83 15.92
N ILE A 677 -23.61 6.37 16.83
CA ILE A 677 -24.55 7.47 16.57
C ILE A 677 -23.84 8.68 15.96
N ARG A 678 -22.74 9.13 16.57
CA ARG A 678 -21.98 10.30 16.09
C ARG A 678 -21.32 10.05 14.74
N ALA A 679 -20.76 8.87 14.51
CA ALA A 679 -20.18 8.49 13.23
C ALA A 679 -21.24 8.38 12.12
N GLY A 680 -22.38 7.77 12.43
CA GLY A 680 -23.53 7.65 11.52
C GLY A 680 -24.11 8.99 11.10
N LEU A 681 -24.24 9.94 12.04
CA LEU A 681 -24.68 11.30 11.71
C LEU A 681 -23.64 12.08 10.91
N GLU A 682 -22.35 11.94 11.19
CA GLU A 682 -21.30 12.53 10.34
C GLU A 682 -21.29 11.93 8.92
N LEU A 683 -21.50 10.61 8.79
CA LEU A 683 -21.67 9.93 7.50
C LEU A 683 -22.90 10.47 6.75
N LEU A 684 -24.08 10.49 7.38
CA LEU A 684 -25.30 11.02 6.77
C LEU A 684 -25.15 12.51 6.39
N LYS A 685 -24.46 13.31 7.20
CA LYS A 685 -24.12 14.70 6.86
C LYS A 685 -23.24 14.80 5.61
N VAL A 686 -22.21 13.97 5.47
CA VAL A 686 -21.40 13.90 4.23
C VAL A 686 -22.23 13.44 3.03
N LEU A 687 -23.10 12.44 3.23
CA LEU A 687 -23.98 11.94 2.18
C LEU A 687 -25.02 12.99 1.76
N SER A 688 -25.52 13.83 2.67
CA SER A 688 -26.44 14.92 2.36
C SER A 688 -25.86 15.97 1.39
N PHE A 689 -24.52 16.14 1.36
CA PHE A 689 -23.85 17.03 0.40
C PHE A 689 -23.55 16.35 -0.95
N THR A 690 -23.45 15.03 -0.98
CA THR A 690 -23.02 14.27 -2.18
C THR A 690 -24.16 13.56 -2.90
N HIS A 691 -25.23 13.24 -2.19
CA HIS A 691 -26.41 12.51 -2.65
C HIS A 691 -27.70 13.11 -2.04
N PRO A 692 -27.93 14.44 -2.10
CA PRO A 692 -29.03 15.11 -1.37
C PRO A 692 -30.43 14.56 -1.69
N THR A 693 -30.66 14.16 -2.94
CA THR A 693 -31.92 13.60 -3.43
C THR A 693 -32.27 12.24 -2.81
N ALA A 694 -31.28 11.46 -2.37
CA ALA A 694 -31.50 10.14 -1.78
C ALA A 694 -32.16 10.22 -0.38
N PHE A 695 -32.12 11.39 0.27
CA PHE A 695 -32.75 11.63 1.57
C PHE A 695 -34.26 11.94 1.47
N HIS A 696 -34.79 12.14 0.26
CA HIS A 696 -36.14 12.65 0.06
C HIS A 696 -37.22 11.56 0.22
N SER A 697 -37.47 11.17 1.47
CA SER A 697 -38.58 10.30 1.86
C SER A 697 -39.14 10.70 3.23
N ALA A 698 -40.43 10.43 3.47
CA ALA A 698 -41.09 10.75 4.74
C ALA A 698 -40.39 10.06 5.93
N GLU A 699 -40.18 8.74 5.86
CA GLU A 699 -39.50 7.95 6.90
C GLU A 699 -38.13 8.51 7.31
N THR A 700 -37.33 8.93 6.32
CA THR A 700 -35.99 9.52 6.55
C THR A 700 -36.12 10.82 7.33
N TYR A 701 -37.03 11.71 6.94
CA TYR A 701 -37.21 12.98 7.63
C TYR A 701 -37.89 12.84 9.00
N GLU A 702 -38.82 11.91 9.18
CA GLU A 702 -39.42 11.61 10.50
C GLU A 702 -38.36 11.14 11.50
N SER A 703 -37.44 10.29 11.05
CA SER A 703 -36.30 9.83 11.85
C SER A 703 -35.33 10.98 12.19
N LEU A 704 -35.01 11.84 11.22
CA LEU A 704 -34.19 13.03 11.46
C LEU A 704 -34.88 14.05 12.40
N LEU A 705 -36.22 14.12 12.40
CA LEU A 705 -36.99 14.92 13.39
C LEU A 705 -36.85 14.36 14.82
N GLN A 706 -36.63 13.06 15.01
CA GLN A 706 -36.31 12.49 16.33
C GLN A 706 -34.91 12.92 16.80
N CYS A 707 -33.92 12.86 15.90
CA CYS A 707 -32.55 13.32 16.18
C CYS A 707 -32.51 14.80 16.64
N LEU A 708 -33.39 15.67 16.13
CA LEU A 708 -33.49 17.07 16.56
C LEU A 708 -33.97 17.26 18.01
N LYS A 709 -34.64 16.26 18.59
CA LYS A 709 -35.20 16.26 19.95
C LYS A 709 -34.25 15.69 20.99
N MET A 710 -33.15 15.06 20.58
CA MET A 710 -32.13 14.53 21.48
C MET A 710 -31.41 15.65 22.25
N GLU A 711 -30.90 15.32 23.44
CA GLU A 711 -30.16 16.26 24.29
C GLU A 711 -28.73 16.54 23.79
N ASP A 712 -28.12 15.65 23.00
CA ASP A 712 -26.79 15.90 22.42
C ASP A 712 -26.85 17.03 21.38
N ASP A 713 -26.26 18.17 21.75
CA ASP A 713 -26.25 19.37 20.93
C ASP A 713 -25.68 19.18 19.52
N LYS A 714 -24.69 18.28 19.36
CA LYS A 714 -24.04 18.00 18.08
C LYS A 714 -24.91 17.13 17.18
N VAL A 715 -25.67 16.21 17.77
CA VAL A 715 -26.64 15.38 17.04
C VAL A 715 -27.72 16.28 16.43
N ALA A 716 -28.27 17.19 17.24
CA ALA A 716 -29.22 18.17 16.75
C ALA A 716 -28.59 19.13 15.70
N GLU A 717 -27.34 19.59 15.87
CA GLU A 717 -26.65 20.41 14.85
C GLU A 717 -26.51 19.67 13.51
N ALA A 718 -26.05 18.43 13.52
CA ALA A 718 -25.88 17.61 12.32
C ALA A 718 -27.21 17.35 11.61
N ALA A 719 -28.27 17.03 12.35
CA ALA A 719 -29.61 16.84 11.80
C ALA A 719 -30.16 18.11 11.13
N ILE A 720 -30.03 19.31 11.74
CA ILE A 720 -30.43 20.57 11.09
C ILE A 720 -29.64 20.79 9.79
N GLN A 721 -28.35 20.44 9.76
CA GLN A 721 -27.53 20.60 8.56
C GLN A 721 -27.94 19.61 7.44
N ILE A 722 -28.33 18.38 7.78
CA ILE A 722 -28.91 17.43 6.81
C ILE A 722 -30.21 18.01 6.23
N PHE A 723 -31.15 18.46 7.08
CA PHE A 723 -32.39 19.11 6.63
C PHE A 723 -32.12 20.27 5.66
N ARG A 724 -31.18 21.17 6.00
CA ARG A 724 -30.78 22.29 5.13
C ARG A 724 -30.29 21.83 3.76
N ASN A 725 -29.51 20.75 3.71
CA ASN A 725 -28.86 20.26 2.49
C ASN A 725 -29.84 19.53 1.55
N THR A 726 -30.85 18.85 2.08
CA THR A 726 -31.74 17.96 1.30
C THR A 726 -33.18 18.44 1.22
N GLY A 727 -33.59 19.33 2.13
CA GLY A 727 -34.98 19.67 2.40
C GLY A 727 -35.68 20.59 1.40
N GLN A 728 -35.06 20.93 0.26
CA GLN A 728 -35.60 21.88 -0.73
C GLN A 728 -37.03 21.56 -1.22
N LYS A 729 -37.44 20.28 -1.16
CA LYS A 729 -38.77 19.78 -1.56
C LYS A 729 -39.72 19.50 -0.38
N ILE A 730 -39.29 19.73 0.87
CA ILE A 730 -40.12 19.42 2.05
C ILE A 730 -41.39 20.28 2.07
N GLU A 731 -41.31 21.55 1.67
CA GLU A 731 -42.49 22.43 1.72
C GLU A 731 -43.56 22.06 0.68
N SER A 732 -43.15 21.69 -0.54
CA SER A 732 -44.06 21.33 -1.63
C SER A 732 -44.60 19.90 -1.54
N GLU A 733 -43.79 18.94 -1.06
CA GLU A 733 -44.10 17.51 -1.14
C GLU A 733 -44.38 16.85 0.22
N LEU A 734 -43.92 17.42 1.35
CA LEU A 734 -44.00 16.80 2.70
C LEU A 734 -44.54 17.78 3.79
N PRO A 735 -45.81 18.23 3.69
CA PRO A 735 -46.36 19.27 4.56
C PRO A 735 -46.40 18.90 6.06
N GLN A 736 -46.47 17.61 6.41
CA GLN A 736 -46.45 17.13 7.81
C GLN A 736 -45.06 17.26 8.47
N ILE A 737 -44.00 17.09 7.67
CA ILE A 737 -42.62 17.32 8.12
C ILE A 737 -42.40 18.82 8.32
N ARG A 738 -42.84 19.65 7.37
CA ARG A 738 -42.81 21.12 7.45
C ARG A 738 -43.46 21.66 8.73
N SER A 739 -44.69 21.23 9.04
CA SER A 739 -45.43 21.73 10.20
C SER A 739 -44.74 21.40 11.53
N THR A 740 -44.06 20.26 11.61
CA THR A 740 -43.28 19.83 12.78
C THR A 740 -41.91 20.50 12.85
N LEU A 741 -41.26 20.75 11.71
CA LEU A 741 -39.90 21.29 11.62
C LEU A 741 -39.81 22.78 11.98
N ILE A 742 -40.76 23.61 11.51
CA ILE A 742 -40.71 25.08 11.71
C ILE A 742 -40.62 25.46 13.21
N PRO A 743 -41.47 24.95 14.12
CA PRO A 743 -41.38 25.28 15.55
C PRO A 743 -40.04 24.90 16.19
N ILE A 744 -39.46 23.74 15.81
CA ILE A 744 -38.18 23.27 16.31
C ILE A 744 -37.05 24.20 15.85
N LEU A 745 -37.05 24.59 14.56
CA LEU A 745 -36.06 25.54 14.04
C LEU A 745 -36.20 26.92 14.69
N HIS A 746 -37.43 27.39 14.97
CA HIS A 746 -37.67 28.63 15.72
C HIS A 746 -37.14 28.55 17.16
N GLN A 747 -37.34 27.43 17.85
CA GLN A 747 -36.78 27.19 19.19
C GLN A 747 -35.26 27.18 19.17
N LYS A 748 -34.65 26.41 18.26
CA LYS A 748 -33.18 26.30 18.14
C LYS A 748 -32.54 27.63 17.71
N ALA A 749 -33.18 28.42 16.84
CA ALA A 749 -32.73 29.77 16.47
C ALA A 749 -32.83 30.80 17.61
N LYS A 750 -33.77 30.64 18.56
CA LYS A 750 -33.97 31.58 19.67
C LYS A 750 -33.22 31.20 20.95
N ARG A 751 -33.10 29.90 21.24
CA ARG A 751 -32.63 29.36 22.54
C ARG A 751 -31.63 28.20 22.42
N GLY A 752 -31.32 27.72 21.22
CA GLY A 752 -30.33 26.66 21.02
C GLY A 752 -28.89 27.14 21.21
N THR A 753 -27.93 26.25 21.02
CA THR A 753 -26.52 26.65 21.00
C THR A 753 -26.23 27.57 19.80
N PRO A 754 -25.16 28.39 19.85
CA PRO A 754 -24.78 29.26 18.73
C PRO A 754 -24.65 28.53 17.38
N HIS A 755 -24.23 27.26 17.39
CA HIS A 755 -24.09 26.46 16.17
C HIS A 755 -25.44 25.96 15.64
N GLN A 756 -26.29 25.41 16.51
CA GLN A 756 -27.68 25.06 16.16
C GLN A 756 -28.46 26.26 15.64
N ALA A 757 -28.33 27.41 16.30
CA ALA A 757 -29.05 28.63 15.95
C ALA A 757 -28.65 29.15 14.57
N LYS A 758 -27.33 29.17 14.28
CA LYS A 758 -26.80 29.38 12.93
C LYS A 758 -27.44 28.41 11.93
N GLN A 759 -27.38 27.10 12.16
CA GLN A 759 -27.88 26.14 11.18
C GLN A 759 -29.40 26.27 11.01
N ALA A 760 -30.16 26.56 12.08
CA ALA A 760 -31.60 26.72 12.02
C ALA A 760 -32.02 27.91 11.15
N VAL A 761 -31.37 29.07 11.29
CA VAL A 761 -31.63 30.25 10.44
C VAL A 761 -31.32 29.95 8.96
N ASN A 762 -30.22 29.26 8.67
CA ASN A 762 -29.88 28.85 7.30
C ASN A 762 -30.87 27.81 6.74
N CYS A 763 -31.32 26.87 7.58
CA CYS A 763 -32.30 25.84 7.23
C CYS A 763 -33.67 26.45 6.90
N ILE A 764 -34.13 27.45 7.67
CA ILE A 764 -35.35 28.20 7.40
C ILE A 764 -35.26 28.92 6.04
N HIS A 765 -34.14 29.58 5.77
CA HIS A 765 -33.94 30.29 4.50
C HIS A 765 -33.87 29.34 3.28
N ALA A 766 -33.31 28.14 3.45
CA ALA A 766 -33.11 27.17 2.37
C ALA A 766 -34.36 26.34 2.03
N ILE A 767 -35.25 26.09 3.00
CA ILE A 767 -36.39 25.17 2.84
C ILE A 767 -37.71 25.91 2.54
N PHE A 768 -37.96 27.08 3.14
CA PHE A 768 -39.29 27.69 3.12
C PHE A 768 -39.38 28.92 2.20
N HIS A 769 -40.37 28.93 1.31
CA HIS A 769 -40.75 30.06 0.47
C HIS A 769 -41.19 31.27 1.32
N ASN A 770 -41.91 31.05 2.42
CA ASN A 770 -42.34 32.11 3.34
C ASN A 770 -41.26 32.52 4.37
N LYS A 771 -39.98 32.26 4.08
CA LYS A 771 -38.82 32.55 4.93
C LYS A 771 -38.82 33.95 5.55
N GLU A 772 -39.20 34.99 4.82
CA GLU A 772 -39.26 36.36 5.33
C GLU A 772 -40.14 36.50 6.58
N VAL A 773 -41.29 35.82 6.61
CA VAL A 773 -42.21 35.81 7.75
C VAL A 773 -41.62 35.02 8.92
N GLN A 774 -41.01 33.86 8.63
CA GLN A 774 -40.37 33.01 9.65
C GLN A 774 -39.19 33.73 10.32
N LEU A 775 -38.33 34.38 9.52
CA LEU A 775 -37.18 35.14 9.98
C LEU A 775 -37.62 36.37 10.79
N ALA A 776 -38.71 37.07 10.41
CA ALA A 776 -39.27 38.17 11.20
C ALA A 776 -39.75 37.72 12.59
N GLN A 777 -40.45 36.58 12.67
CA GLN A 777 -40.88 35.97 13.94
C GLN A 777 -39.70 35.55 14.85
N ILE A 778 -38.49 35.43 14.31
CA ILE A 778 -37.25 35.22 15.07
C ILE A 778 -36.58 36.56 15.41
N PHE A 779 -36.52 37.49 14.46
CA PHE A 779 -35.85 38.78 14.59
C PHE A 779 -36.48 39.68 15.66
N GLU A 780 -37.80 39.84 15.67
CA GLU A 780 -38.47 40.78 16.58
C GLU A 780 -38.29 40.42 18.07
N PRO A 781 -38.49 39.17 18.53
CA PRO A 781 -38.26 38.83 19.93
C PRO A 781 -36.78 38.93 20.32
N LEU A 782 -35.86 38.56 19.43
CA LEU A 782 -34.42 38.61 19.71
C LEU A 782 -33.89 40.05 19.78
N SER A 783 -34.32 40.92 18.88
CA SER A 783 -33.92 42.34 18.91
C SER A 783 -34.45 43.08 20.15
N ARG A 784 -35.65 42.75 20.64
CA ARG A 784 -36.21 43.32 21.88
C ARG A 784 -35.60 42.75 23.17
N SER A 785 -34.95 41.58 23.12
CA SER A 785 -34.34 40.92 24.30
C SER A 785 -32.83 41.17 24.43
N LEU A 786 -32.24 42.03 23.60
CA LEU A 786 -30.84 42.42 23.72
C LEU A 786 -30.60 43.25 24.99
N ASN A 787 -29.98 42.63 26.00
CA ASN A 787 -29.55 43.30 27.23
C ASN A 787 -28.04 43.12 27.44
N ALA A 788 -27.30 44.23 27.45
CA ALA A 788 -25.85 44.23 27.60
C ALA A 788 -25.37 43.88 29.02
N ASP A 789 -26.24 43.97 30.02
CA ASP A 789 -25.93 43.68 31.42
C ASP A 789 -26.01 42.17 31.76
N VAL A 790 -26.51 41.35 30.83
CA VAL A 790 -26.55 39.88 30.94
C VAL A 790 -25.86 39.24 29.72
N PRO A 791 -24.53 39.40 29.57
CA PRO A 791 -23.82 39.05 28.34
C PRO A 791 -23.88 37.57 27.95
N GLU A 792 -24.03 36.67 28.91
CA GLU A 792 -24.24 35.22 28.69
C GLU A 792 -25.45 34.93 27.79
N GLN A 793 -26.52 35.73 27.92
CA GLN A 793 -27.74 35.56 27.13
C GLN A 793 -27.63 36.13 25.71
N LEU A 794 -26.57 36.89 25.38
CA LEU A 794 -26.42 37.53 24.07
C LEU A 794 -25.81 36.62 23.00
N ILE A 795 -25.10 35.55 23.38
CA ILE A 795 -24.27 34.77 22.45
C ILE A 795 -25.10 34.17 21.29
N THR A 796 -26.20 33.49 21.61
CA THR A 796 -27.11 32.91 20.60
C THR A 796 -27.90 33.98 19.83
N PRO A 797 -28.56 34.97 20.48
CA PRO A 797 -29.25 36.06 19.77
C PRO A 797 -28.37 36.80 18.75
N LEU A 798 -27.13 37.15 19.10
CA LEU A 798 -26.20 37.83 18.20
C LEU A 798 -25.82 36.97 16.99
N VAL A 799 -25.72 35.65 17.15
CA VAL A 799 -25.44 34.74 16.02
C VAL A 799 -26.65 34.63 15.09
N SER A 800 -27.86 34.48 15.63
CA SER A 800 -29.10 34.43 14.85
C SER A 800 -29.35 35.74 14.10
N LEU A 801 -29.29 36.89 14.79
CA LEU A 801 -29.44 38.22 14.19
C LEU A 801 -28.38 38.45 13.10
N GLY A 802 -27.13 38.04 13.34
CA GLY A 802 -26.07 38.09 12.33
C GLY A 802 -26.38 37.26 11.09
N HIS A 803 -26.83 36.01 11.24
CA HIS A 803 -27.19 35.18 10.07
C HIS A 803 -28.46 35.69 9.36
N ILE A 804 -29.46 36.21 10.08
CA ILE A 804 -30.63 36.88 9.48
C ILE A 804 -30.19 38.08 8.64
N SER A 805 -29.31 38.94 9.18
CA SER A 805 -28.81 40.14 8.47
C SER A 805 -27.98 39.83 7.21
N MET A 806 -27.43 38.60 7.12
CA MET A 806 -26.67 38.13 5.97
C MET A 806 -27.57 37.56 4.87
N LEU A 807 -28.67 36.88 5.26
CA LEU A 807 -29.55 36.11 4.37
C LEU A 807 -30.82 36.88 3.96
N ALA A 808 -31.21 37.91 4.70
CA ALA A 808 -32.33 38.80 4.41
C ALA A 808 -31.94 40.27 4.69
N PRO A 809 -30.89 40.79 4.02
CA PRO A 809 -30.33 42.11 4.31
C PRO A 809 -31.36 43.24 4.14
N ASP A 810 -32.15 43.20 3.06
CA ASP A 810 -33.09 44.27 2.69
C ASP A 810 -34.26 44.37 3.68
N GLN A 811 -34.82 43.23 4.08
CA GLN A 811 -35.95 43.15 5.03
C GLN A 811 -35.61 43.78 6.39
N PHE A 812 -34.36 43.63 6.86
CA PHE A 812 -33.94 44.06 8.19
C PHE A 812 -32.94 45.23 8.17
N ALA A 813 -32.70 45.87 7.03
CA ALA A 813 -31.64 46.87 6.84
C ALA A 813 -31.69 48.02 7.87
N SER A 814 -32.86 48.65 8.03
CA SER A 814 -33.04 49.78 8.95
C SER A 814 -33.02 49.36 10.43
N PRO A 815 -33.79 48.34 10.88
CA PRO A 815 -33.69 47.81 12.24
C PRO A 815 -32.28 47.36 12.62
N MET A 816 -31.58 46.64 11.73
CA MET A 816 -30.22 46.18 11.99
C MET A 816 -29.23 47.34 12.11
N LYS A 817 -29.33 48.36 11.24
CA LYS A 817 -28.49 49.58 11.36
C LYS A 817 -28.68 50.27 12.71
N SER A 818 -29.90 50.32 13.24
CA SER A 818 -30.19 50.85 14.58
C SER A 818 -29.58 49.99 15.70
N ILE A 819 -29.74 48.66 15.64
CA ILE A 819 -29.13 47.71 16.59
C ILE A 819 -27.60 47.84 16.57
N VAL A 820 -27.01 47.96 15.38
CA VAL A 820 -25.55 48.12 15.22
C VAL A 820 -25.06 49.42 15.87
N ALA A 821 -25.68 50.56 15.56
CA ALA A 821 -25.25 51.84 16.08
C ALA A 821 -25.44 51.97 17.60
N ASN A 822 -26.65 51.63 18.09
CA ASN A 822 -27.03 51.87 19.47
C ASN A 822 -26.56 50.74 20.41
N PHE A 823 -26.87 49.48 20.09
CA PHE A 823 -26.57 48.37 21.00
C PHE A 823 -25.15 47.82 20.79
N ILE A 824 -24.78 47.45 19.55
CA ILE A 824 -23.51 46.75 19.29
C ILE A 824 -22.31 47.66 19.55
N VAL A 825 -22.27 48.84 18.92
CA VAL A 825 -21.12 49.74 19.03
C VAL A 825 -21.13 50.46 20.38
N LYS A 826 -22.19 51.23 20.67
CA LYS A 826 -22.24 52.11 21.84
C LYS A 826 -22.43 51.35 23.16
N ASP A 827 -23.42 50.47 23.27
CA ASP A 827 -23.74 49.87 24.58
C ASP A 827 -22.89 48.63 24.92
N LEU A 828 -22.47 47.83 23.92
CA LEU A 828 -21.69 46.60 24.11
C LEU A 828 -20.18 46.77 23.88
N LEU A 829 -19.72 47.19 22.69
CA LEU A 829 -18.28 47.20 22.39
C LEU A 829 -17.52 48.29 23.15
N MET A 830 -18.11 49.49 23.31
CA MET A 830 -17.50 50.67 23.95
C MET A 830 -17.61 50.70 25.50
N ASN A 831 -18.09 49.64 26.14
CA ASN A 831 -18.18 49.53 27.60
C ASN A 831 -17.53 48.25 28.10
N ASP A 832 -16.92 48.28 29.29
CA ASP A 832 -16.42 47.09 30.00
C ASP A 832 -17.08 47.02 31.38
N ARG A 833 -17.98 46.03 31.54
CA ARG A 833 -18.78 45.78 32.75
C ARG A 833 -18.06 44.86 33.72
N SER A 834 -17.36 43.86 33.20
CA SER A 834 -16.56 42.90 33.97
C SER A 834 -15.10 43.35 34.09
N VAL A 835 -14.49 43.10 35.25
CA VAL A 835 -13.06 43.32 35.48
C VAL A 835 -12.35 41.97 35.35
N GLY A 836 -11.46 41.86 34.36
CA GLY A 836 -10.82 40.59 34.03
C GLY A 836 -9.78 40.14 35.06
N SER A 837 -9.59 38.82 35.17
CA SER A 837 -8.63 38.21 36.11
C SER A 837 -7.18 38.59 35.80
N LYS A 838 -6.43 39.07 36.81
CA LYS A 838 -5.05 39.55 36.67
C LYS A 838 -4.00 38.41 36.71
N ASN A 839 -4.28 37.30 36.04
CA ASN A 839 -3.40 36.11 36.02
C ASN A 839 -2.17 36.26 35.09
N GLY A 840 -2.13 37.31 34.25
CA GLY A 840 -1.02 37.62 33.34
C GLY A 840 -0.89 36.71 32.11
N ARG A 841 -1.83 35.77 31.89
CA ARG A 841 -1.83 34.90 30.70
C ARG A 841 -2.27 35.69 29.46
N LEU A 842 -1.65 35.40 28.31
CA LEU A 842 -2.07 35.91 26.99
C LEU A 842 -3.18 35.09 26.34
N TRP A 843 -3.48 33.90 26.88
CA TRP A 843 -4.56 33.04 26.38
C TRP A 843 -5.11 32.16 27.50
N THR A 844 -6.40 31.90 27.43
CA THR A 844 -7.19 31.05 28.34
C THR A 844 -8.03 30.07 27.52
N ALA A 845 -8.50 28.99 28.14
CA ALA A 845 -9.40 28.04 27.48
C ALA A 845 -10.76 28.71 27.16
N ASP A 846 -11.53 28.18 26.21
CA ASP A 846 -12.78 28.84 25.74
C ASP A 846 -13.84 28.99 26.83
N ASP A 847 -13.82 28.10 27.83
CA ASP A 847 -14.61 28.08 29.06
C ASP A 847 -14.12 29.05 30.14
N GLU A 848 -12.87 29.52 30.06
CA GLU A 848 -12.28 30.54 30.94
C GLU A 848 -12.40 31.97 30.38
N VAL A 849 -12.94 32.16 29.15
CA VAL A 849 -13.13 33.49 28.54
C VAL A 849 -14.33 34.20 29.16
N SER A 850 -14.23 35.50 29.44
CA SER A 850 -15.36 36.25 30.01
C SER A 850 -16.57 36.23 29.06
N PRO A 851 -17.81 36.02 29.57
CA PRO A 851 -19.01 36.03 28.73
C PRO A 851 -19.22 37.33 27.98
N GLU A 852 -18.82 38.47 28.55
CA GLU A 852 -18.81 39.78 27.90
C GLU A 852 -17.92 39.77 26.65
N VAL A 853 -16.72 39.21 26.71
CA VAL A 853 -15.81 39.15 25.55
C VAL A 853 -16.27 38.13 24.52
N LEU A 854 -16.88 37.01 24.95
CA LEU A 854 -17.57 36.11 24.01
C LEU A 854 -18.70 36.84 23.26
N ALA A 855 -19.49 37.69 23.95
CA ALA A 855 -20.51 38.52 23.33
C ALA A 855 -19.91 39.56 22.37
N LYS A 856 -18.85 40.29 22.77
CA LYS A 856 -18.11 41.23 21.90
C LYS A 856 -17.59 40.54 20.64
N VAL A 857 -17.04 39.32 20.75
CA VAL A 857 -16.57 38.53 19.60
C VAL A 857 -17.71 38.11 18.67
N GLN A 858 -18.89 37.72 19.20
CA GLN A 858 -20.05 37.45 18.34
C GLN A 858 -20.63 38.72 17.71
N ALA A 859 -20.58 39.85 18.41
CA ALA A 859 -20.98 41.15 17.91
C ALA A 859 -20.11 41.60 16.72
N ILE A 860 -18.78 41.44 16.80
CA ILE A 860 -17.86 41.66 15.67
C ILE A 860 -18.23 40.75 14.48
N LYS A 861 -18.53 39.47 14.74
CA LYS A 861 -18.98 38.53 13.70
C LYS A 861 -20.36 38.89 13.14
N LEU A 862 -21.25 39.54 13.90
CA LEU A 862 -22.51 40.09 13.41
C LEU A 862 -22.25 41.26 12.46
N LEU A 863 -21.38 42.21 12.83
CA LEU A 863 -21.00 43.35 11.96
C LEU A 863 -20.49 42.88 10.60
N VAL A 864 -19.61 41.88 10.58
CA VAL A 864 -19.10 41.29 9.33
C VAL A 864 -20.22 40.64 8.51
N ARG A 865 -21.10 39.85 9.14
CA ARG A 865 -22.22 39.18 8.45
C ARG A 865 -23.23 40.18 7.86
N TRP A 866 -23.54 41.25 8.60
CA TRP A 866 -24.43 42.33 8.15
C TRP A 866 -23.88 43.01 6.89
N LEU A 867 -22.59 43.37 6.89
CA LEU A 867 -21.93 43.91 5.69
C LEU A 867 -21.92 42.88 4.54
N LEU A 868 -21.56 41.62 4.79
CA LEU A 868 -21.58 40.57 3.76
C LEU A 868 -22.98 40.25 3.22
N GLY A 869 -24.06 40.60 3.94
CA GLY A 869 -25.41 40.61 3.40
C GLY A 869 -25.65 41.81 2.48
N MET A 870 -25.25 43.01 2.91
CA MET A 870 -25.44 44.24 2.12
C MET A 870 -24.65 44.27 0.81
N LYS A 871 -23.44 43.69 0.78
CA LYS A 871 -22.48 43.67 -0.35
C LYS A 871 -22.27 45.03 -1.05
N ASN A 872 -22.49 46.13 -0.32
CA ASN A 872 -22.29 47.50 -0.81
C ASN A 872 -21.81 48.43 0.33
N ASN A 873 -21.30 49.61 -0.03
CA ASN A 873 -20.86 50.63 0.91
C ASN A 873 -21.46 52.02 0.67
N GLN A 874 -22.64 52.10 0.03
CA GLN A 874 -23.27 53.40 -0.29
C GLN A 874 -23.55 54.23 0.98
N SER A 875 -23.85 53.55 2.09
CA SER A 875 -24.14 54.17 3.40
C SER A 875 -22.91 54.50 4.26
N LYS A 876 -21.67 54.27 3.77
CA LYS A 876 -20.40 54.39 4.53
C LYS A 876 -20.31 53.52 5.81
N SER A 877 -21.20 52.54 5.95
CA SER A 877 -21.26 51.64 7.10
C SER A 877 -20.02 50.75 7.21
N ALA A 878 -19.44 50.33 6.07
CA ALA A 878 -18.23 49.53 6.06
C ALA A 878 -16.99 50.34 6.43
N ASN A 879 -16.86 51.61 6.00
CA ASN A 879 -15.77 52.48 6.48
C ASN A 879 -15.81 52.65 8.00
N SER A 880 -17.01 52.85 8.56
CA SER A 880 -17.21 53.00 10.01
C SER A 880 -16.80 51.74 10.78
N THR A 881 -17.17 50.57 10.25
CA THR A 881 -16.80 49.26 10.82
C THR A 881 -15.30 48.99 10.69
N LEU A 882 -14.70 49.21 9.52
CA LEU A 882 -13.26 49.04 9.32
C LEU A 882 -12.44 49.94 10.25
N ARG A 883 -12.85 51.20 10.45
CA ARG A 883 -12.21 52.11 11.42
C ARG A 883 -12.31 51.58 12.85
N LEU A 884 -13.47 51.06 13.26
CA LEU A 884 -13.67 50.44 14.58
C LEU A 884 -12.77 49.21 14.80
N LEU A 885 -12.69 48.31 13.81
CA LEU A 885 -11.82 47.13 13.85
C LEU A 885 -10.34 47.52 13.87
N SER A 886 -9.96 48.58 13.16
CA SER A 886 -8.59 49.11 13.15
C SER A 886 -8.23 49.72 14.50
N ALA A 887 -9.12 50.53 15.09
CA ALA A 887 -8.92 51.10 16.43
C ALA A 887 -8.70 50.01 17.49
N MET A 888 -9.48 48.92 17.43
CA MET A 888 -9.31 47.75 18.32
C MET A 888 -7.97 47.01 18.13
N LEU A 889 -7.35 47.06 16.95
CA LEU A 889 -6.00 46.54 16.74
C LEU A 889 -4.93 47.52 17.27
N VAL A 890 -5.10 48.83 17.06
CA VAL A 890 -4.20 49.88 17.58
C VAL A 890 -4.17 49.91 19.11
N SER A 891 -5.32 49.78 19.77
CA SER A 891 -5.41 49.77 21.24
C SER A 891 -5.11 48.41 21.88
N GLU A 892 -4.42 47.53 21.14
CA GLU A 892 -4.06 46.15 21.53
C GLU A 892 -5.25 45.27 21.98
N GLY A 893 -6.49 45.64 21.67
CA GLY A 893 -7.71 44.95 22.08
C GLY A 893 -8.48 45.60 23.23
N ASP A 894 -7.92 46.61 23.92
CA ASP A 894 -8.64 47.42 24.92
C ASP A 894 -9.25 48.65 24.23
N LEU A 895 -10.45 48.51 23.68
CA LEU A 895 -11.10 49.58 22.90
C LEU A 895 -11.51 50.80 23.77
N THR A 896 -11.64 50.64 25.09
CA THR A 896 -12.01 51.73 26.00
C THR A 896 -10.81 52.43 26.62
N GLU A 897 -9.62 51.81 26.52
CA GLU A 897 -8.36 52.21 27.16
C GLU A 897 -8.44 52.29 28.71
N GLN A 898 -9.50 51.74 29.31
CA GLN A 898 -9.73 51.78 30.76
C GLN A 898 -8.95 50.71 31.53
N LYS A 899 -8.23 49.80 30.86
CA LYS A 899 -7.40 48.73 31.45
C LYS A 899 -8.18 47.80 32.38
N LYS A 900 -9.48 47.64 32.11
CA LYS A 900 -10.41 46.73 32.82
C LYS A 900 -10.39 45.30 32.26
N ILE A 901 -10.25 45.19 30.94
CA ILE A 901 -10.21 43.92 30.23
C ILE A 901 -8.86 43.21 30.49
N CYS A 902 -8.85 41.88 30.57
CA CYS A 902 -7.62 41.12 30.82
C CYS A 902 -6.85 40.79 29.53
N LYS A 903 -5.54 40.52 29.65
CA LYS A 903 -4.67 40.26 28.49
C LYS A 903 -5.14 39.09 27.61
N SER A 904 -5.67 38.02 28.18
CA SER A 904 -6.22 36.89 27.41
C SER A 904 -7.42 37.31 26.57
N ASP A 905 -8.27 38.18 27.10
CA ASP A 905 -9.45 38.69 26.41
C ASP A 905 -9.09 39.74 25.35
N MET A 906 -8.10 40.60 25.62
CA MET A 906 -7.48 41.48 24.60
C MET A 906 -7.02 40.67 23.39
N SER A 907 -6.30 39.57 23.60
CA SER A 907 -5.85 38.67 22.52
C SER A 907 -7.01 38.03 21.74
N ARG A 908 -8.15 37.71 22.39
CA ARG A 908 -9.38 37.25 21.69
C ARG A 908 -9.97 38.35 20.80
N LEU A 909 -9.99 39.61 21.27
CA LEU A 909 -10.50 40.76 20.52
C LEU A 909 -9.59 41.14 19.34
N ARG A 910 -8.26 41.16 19.52
CA ARG A 910 -7.30 41.37 18.41
C ARG A 910 -7.48 40.31 17.31
N LEU A 911 -7.57 39.04 17.69
CA LEU A 911 -7.84 37.95 16.73
C LEU A 911 -9.18 38.12 16.01
N ALA A 912 -10.24 38.54 16.73
CA ALA A 912 -11.55 38.79 16.14
C ALA A 912 -11.52 39.96 15.14
N ALA A 913 -10.85 41.06 15.47
CA ALA A 913 -10.71 42.23 14.61
C ALA A 913 -9.90 41.94 13.35
N GLY A 914 -8.71 41.33 13.48
CA GLY A 914 -7.90 40.90 12.33
C GLY A 914 -8.63 39.88 11.45
N SER A 915 -9.31 38.90 12.06
CA SER A 915 -10.15 37.93 11.32
C SER A 915 -11.32 38.58 10.59
N ALA A 916 -11.89 39.66 11.14
CA ALA A 916 -12.99 40.40 10.54
C ALA A 916 -12.54 41.20 9.31
N ILE A 917 -11.44 41.95 9.40
CA ILE A 917 -10.84 42.67 8.27
C ILE A 917 -10.47 41.66 7.16
N LEU A 918 -9.79 40.57 7.52
CA LEU A 918 -9.42 39.49 6.60
C LEU A 918 -10.64 38.81 5.93
N LYS A 919 -11.80 38.81 6.58
CA LYS A 919 -13.05 38.25 6.01
C LYS A 919 -13.77 39.25 5.10
N LEU A 920 -13.75 40.54 5.42
CA LEU A 920 -14.27 41.60 4.56
C LEU A 920 -13.41 41.76 3.29
N ALA A 921 -12.09 41.60 3.39
CA ALA A 921 -11.15 41.64 2.26
C ALA A 921 -11.34 40.50 1.21
N GLN A 922 -12.24 39.54 1.46
CA GLN A 922 -12.64 38.51 0.48
C GLN A 922 -13.80 38.98 -0.41
N GLU A 923 -14.47 40.07 -0.05
CA GLU A 923 -15.58 40.65 -0.81
C GLU A 923 -15.07 41.89 -1.56
N PRO A 924 -15.14 41.95 -2.91
CA PRO A 924 -14.48 42.98 -3.70
C PRO A 924 -14.82 44.41 -3.27
N CYS A 925 -16.11 44.71 -3.05
CA CYS A 925 -16.56 46.06 -2.68
C CYS A 925 -16.07 46.53 -1.29
N TYR A 926 -15.59 45.61 -0.45
CA TYR A 926 -14.96 45.93 0.84
C TYR A 926 -13.43 45.89 0.77
N HIS A 927 -12.84 45.03 -0.06
CA HIS A 927 -11.42 45.12 -0.39
C HIS A 927 -11.07 46.48 -1.03
N ASP A 928 -11.93 47.01 -1.91
CA ASP A 928 -11.68 48.27 -2.61
C ASP A 928 -11.52 49.47 -1.67
N ILE A 929 -12.21 49.47 -0.53
CA ILE A 929 -12.17 50.55 0.48
C ILE A 929 -11.20 50.30 1.65
N ILE A 930 -10.57 49.12 1.73
CA ILE A 930 -9.51 48.87 2.72
C ILE A 930 -8.26 49.65 2.27
N THR A 931 -7.74 50.47 3.18
CA THR A 931 -6.56 51.31 2.96
C THR A 931 -5.26 50.51 3.18
N PRO A 932 -4.12 50.93 2.59
CA PRO A 932 -2.81 50.30 2.83
C PRO A 932 -2.46 50.19 4.31
N GLU A 933 -2.76 51.23 5.12
CA GLU A 933 -2.56 51.25 6.57
C GLU A 933 -3.34 50.13 7.28
N GLN A 934 -4.62 49.94 6.90
CA GLN A 934 -5.49 48.93 7.50
C GLN A 934 -5.07 47.52 7.09
N PHE A 935 -4.61 47.34 5.85
CA PHE A 935 -3.98 46.11 5.39
C PHE A 935 -2.71 45.79 6.19
N GLN A 936 -1.79 46.76 6.34
CA GLN A 936 -0.54 46.59 7.09
C GLN A 936 -0.81 46.22 8.55
N LEU A 937 -1.67 46.99 9.24
CA LEU A 937 -2.07 46.74 10.63
C LEU A 937 -2.72 45.36 10.82
N CYS A 938 -3.57 44.93 9.88
CA CYS A 938 -4.13 43.58 9.86
C CYS A 938 -3.04 42.52 9.63
N GLY A 939 -2.05 42.80 8.77
CA GLY A 939 -0.90 41.94 8.51
C GLY A 939 -0.08 41.67 9.78
N LEU A 940 0.16 42.68 10.62
CA LEU A 940 0.95 42.56 11.86
C LEU A 940 0.36 41.58 12.89
N VAL A 941 -0.92 41.22 12.80
CA VAL A 941 -1.55 40.17 13.63
C VAL A 941 -0.86 38.80 13.44
N ILE A 942 -0.14 38.59 12.34
CA ILE A 942 0.70 37.41 12.11
C ILE A 942 1.91 37.31 13.07
N ASN A 943 2.29 38.42 13.71
CA ASN A 943 3.40 38.57 14.68
C ASN A 943 2.95 38.92 16.11
N ASP A 944 1.66 38.83 16.44
CA ASP A 944 1.09 39.07 17.78
C ASP A 944 1.86 38.37 18.92
N GLU A 945 2.00 39.02 20.09
CA GLU A 945 2.62 38.43 21.28
C GLU A 945 2.05 37.03 21.62
N CYS A 946 0.74 36.84 21.42
CA CYS A 946 0.04 35.61 21.71
C CYS A 946 0.18 34.59 20.58
N TYR A 947 0.78 33.44 20.90
CA TYR A 947 0.98 32.32 19.96
C TYR A 947 -0.32 31.88 19.26
N GLN A 948 -1.41 31.76 20.01
CA GLN A 948 -2.71 31.31 19.50
C GLN A 948 -3.31 32.31 18.50
N VAL A 949 -3.11 33.62 18.70
CA VAL A 949 -3.57 34.66 17.76
C VAL A 949 -2.85 34.49 16.42
N ARG A 950 -1.51 34.45 16.44
CA ARG A 950 -0.69 34.17 15.25
C ARG A 950 -1.06 32.86 14.56
N GLN A 951 -1.29 31.81 15.35
CA GLN A 951 -1.62 30.48 14.84
C GLN A 951 -2.94 30.48 14.08
N ILE A 952 -4.02 30.98 14.70
CA ILE A 952 -5.36 30.97 14.13
C ILE A 952 -5.48 31.97 12.98
N PHE A 953 -4.87 33.17 13.10
CA PHE A 953 -4.87 34.16 12.02
C PHE A 953 -4.19 33.61 10.75
N ALA A 954 -3.00 33.01 10.87
CA ALA A 954 -2.32 32.37 9.74
C ALA A 954 -3.12 31.24 9.08
N GLN A 955 -3.89 30.47 9.88
CA GLN A 955 -4.76 29.42 9.34
C GLN A 955 -5.92 30.02 8.53
N LYS A 956 -6.59 31.07 9.04
CA LYS A 956 -7.66 31.77 8.31
C LYS A 956 -7.13 32.41 7.03
N LEU A 957 -5.94 33.02 7.08
CA LEU A 957 -5.22 33.57 5.94
C LEU A 957 -4.93 32.50 4.88
N HIS A 958 -4.34 31.36 5.29
CA HIS A 958 -4.04 30.25 4.38
C HIS A 958 -5.29 29.70 3.69
N VAL A 959 -6.38 29.46 4.43
CA VAL A 959 -7.64 28.92 3.90
C VAL A 959 -8.25 29.86 2.86
N ALA A 960 -8.30 31.17 3.13
CA ALA A 960 -8.85 32.15 2.19
C ALA A 960 -8.01 32.26 0.91
N LEU A 961 -6.68 32.25 1.04
CA LEU A 961 -5.77 32.28 -0.11
C LEU A 961 -5.84 31.03 -0.98
N VAL A 962 -5.98 29.83 -0.40
CA VAL A 962 -6.07 28.56 -1.16
C VAL A 962 -7.41 28.45 -1.90
N LYS A 963 -8.47 29.05 -1.37
CA LYS A 963 -9.77 29.20 -2.06
C LYS A 963 -9.75 30.25 -3.19
N LEU A 964 -8.63 30.94 -3.41
CA LEU A 964 -8.49 32.06 -4.37
C LEU A 964 -9.45 33.25 -4.11
N LEU A 965 -10.01 33.36 -2.90
CA LEU A 965 -10.94 34.43 -2.51
C LEU A 965 -10.25 35.69 -1.98
N LEU A 966 -8.95 35.59 -1.64
CA LEU A 966 -8.20 36.68 -1.02
C LEU A 966 -7.09 37.18 -1.96
N PRO A 967 -6.90 38.51 -2.12
CA PRO A 967 -5.86 39.09 -2.98
C PRO A 967 -4.42 38.70 -2.58
N LEU A 968 -3.49 38.86 -3.54
CA LEU A 968 -2.08 38.49 -3.36
C LEU A 968 -1.36 39.33 -2.29
N GLU A 969 -1.79 40.56 -2.01
CA GLU A 969 -1.22 41.40 -0.94
C GLU A 969 -1.23 40.69 0.43
N TYR A 970 -2.30 39.96 0.74
CA TYR A 970 -2.38 39.17 1.97
C TYR A 970 -1.46 37.94 1.95
N MET A 971 -1.05 37.43 0.78
CA MET A 971 -0.03 36.38 0.70
C MET A 971 1.35 36.91 1.11
N ALA A 972 1.62 38.22 0.95
CA ALA A 972 2.86 38.85 1.37
C ALA A 972 3.04 38.87 2.90
N VAL A 973 1.94 38.82 3.66
CA VAL A 973 1.95 38.76 5.14
C VAL A 973 2.73 37.55 5.66
N PHE A 974 2.82 36.45 4.90
CA PHE A 974 3.66 35.31 5.27
C PHE A 974 5.17 35.61 5.29
N ALA A 975 5.66 36.71 4.69
CA ALA A 975 7.05 37.14 4.81
C ALA A 975 7.43 37.46 6.26
N LEU A 976 6.50 38.08 7.00
CA LEU A 976 6.70 38.49 8.40
C LEU A 976 6.80 37.28 9.35
N CYS A 977 6.31 36.09 8.93
CA CYS A 977 6.53 34.84 9.65
C CYS A 977 8.01 34.45 9.78
N ALA A 978 8.92 35.01 8.98
CA ALA A 978 10.36 34.81 9.16
C ALA A 978 10.83 35.25 10.57
N LYS A 979 10.22 36.31 11.12
CA LYS A 979 10.43 36.81 12.48
C LYS A 979 9.81 35.93 13.58
N ASP A 980 9.01 34.90 13.25
CA ASP A 980 8.33 34.07 14.26
C ASP A 980 9.37 33.22 15.04
N PRO A 981 9.50 33.38 16.37
CA PRO A 981 10.49 32.66 17.15
C PRO A 981 10.27 31.13 17.10
N VAL A 982 9.02 30.68 16.89
CA VAL A 982 8.66 29.26 16.91
C VAL A 982 9.00 28.59 15.57
N LYS A 983 9.91 27.61 15.60
CA LYS A 983 10.34 26.87 14.40
C LYS A 983 9.18 26.19 13.65
N GLU A 984 8.21 25.62 14.38
CA GLU A 984 7.01 24.99 13.80
C GLU A 984 6.19 25.99 12.97
N ARG A 985 6.06 27.24 13.44
CA ARG A 985 5.31 28.29 12.77
C ARG A 985 5.94 28.70 11.44
N ARG A 986 7.27 28.89 11.43
CA ARG A 986 8.05 29.11 10.20
C ARG A 986 7.88 27.95 9.21
N ALA A 987 7.97 26.71 9.68
CA ALA A 987 7.74 25.53 8.82
C ALA A 987 6.31 25.48 8.25
N HIS A 988 5.30 25.78 9.07
CA HIS A 988 3.90 25.80 8.64
C HIS A 988 3.62 26.93 7.63
N ALA A 989 4.10 28.15 7.86
CA ALA A 989 3.95 29.26 6.93
C ALA A 989 4.61 28.96 5.56
N ARG A 990 5.81 28.35 5.55
CA ARG A 990 6.47 27.89 4.32
C ARG A 990 5.65 26.82 3.58
N GLN A 991 5.02 25.89 4.31
CA GLN A 991 4.09 24.91 3.73
C GLN A 991 2.85 25.59 3.12
N CYS A 992 2.28 26.59 3.80
CA CYS A 992 1.14 27.37 3.33
C CYS A 992 1.46 28.16 2.05
N LEU A 993 2.67 28.71 1.94
CA LEU A 993 3.16 29.38 0.73
C LEU A 993 3.32 28.40 -0.44
N LEU A 994 4.05 27.30 -0.23
CA LEU A 994 4.23 26.25 -1.25
C LEU A 994 2.90 25.78 -1.84
N LYS A 995 1.89 25.54 -0.97
CA LYS A 995 0.56 25.11 -1.42
C LYS A 995 -0.17 26.21 -2.19
N ASN A 996 -0.12 27.47 -1.75
CA ASN A 996 -0.77 28.59 -2.43
C ASN A 996 -0.19 28.87 -3.82
N ILE A 997 1.14 28.84 -3.95
CA ILE A 997 1.85 29.01 -5.23
C ILE A 997 1.51 27.85 -6.18
N SER A 998 1.54 26.61 -5.68
CA SER A 998 1.21 25.41 -6.48
C SER A 998 -0.23 25.41 -6.99
N VAL A 999 -1.20 25.81 -6.15
CA VAL A 999 -2.62 25.86 -6.56
C VAL A 999 -2.84 26.94 -7.63
N ARG A 1000 -2.26 28.13 -7.46
CA ARG A 1000 -2.34 29.22 -8.44
C ARG A 1000 -1.71 28.86 -9.79
N ARG A 1001 -0.47 28.34 -9.80
CA ARG A 1001 0.22 27.96 -11.04
C ARG A 1001 -0.52 26.84 -11.79
N GLU A 1002 -1.06 25.84 -11.09
CA GLU A 1002 -1.84 24.78 -11.73
C GLU A 1002 -3.21 25.29 -12.22
N TYR A 1003 -3.88 26.19 -11.49
CA TYR A 1003 -5.13 26.83 -11.94
C TYR A 1003 -4.92 27.63 -13.23
N ILE A 1004 -3.88 28.47 -13.31
CA ILE A 1004 -3.54 29.25 -14.52
C ILE A 1004 -3.26 28.32 -15.71
N LYS A 1005 -2.55 27.22 -15.48
CA LYS A 1005 -2.21 26.23 -16.50
C LYS A 1005 -3.42 25.45 -17.03
N GLN A 1006 -4.43 25.22 -16.18
CA GLN A 1006 -5.65 24.49 -16.55
C GLN A 1006 -6.73 25.38 -17.18
N ASN A 1007 -6.75 26.68 -16.88
CA ASN A 1007 -7.84 27.59 -17.26
C ASN A 1007 -7.33 28.71 -18.19
N PRO A 1008 -7.53 28.63 -19.52
CA PRO A 1008 -7.11 29.68 -20.46
C PRO A 1008 -7.66 31.07 -20.11
N MET A 1009 -8.91 31.17 -19.65
CA MET A 1009 -9.55 32.42 -19.20
C MET A 1009 -8.87 33.06 -17.97
N ALA A 1010 -8.06 32.32 -17.21
CA ALA A 1010 -7.30 32.89 -16.09
C ALA A 1010 -6.25 33.92 -16.54
N HIS A 1011 -5.90 33.99 -17.83
CA HIS A 1011 -4.98 34.99 -18.36
C HIS A 1011 -5.53 36.42 -18.30
N GLU A 1012 -6.86 36.61 -18.30
CA GLU A 1012 -7.49 37.93 -18.10
C GLU A 1012 -7.34 38.43 -16.66
N LYS A 1013 -7.31 37.50 -15.70
CA LYS A 1013 -7.11 37.77 -14.26
C LYS A 1013 -5.68 37.44 -13.81
N LEU A 1014 -4.71 37.45 -14.73
CA LEU A 1014 -3.34 36.99 -14.45
C LEU A 1014 -2.67 37.80 -13.32
N LEU A 1015 -2.93 39.10 -13.23
CA LEU A 1015 -2.34 39.98 -12.21
C LEU A 1015 -2.73 39.59 -10.78
N SER A 1016 -3.95 39.07 -10.56
CA SER A 1016 -4.42 38.65 -9.23
C SER A 1016 -4.15 37.17 -8.90
N LEU A 1017 -3.70 36.39 -9.88
CA LEU A 1017 -3.45 34.95 -9.75
C LEU A 1017 -1.98 34.56 -9.81
N LEU A 1018 -1.14 35.26 -10.59
CA LEU A 1018 0.25 34.91 -10.83
C LEU A 1018 1.10 35.19 -9.57
N PRO A 1019 1.67 34.16 -8.90
CA PRO A 1019 2.25 34.32 -7.56
C PRO A 1019 3.40 35.32 -7.46
N GLU A 1020 4.11 35.56 -8.56
CA GLU A 1020 5.23 36.51 -8.67
C GLU A 1020 4.81 37.94 -8.29
N TYR A 1021 3.55 38.33 -8.56
CA TYR A 1021 2.99 39.63 -8.14
C TYR A 1021 2.85 39.82 -6.62
N VAL A 1022 3.19 38.83 -5.79
CA VAL A 1022 3.32 39.03 -4.34
C VAL A 1022 4.52 39.91 -3.97
N VAL A 1023 5.55 39.98 -4.81
CA VAL A 1023 6.82 40.66 -4.47
C VAL A 1023 6.67 42.17 -4.29
N PRO A 1024 5.94 42.92 -5.15
CA PRO A 1024 5.63 44.32 -4.89
C PRO A 1024 4.95 44.56 -3.54
N TYR A 1025 3.90 43.80 -3.21
CA TYR A 1025 3.21 43.94 -1.92
C TYR A 1025 4.10 43.59 -0.72
N MET A 1026 4.99 42.59 -0.86
CA MET A 1026 5.97 42.22 0.16
C MET A 1026 6.98 43.34 0.40
N ILE A 1027 7.51 43.94 -0.66
CA ILE A 1027 8.47 45.05 -0.56
C ILE A 1027 7.82 46.25 0.15
N HIS A 1028 6.60 46.62 -0.25
CA HIS A 1028 5.86 47.71 0.41
C HIS A 1028 5.52 47.40 1.87
N LEU A 1029 5.07 46.17 2.17
CA LEU A 1029 4.76 45.75 3.54
C LEU A 1029 6.01 45.81 4.44
N LEU A 1030 7.17 45.43 3.93
CA LEU A 1030 8.44 45.47 4.66
C LEU A 1030 9.02 46.89 4.77
N ALA A 1031 8.81 47.77 3.78
CA ALA A 1031 9.20 49.18 3.86
C ALA A 1031 8.40 49.96 4.92
N HIS A 1032 7.18 49.52 5.23
CA HIS A 1032 6.31 50.08 6.28
C HIS A 1032 6.22 49.21 7.55
N ASP A 1033 7.09 48.21 7.69
CA ASP A 1033 7.17 47.39 8.91
C ASP A 1033 7.62 48.23 10.12
N PRO A 1034 6.94 48.16 11.29
CA PRO A 1034 7.27 49.01 12.44
C PRO A 1034 8.66 48.83 13.03
N ASP A 1035 9.30 47.67 12.83
CA ASP A 1035 10.67 47.43 13.31
C ASP A 1035 11.70 48.14 12.39
N PHE A 1036 11.35 48.38 11.12
CA PHE A 1036 12.21 49.01 10.11
C PHE A 1036 12.20 50.53 10.21
N THR A 1037 12.88 51.02 11.25
CA THR A 1037 12.98 52.44 11.62
C THR A 1037 14.22 53.15 11.08
N LYS A 1038 15.27 52.40 10.71
CA LYS A 1038 16.58 52.94 10.31
C LYS A 1038 17.08 52.22 9.04
N PRO A 1039 17.00 52.85 7.85
CA PRO A 1039 17.31 52.18 6.58
C PRO A 1039 18.76 51.67 6.44
N GLN A 1040 19.69 52.18 7.25
CA GLN A 1040 21.11 51.82 7.22
C GLN A 1040 21.56 50.97 8.43
N ASP A 1041 20.62 50.50 9.27
CA ASP A 1041 20.95 49.63 10.40
C ASP A 1041 21.15 48.18 9.96
N PHE A 1042 22.30 47.58 10.34
CA PHE A 1042 22.69 46.25 9.87
C PHE A 1042 21.85 45.10 10.42
N GLU A 1043 21.29 45.22 11.62
CA GLU A 1043 20.41 44.20 12.19
C GLU A 1043 19.03 44.26 11.50
N GLN A 1044 18.47 45.46 11.35
CA GLN A 1044 17.20 45.65 10.64
C GLN A 1044 17.29 45.20 9.17
N LEU A 1045 18.38 45.54 8.47
CA LEU A 1045 18.63 45.09 7.09
C LEU A 1045 18.74 43.55 6.99
N ARG A 1046 19.30 42.87 7.99
CA ARG A 1046 19.31 41.39 8.03
C ARG A 1046 17.89 40.85 8.19
N ASP A 1047 17.08 41.42 9.08
CA ASP A 1047 15.72 40.95 9.34
C ASP A 1047 14.82 41.14 8.10
N ILE A 1048 14.95 42.28 7.41
CA ILE A 1048 14.33 42.53 6.09
C ILE A 1048 14.75 41.47 5.06
N LYS A 1049 16.05 41.18 4.96
CA LYS A 1049 16.59 40.14 4.06
C LYS A 1049 16.02 38.75 4.40
N GLU A 1050 15.86 38.41 5.68
CA GLU A 1050 15.28 37.12 6.08
C GLU A 1050 13.80 37.02 5.71
N CYS A 1051 13.01 38.07 5.89
CA CYS A 1051 11.61 38.15 5.41
C CYS A 1051 11.52 38.01 3.87
N LEU A 1052 12.34 38.74 3.13
CA LEU A 1052 12.39 38.66 1.65
C LEU A 1052 12.76 37.25 1.19
N TRP A 1053 13.82 36.66 1.79
CA TRP A 1053 14.28 35.32 1.42
C TRP A 1053 13.24 34.24 1.75
N PHE A 1054 12.51 34.36 2.86
CA PHE A 1054 11.48 33.39 3.26
C PHE A 1054 10.39 33.20 2.19
N MET A 1055 10.03 34.26 1.45
CA MET A 1055 9.13 34.21 0.31
C MET A 1055 9.85 33.81 -0.99
N LEU A 1056 10.97 34.48 -1.30
CA LEU A 1056 11.68 34.32 -2.58
C LEU A 1056 12.24 32.91 -2.76
N GLU A 1057 12.72 32.26 -1.70
CA GLU A 1057 13.18 30.86 -1.73
C GLU A 1057 12.10 29.92 -2.30
N VAL A 1058 10.84 30.16 -1.94
CA VAL A 1058 9.70 29.35 -2.36
C VAL A 1058 9.28 29.68 -3.81
N LEU A 1059 9.20 30.96 -4.16
CA LEU A 1059 8.84 31.41 -5.52
C LEU A 1059 9.88 30.96 -6.55
N MET A 1060 11.16 31.08 -6.22
CA MET A 1060 12.33 30.77 -7.06
C MET A 1060 12.73 29.29 -7.02
N THR A 1061 11.99 28.43 -6.32
CA THR A 1061 12.22 26.97 -6.33
C THR A 1061 12.06 26.37 -7.74
N LYS A 1062 11.29 27.03 -8.62
CA LYS A 1062 11.05 26.63 -10.02
C LYS A 1062 11.10 27.84 -10.94
N ASN A 1063 12.13 27.93 -11.79
CA ASN A 1063 12.23 28.95 -12.84
C ASN A 1063 11.38 28.59 -14.07
N GLU A 1064 10.06 28.52 -13.89
CA GLU A 1064 9.11 28.38 -15.00
C GLU A 1064 8.94 29.74 -15.71
N ASN A 1065 8.87 29.76 -17.05
CA ASN A 1065 8.62 30.94 -17.89
C ASN A 1065 9.44 32.21 -17.56
N ASN A 1066 10.75 32.08 -17.32
CA ASN A 1066 11.64 33.19 -16.94
C ASN A 1066 11.16 33.98 -15.68
N SER A 1067 10.46 33.33 -14.76
CA SER A 1067 9.99 33.95 -13.51
C SER A 1067 11.08 34.72 -12.75
N HIS A 1068 12.35 34.26 -12.79
CA HIS A 1068 13.43 34.92 -12.05
C HIS A 1068 13.82 36.30 -12.64
N SER A 1069 13.75 36.49 -13.96
CA SER A 1069 13.96 37.82 -14.56
C SER A 1069 12.72 38.70 -14.42
N PHE A 1070 11.52 38.11 -14.48
CA PHE A 1070 10.26 38.82 -14.21
C PHE A 1070 10.24 39.40 -12.79
N LEU A 1071 10.65 38.62 -11.79
CA LEU A 1071 10.81 39.08 -10.40
C LEU A 1071 11.80 40.22 -10.27
N ARG A 1072 13.00 40.10 -10.89
CA ARG A 1072 13.99 41.20 -10.90
C ARG A 1072 13.40 42.48 -11.53
N LYS A 1073 12.75 42.35 -12.69
CA LYS A 1073 12.16 43.48 -13.43
C LYS A 1073 11.03 44.18 -12.64
N MET A 1074 10.27 43.45 -11.82
CA MET A 1074 9.33 44.06 -10.88
C MET A 1074 10.04 44.98 -9.89
N VAL A 1075 11.11 44.50 -9.26
CA VAL A 1075 11.84 45.27 -8.24
C VAL A 1075 12.54 46.49 -8.86
N GLU A 1076 13.09 46.34 -10.07
CA GLU A 1076 13.61 47.47 -10.85
C GLU A 1076 12.53 48.51 -11.16
N ASN A 1077 11.35 48.08 -11.63
CA ASN A 1077 10.24 49.01 -11.91
C ASN A 1077 9.75 49.73 -10.63
N ILE A 1078 9.79 49.10 -9.44
CA ILE A 1078 9.42 49.76 -8.18
C ILE A 1078 10.39 50.89 -7.81
N LYS A 1079 11.68 50.78 -8.14
CA LYS A 1079 12.62 51.89 -7.89
C LYS A 1079 12.28 53.12 -8.72
N GLN A 1080 11.64 52.93 -9.88
CA GLN A 1080 11.18 53.98 -10.79
C GLN A 1080 9.77 54.53 -10.46
N THR A 1081 9.24 54.19 -9.28
CA THR A 1081 8.01 54.78 -8.73
C THR A 1081 8.28 55.41 -7.37
N LYS A 1082 7.27 56.10 -6.83
CA LYS A 1082 7.24 56.54 -5.44
C LYS A 1082 6.28 55.68 -4.63
N ASP A 1083 6.49 55.65 -3.32
CA ASP A 1083 5.56 55.10 -2.34
C ASP A 1083 4.20 55.80 -2.47
N ALA A 1084 3.12 55.09 -2.84
CA ALA A 1084 1.82 55.75 -3.07
C ALA A 1084 1.16 56.23 -1.76
N GLN A 1085 1.58 55.66 -0.62
CA GLN A 1085 1.05 56.01 0.69
C GLN A 1085 1.63 57.33 1.22
N ALA A 1086 2.92 57.59 0.98
CA ALA A 1086 3.57 58.87 1.27
C ALA A 1086 4.51 59.32 0.12
N PRO A 1087 3.98 59.76 -1.04
CA PRO A 1087 4.78 60.08 -2.22
C PRO A 1087 5.80 61.21 -2.00
N ASP A 1088 5.46 62.15 -1.11
CA ASP A 1088 6.27 63.33 -0.83
C ASP A 1088 7.17 63.19 0.42
N ASP A 1089 7.14 62.05 1.14
CA ASP A 1089 8.07 61.78 2.25
C ASP A 1089 9.36 61.14 1.71
N PRO A 1090 10.52 61.84 1.76
CA PRO A 1090 11.78 61.26 1.30
C PRO A 1090 12.20 60.02 2.11
N LYS A 1091 11.79 59.89 3.37
CA LYS A 1091 12.16 58.76 4.23
C LYS A 1091 11.34 57.51 3.93
N ALA A 1092 10.05 57.64 3.63
CA ALA A 1092 9.22 56.53 3.15
C ALA A 1092 9.78 55.96 1.84
N ASN A 1093 10.10 56.85 0.90
CA ASN A 1093 10.70 56.47 -0.39
C ASN A 1093 12.12 55.88 -0.21
N GLU A 1094 12.97 56.43 0.65
CA GLU A 1094 14.29 55.84 0.97
C GLU A 1094 14.16 54.42 1.53
N LYS A 1095 13.23 54.18 2.48
CA LYS A 1095 12.93 52.83 2.99
C LYS A 1095 12.52 51.89 1.85
N LEU A 1096 11.62 52.33 0.97
CA LEU A 1096 11.17 51.54 -0.17
C LEU A 1096 12.33 51.11 -1.07
N TYR A 1097 13.20 52.06 -1.47
CA TYR A 1097 14.32 51.78 -2.35
C TYR A 1097 15.40 50.92 -1.70
N VAL A 1098 15.64 51.07 -0.39
CA VAL A 1098 16.52 50.17 0.37
C VAL A 1098 15.99 48.74 0.36
N VAL A 1099 14.70 48.52 0.60
CA VAL A 1099 14.10 47.17 0.55
C VAL A 1099 14.19 46.58 -0.86
N CYS A 1100 14.00 47.39 -1.92
CA CYS A 1100 14.25 46.98 -3.31
C CYS A 1100 15.70 46.52 -3.53
N ASP A 1101 16.70 47.26 -3.05
CA ASP A 1101 18.11 46.88 -3.24
C ASP A 1101 18.48 45.62 -2.46
N VAL A 1102 17.90 45.39 -1.28
CA VAL A 1102 18.04 44.11 -0.56
C VAL A 1102 17.39 42.96 -1.36
N ALA A 1103 16.21 43.19 -1.96
CA ALA A 1103 15.53 42.18 -2.78
C ALA A 1103 16.31 41.85 -4.06
N LEU A 1104 16.84 42.85 -4.77
CA LEU A 1104 17.73 42.66 -5.93
C LEU A 1104 18.99 41.88 -5.54
N PHE A 1105 19.64 42.28 -4.45
CA PHE A 1105 20.80 41.58 -3.89
C PHE A 1105 20.48 40.10 -3.59
N VAL A 1106 19.30 39.80 -3.02
CA VAL A 1106 18.87 38.41 -2.75
C VAL A 1106 18.64 37.65 -4.06
N ILE A 1107 17.94 38.22 -5.04
CA ILE A 1107 17.63 37.55 -6.32
C ILE A 1107 18.92 37.24 -7.10
N THR A 1108 19.81 38.22 -7.26
CA THR A 1108 21.06 38.07 -8.04
C THR A 1108 22.02 37.07 -7.39
N ASN A 1109 22.17 37.07 -6.06
CA ASN A 1109 23.03 36.09 -5.36
C ASN A 1109 22.46 34.66 -5.33
N LYS A 1110 21.20 34.46 -5.75
CA LYS A 1110 20.51 33.16 -5.65
C LYS A 1110 20.10 32.58 -7.00
N SER A 1111 20.22 33.34 -8.10
CA SER A 1111 19.83 32.90 -9.43
C SER A 1111 20.67 33.55 -10.53
N THR A 1112 21.39 32.75 -11.30
CA THR A 1112 22.05 33.20 -12.55
C THR A 1112 21.04 33.54 -13.66
N SER A 1113 19.85 32.92 -13.66
CA SER A 1113 18.82 33.14 -14.69
C SER A 1113 18.05 34.46 -14.56
N CYS A 1114 18.34 35.30 -13.56
CA CYS A 1114 17.67 36.60 -13.42
C CYS A 1114 18.19 37.67 -14.41
N HIS A 1115 19.28 37.37 -15.12
CA HIS A 1115 19.86 38.23 -16.15
C HIS A 1115 19.26 38.02 -17.56
N LEU A 1116 18.35 37.06 -17.72
CA LEU A 1116 17.56 36.88 -18.95
C LEU A 1116 16.54 38.01 -19.12
N ASP A 1117 15.99 38.15 -20.33
CA ASP A 1117 14.89 39.08 -20.58
C ASP A 1117 13.62 38.67 -19.80
N SER A 1118 12.85 39.69 -19.39
CA SER A 1118 11.55 39.51 -18.76
C SER A 1118 10.52 39.07 -19.81
N PRO A 1119 9.65 38.08 -19.53
CA PRO A 1119 8.66 37.59 -20.49
C PRO A 1119 7.59 38.64 -20.84
N LYS A 1120 7.34 39.60 -19.93
CA LYS A 1120 6.46 40.77 -20.09
C LYS A 1120 6.97 41.90 -19.18
N ASP A 1121 6.57 43.14 -19.45
CA ASP A 1121 6.78 44.24 -18.49
C ASP A 1121 5.73 44.14 -17.35
N PRO A 1122 6.12 44.17 -16.07
CA PRO A 1122 5.18 44.00 -14.95
C PRO A 1122 4.40 45.27 -14.63
N VAL A 1123 3.10 45.11 -14.37
CA VAL A 1123 2.18 46.20 -13.99
C VAL A 1123 2.14 46.33 -12.47
N LEU A 1124 2.63 47.45 -11.93
CA LEU A 1124 2.67 47.65 -10.48
C LEU A 1124 1.30 48.06 -9.90
N PRO A 1125 0.95 47.62 -8.68
CA PRO A 1125 -0.31 48.00 -8.02
C PRO A 1125 -0.39 49.50 -7.69
N THR A 1126 -1.31 50.23 -8.32
CA THR A 1126 -1.44 51.70 -8.19
C THR A 1126 -1.87 52.19 -6.81
N LYS A 1127 -2.43 51.33 -5.95
CA LYS A 1127 -2.72 51.61 -4.53
C LYS A 1127 -1.46 51.70 -3.66
N PHE A 1128 -0.34 51.16 -4.13
CA PHE A 1128 0.90 51.00 -3.38
C PHE A 1128 2.10 51.72 -4.04
N PHE A 1129 2.05 51.90 -5.36
CA PHE A 1129 3.09 52.56 -6.15
C PHE A 1129 2.49 53.63 -7.05
N THR A 1130 3.11 54.81 -7.13
CA THR A 1130 2.68 55.81 -8.12
C THR A 1130 2.85 55.26 -9.54
N PRO A 1131 2.10 55.78 -10.53
CA PRO A 1131 2.45 55.58 -11.93
C PRO A 1131 3.93 55.96 -12.17
N PRO A 1132 4.66 55.25 -13.06
CA PRO A 1132 6.03 55.61 -13.40
C PRO A 1132 6.04 56.97 -14.11
N ASP A 1133 6.73 57.93 -13.50
CA ASP A 1133 6.95 59.25 -14.06
C ASP A 1133 8.13 59.18 -15.04
N LYS A 1134 7.95 59.73 -16.25
CA LYS A 1134 8.97 59.67 -17.31
C LYS A 1134 10.19 60.52 -17.01
N ASP A 1135 10.03 61.55 -16.17
CA ASP A 1135 11.09 62.46 -15.79
C ASP A 1135 11.79 62.02 -14.49
N PHE A 1136 11.29 60.94 -13.84
CA PHE A 1136 11.86 60.35 -12.63
C PHE A 1136 12.67 59.08 -12.97
N ASN A 1137 13.99 59.12 -12.74
CA ASN A 1137 14.86 57.95 -12.83
C ASN A 1137 15.71 57.80 -11.56
N ASN A 1138 15.73 56.60 -10.97
CA ASN A 1138 16.35 56.27 -9.69
C ASN A 1138 17.26 55.03 -9.77
N ASP A 1139 18.37 55.18 -10.49
CA ASP A 1139 19.43 54.17 -10.59
C ASP A 1139 20.39 54.16 -9.39
N LYS A 1140 20.13 54.95 -8.34
CA LYS A 1140 20.97 55.05 -7.14
C LYS A 1140 20.97 53.73 -6.34
N ASP A 1141 22.15 53.28 -5.92
CA ASP A 1141 22.33 52.17 -4.98
C ASP A 1141 22.23 52.69 -3.53
N TYR A 1142 21.32 52.14 -2.73
CA TYR A 1142 21.08 52.57 -1.35
C TYR A 1142 21.77 51.67 -0.31
N LEU A 1143 22.45 50.59 -0.74
CA LEU A 1143 23.20 49.70 0.15
C LEU A 1143 24.71 49.95 0.08
N SER A 1144 25.34 50.22 1.24
CA SER A 1144 26.79 50.35 1.32
C SER A 1144 27.52 49.02 1.06
N SER A 1145 28.83 49.09 0.78
CA SER A 1145 29.68 47.90 0.62
C SER A 1145 29.74 47.05 1.90
N GLU A 1146 29.73 47.70 3.07
CA GLU A 1146 29.66 47.05 4.37
C GLU A 1146 28.30 46.35 4.56
N ALA A 1147 27.19 47.01 4.24
CA ALA A 1147 25.86 46.42 4.29
C ALA A 1147 25.79 45.16 3.40
N ARG A 1148 26.27 45.23 2.15
CA ARG A 1148 26.35 44.06 1.26
C ARG A 1148 27.20 42.92 1.85
N ASN A 1149 28.34 43.23 2.47
CA ASN A 1149 29.18 42.24 3.14
C ASN A 1149 28.50 41.61 4.38
N VAL A 1150 27.75 42.38 5.17
CA VAL A 1150 26.94 41.84 6.28
C VAL A 1150 25.81 40.95 5.74
N LEU A 1151 25.11 41.39 4.69
CA LEU A 1151 24.04 40.61 4.05
C LEU A 1151 24.57 39.32 3.40
N LEU A 1152 25.81 39.29 2.90
CA LEU A 1152 26.48 38.07 2.41
C LEU A 1152 26.85 37.13 3.57
N THR A 1153 27.56 37.65 4.58
CA THR A 1153 28.29 36.82 5.56
C THR A 1153 27.52 36.54 6.86
N GLY A 1154 26.48 37.31 7.17
CA GLY A 1154 25.77 37.28 8.44
C GLY A 1154 26.58 37.76 9.65
N LYS A 1155 27.75 38.39 9.43
CA LYS A 1155 28.65 38.87 10.49
C LYS A 1155 28.83 40.38 10.42
N ILE A 1156 28.44 41.09 11.47
CA ILE A 1156 28.82 42.48 11.68
C ILE A 1156 30.29 42.49 12.15
N GLN A 1157 31.18 43.07 11.35
CA GLN A 1157 32.57 43.28 11.77
C GLN A 1157 32.65 44.43 12.78
N PRO A 1158 33.33 44.28 13.92
CA PRO A 1158 33.56 45.40 14.82
C PRO A 1158 34.46 46.44 14.14
N LYS A 1159 34.07 47.71 14.17
CA LYS A 1159 34.87 48.82 13.64
C LYS A 1159 36.25 48.83 14.31
N GLN A 1160 37.32 48.72 13.53
CA GLN A 1160 38.67 49.02 14.01
C GLN A 1160 38.76 50.52 14.31
N THR A 1161 38.79 50.87 15.60
CA THR A 1161 39.16 52.20 16.05
C THR A 1161 40.68 52.25 16.21
N GLY A 1162 41.33 53.20 15.55
CA GLY A 1162 42.78 53.38 15.62
C GLY A 1162 43.22 53.74 17.04
N VAL A 1163 44.26 53.08 17.54
CA VAL A 1163 44.81 53.28 18.88
C VAL A 1163 45.98 54.27 18.81
N LEU A 1164 45.86 55.41 19.52
CA LEU A 1164 47.02 56.22 19.92
C LEU A 1164 46.76 56.92 21.28
N GLY A 1165 47.61 56.63 22.27
CA GLY A 1165 48.01 57.56 23.34
C GLY A 1165 47.16 57.67 24.62
N ALA A 1166 47.61 57.00 25.70
CA ALA A 1166 47.82 57.50 27.08
C ALA A 1166 46.68 58.26 27.85
N VAL A 1167 46.48 58.17 29.19
CA VAL A 1167 47.14 57.46 30.31
C VAL A 1167 46.24 57.55 31.59
N ASN A 1168 46.41 56.62 32.57
CA ASN A 1168 45.95 56.65 33.99
C ASN A 1168 44.46 56.48 34.43
N LYS A 1169 44.18 55.31 35.06
CA LYS A 1169 43.53 55.02 36.38
C LYS A 1169 42.46 55.96 37.01
N PRO A 1170 41.55 55.45 37.91
CA PRO A 1170 40.97 54.09 38.03
C PRO A 1170 39.44 54.05 38.36
N LEU A 1171 38.82 52.86 38.21
CA LEU A 1171 37.59 52.36 38.87
C LEU A 1171 36.31 53.24 38.93
N THR A 1172 35.27 52.86 38.16
CA THR A 1172 33.97 52.33 38.69
C THR A 1172 33.02 52.01 37.52
N VAL A 1173 32.58 50.75 37.38
CA VAL A 1173 31.30 50.43 36.72
C VAL A 1173 30.56 49.37 37.54
N THR A 1174 29.57 49.83 38.28
CA THR A 1174 28.61 49.02 39.01
C THR A 1174 27.72 48.24 38.05
N THR A 1175 27.60 46.93 38.21
CA THR A 1175 26.55 46.15 37.54
C THR A 1175 25.18 46.53 38.11
N VAL A 1176 24.42 47.40 37.43
CA VAL A 1176 23.01 47.65 37.75
C VAL A 1176 22.12 46.84 36.80
N ARG A 1177 21.87 45.59 37.21
CA ARG A 1177 20.66 44.84 36.84
C ARG A 1177 19.54 45.24 37.80
N ARG A 1178 18.29 44.99 37.39
CA ARG A 1178 17.02 45.09 38.16
C ARG A 1178 16.37 46.50 38.20
N PRO A 1179 15.03 46.61 38.31
CA PRO A 1179 14.13 45.62 38.90
C PRO A 1179 12.98 45.08 38.04
N TYR A 1180 12.71 43.78 38.20
CA TYR A 1180 11.37 43.36 38.59
C TYR A 1180 11.47 42.37 39.77
N THR A 1181 10.79 42.73 40.85
CA THR A 1181 10.65 41.95 42.08
C THR A 1181 9.32 41.20 42.05
N LYS A 1182 9.36 39.93 42.49
CA LYS A 1182 8.23 39.32 43.20
C LYS A 1182 8.75 38.57 44.42
N THR A 1183 8.11 38.83 45.54
CA THR A 1183 8.09 38.04 46.78
C THR A 1183 7.48 36.65 46.51
N ALA A 1184 7.65 35.63 47.37
CA ALA A 1184 7.70 35.68 48.82
C ALA A 1184 8.55 34.58 49.50
N VAL A 1185 8.98 34.88 50.75
CA VAL A 1185 8.81 34.09 52.00
C VAL A 1185 8.17 32.70 51.78
N SER A 1186 8.72 31.54 52.19
CA SER A 1186 9.85 31.15 53.07
C SER A 1186 10.15 29.62 52.89
N ASP A 1187 11.01 28.87 53.60
CA ASP A 1187 11.86 29.14 54.80
C ASP A 1187 13.08 28.16 54.89
N THR A 1188 13.72 28.09 56.06
CA THR A 1188 14.62 27.07 56.67
C THR A 1188 14.99 25.80 55.87
N GLY A 1189 16.25 25.32 55.85
CA GLY A 1189 17.48 25.87 56.43
C GLY A 1189 18.63 24.84 56.56
N SER A 1190 19.87 25.30 56.29
CA SER A 1190 21.17 24.79 56.77
C SER A 1190 21.74 23.40 56.36
N ASN A 1191 23.07 23.43 56.13
CA ASN A 1191 24.09 22.35 56.15
C ASN A 1191 24.16 21.41 54.90
N ALA A 1192 25.25 21.39 54.10
CA ALA A 1192 26.65 20.96 54.37
C ALA A 1192 26.80 19.43 54.44
N SER A 1193 27.78 18.73 53.84
CA SER A 1193 28.93 19.13 52.97
C SER A 1193 29.55 17.89 52.28
N THR A 1194 30.75 18.03 51.67
CA THR A 1194 31.63 17.00 51.04
C THR A 1194 31.16 16.44 49.68
N ASN A 1195 31.87 16.57 48.55
CA ASN A 1195 33.27 16.30 48.13
C ASN A 1195 33.61 14.82 47.81
N SER A 1196 33.67 14.50 46.51
CA SER A 1196 34.81 13.78 45.90
C SER A 1196 34.78 13.86 44.36
N GLN A 1197 35.80 14.50 43.78
CA GLN A 1197 36.22 14.35 42.37
C GLN A 1197 37.23 13.17 42.26
N PRO A 1198 37.90 12.93 41.10
CA PRO A 1198 37.41 12.67 39.73
C PRO A 1198 38.03 11.35 39.17
N ILE A 1199 37.95 11.11 37.85
CA ILE A 1199 39.05 10.71 36.92
C ILE A 1199 38.49 10.12 35.60
N SER A 1200 39.16 10.41 34.49
CA SER A 1200 38.95 9.88 33.11
C SER A 1200 40.32 9.38 32.60
N PRO A 1201 40.61 9.10 31.30
CA PRO A 1201 39.80 8.92 30.08
C PRO A 1201 40.22 7.70 29.20
N ALA A 1202 39.56 7.47 28.05
CA ALA A 1202 40.18 6.79 26.87
C ALA A 1202 39.44 7.00 25.53
N THR A 1203 39.84 8.03 24.79
CA THR A 1203 40.14 8.05 23.33
C THR A 1203 39.35 7.21 22.30
N THR A 1204 38.81 7.88 21.28
CA THR A 1204 38.85 7.39 19.87
C THR A 1204 38.92 8.58 18.89
N LYS A 1205 39.64 8.46 17.76
CA LYS A 1205 39.88 9.53 16.78
C LYS A 1205 39.09 9.34 15.47
N ASN A 1206 38.56 10.45 14.95
CA ASN A 1206 38.33 10.82 13.54
C ASN A 1206 38.32 9.75 12.42
N ARG A 1207 37.26 9.74 11.59
CA ARG A 1207 37.33 10.29 10.21
C ARG A 1207 35.98 10.46 9.49
N TYR A 1208 35.96 11.43 8.58
CA TYR A 1208 34.88 11.86 7.69
C TYR A 1208 34.35 10.77 6.72
N ARG A 1209 33.03 10.79 6.41
CA ARG A 1209 32.44 10.79 5.04
C ARG A 1209 30.91 11.12 5.09
N PRO A 1210 30.21 11.35 3.95
CA PRO A 1210 29.50 12.63 3.78
C PRO A 1210 27.97 12.60 4.02
N PHE A 1211 27.39 13.80 4.07
CA PHE A 1211 25.94 14.05 4.07
C PHE A 1211 25.22 13.30 2.93
N ILE A 1212 24.31 12.41 3.30
CA ILE A 1212 23.25 11.91 2.42
C ILE A 1212 21.96 12.63 2.78
N ASN A 1213 21.28 13.21 1.77
CA ASN A 1213 20.02 13.91 1.91
C ASN A 1213 18.90 12.95 2.38
N ILE A 1214 18.52 13.00 3.65
CA ILE A 1214 17.31 12.34 4.16
C ILE A 1214 16.13 13.31 4.07
N VAL A 1215 15.52 13.39 2.89
CA VAL A 1215 14.18 13.99 2.69
C VAL A 1215 13.14 12.91 3.01
N ALA A 1216 13.00 12.57 4.28
CA ALA A 1216 12.05 11.56 4.75
C ALA A 1216 11.71 11.74 6.25
N LEU A 1217 11.02 12.84 6.61
CA LEU A 1217 10.40 13.04 7.93
C LEU A 1217 9.37 14.18 7.85
N SER A 1218 8.14 13.85 7.42
CA SER A 1218 6.99 14.77 7.46
C SER A 1218 5.73 14.16 8.09
N CYS A 1219 5.91 13.10 8.89
CA CYS A 1219 4.87 12.45 9.66
C CYS A 1219 5.33 12.40 11.13
N ILE A 1220 4.87 13.36 11.92
CA ILE A 1220 4.69 13.44 13.39
C ILE A 1220 4.37 14.92 13.69
N TYR A 1221 3.52 15.18 14.69
CA TYR A 1221 2.85 16.47 15.01
C TYR A 1221 1.73 16.94 14.06
N LYS A 1222 0.51 16.43 14.32
CA LYS A 1222 -0.73 17.23 14.23
C LYS A 1222 -1.87 16.66 15.10
N GLU A 1223 -1.63 16.61 16.40
CA GLU A 1223 -2.72 16.58 17.41
C GLU A 1223 -2.99 17.98 17.95
N ARG A 1224 -4.16 18.19 18.55
CA ARG A 1224 -4.73 19.51 18.97
C ARG A 1224 -5.06 20.48 17.83
N HIS A 1225 -6.00 20.08 16.98
CA HIS A 1225 -7.01 20.99 16.38
C HIS A 1225 -8.33 20.23 16.19
N SER A 1226 -8.92 19.82 17.32
CA SER A 1226 -10.33 19.46 17.43
C SER A 1226 -11.11 20.71 17.84
N LYS A 1227 -12.28 20.94 17.24
CA LYS A 1227 -13.06 22.21 17.20
C LYS A 1227 -12.45 23.31 16.29
N GLU A 1228 -13.05 23.44 15.10
CA GLU A 1228 -13.21 24.65 14.21
C GLU A 1228 -13.25 24.26 12.72
N ALA A 1229 -12.70 23.09 12.32
CA ALA A 1229 -12.58 22.69 10.91
C ALA A 1229 -13.90 22.34 10.18
N ALA A 1230 -15.04 22.24 10.89
CA ALA A 1230 -16.35 21.96 10.29
C ALA A 1230 -16.97 23.17 9.56
N ASN A 1231 -16.53 24.41 9.88
CA ASN A 1231 -17.16 25.66 9.42
C ASN A 1231 -16.68 26.16 8.03
N ILE A 1232 -16.13 25.29 7.16
CA ILE A 1232 -15.43 25.71 5.93
C ILE A 1232 -16.14 25.27 4.62
N LEU A 1233 -17.20 24.46 4.69
CA LEU A 1233 -17.97 23.94 3.54
C LEU A 1233 -19.11 24.85 3.02
N GLU A 1234 -19.46 25.93 3.72
CA GLU A 1234 -20.69 26.72 3.45
C GLU A 1234 -20.59 27.81 2.37
N VAL A 1235 -19.64 27.73 1.41
CA VAL A 1235 -19.44 28.80 0.39
C VAL A 1235 -19.48 28.27 -1.04
N SER A 1236 -19.78 26.99 -1.27
CA SER A 1236 -19.80 26.38 -2.62
C SER A 1236 -21.20 26.33 -3.27
N SER A 1237 -22.21 27.01 -2.71
CA SER A 1237 -23.58 27.02 -3.26
C SER A 1237 -24.07 28.39 -3.75
N GLU A 1238 -23.23 29.44 -3.72
CA GLU A 1238 -23.62 30.81 -4.14
C GLU A 1238 -23.03 31.21 -5.53
N ALA A 1239 -22.51 30.26 -6.30
CA ALA A 1239 -21.84 30.52 -7.59
C ALA A 1239 -22.72 30.28 -8.83
N SER A 1240 -24.01 29.97 -8.66
CA SER A 1240 -24.91 29.59 -9.76
C SER A 1240 -26.26 30.31 -9.75
N GLU A 1241 -26.26 31.64 -9.65
CA GLU A 1241 -27.41 32.50 -10.01
C GLU A 1241 -26.99 33.98 -10.15
N ALA A 1242 -26.20 34.30 -11.18
CA ALA A 1242 -25.87 35.67 -11.55
C ALA A 1242 -25.66 35.77 -13.08
N GLY A 1243 -26.76 35.96 -13.82
CA GLY A 1243 -26.69 35.96 -15.29
C GLY A 1243 -28.02 36.03 -16.03
N ALA A 1244 -28.95 36.91 -15.64
CA ALA A 1244 -30.12 37.25 -16.46
C ALA A 1244 -30.75 38.60 -16.05
N ARG A 1245 -30.29 39.71 -16.66
CA ARG A 1245 -31.01 40.98 -16.89
C ARG A 1245 -30.05 42.02 -17.46
N GLU A 1246 -29.95 42.08 -18.78
CA GLU A 1246 -29.64 43.32 -19.50
C GLU A 1246 -30.71 43.51 -20.58
N ASN A 1247 -31.17 44.75 -20.73
CA ASN A 1247 -32.27 45.11 -21.63
C ASN A 1247 -31.75 45.34 -23.06
N GLU A 1248 -32.66 45.21 -24.02
CA GLU A 1248 -32.44 45.50 -25.43
C GLU A 1248 -32.10 46.97 -25.68
N GLU A 1249 -31.11 47.25 -26.54
CA GLU A 1249 -31.29 48.12 -27.71
C GLU A 1249 -30.17 47.89 -28.75
N ASN A 1250 -30.42 48.26 -30.00
CA ASN A 1250 -29.81 47.64 -31.20
C ASN A 1250 -28.95 48.67 -32.03
N PRO A 1251 -28.54 48.42 -33.28
CA PRO A 1251 -27.15 48.06 -33.65
C PRO A 1251 -26.40 49.07 -34.55
N GLN A 1252 -25.10 48.83 -34.81
CA GLN A 1252 -24.52 49.11 -36.15
C GLN A 1252 -23.20 48.37 -36.52
N ILE A 1253 -23.36 47.40 -37.44
CA ILE A 1253 -22.53 46.99 -38.59
C ILE A 1253 -21.14 47.68 -38.80
N VAL A 1254 -20.07 46.87 -38.91
CA VAL A 1254 -19.05 46.92 -40.02
C VAL A 1254 -18.49 45.51 -40.30
N LYS A 1255 -18.35 45.13 -41.58
CA LYS A 1255 -17.67 43.89 -42.05
C LYS A 1255 -16.17 44.14 -42.33
N ALA A 1256 -15.32 43.13 -42.16
CA ALA A 1256 -14.08 43.00 -42.93
C ALA A 1256 -13.65 41.52 -43.08
N GLU A 1257 -13.54 41.06 -44.32
CA GLU A 1257 -12.88 39.79 -44.69
C GLU A 1257 -11.37 39.99 -44.92
N GLY A 1258 -10.55 38.94 -44.82
CA GLY A 1258 -9.16 39.04 -45.28
C GLY A 1258 -8.17 38.01 -44.71
N GLY A 1259 -8.21 36.76 -45.18
CA GLY A 1259 -7.21 35.76 -44.79
C GLY A 1259 -5.98 35.71 -45.71
N LYS A 1260 -4.85 35.14 -45.24
CA LYS A 1260 -4.01 34.18 -46.00
C LYS A 1260 -2.76 33.65 -45.25
N LYS A 1261 -2.44 32.39 -45.57
CA LYS A 1261 -1.11 31.75 -45.67
C LYS A 1261 -0.27 31.51 -44.41
N VAL A 1262 -0.48 30.31 -43.85
CA VAL A 1262 0.47 29.18 -43.86
C VAL A 1262 1.92 29.49 -44.32
N ARG A 1263 2.89 29.19 -43.45
CA ARG A 1263 4.22 28.66 -43.84
C ARG A 1263 4.58 27.45 -42.96
N LYS A 1264 5.28 26.48 -43.56
CA LYS A 1264 5.53 25.13 -43.03
C LYS A 1264 6.99 24.75 -43.31
N LEU A 1265 7.77 24.47 -42.26
CA LEU A 1265 9.09 23.83 -42.28
C LEU A 1265 9.26 23.12 -40.91
N THR A 1266 9.02 21.81 -40.79
CA THR A 1266 9.93 20.66 -41.04
C THR A 1266 11.05 20.51 -40.01
N CYS A 1267 11.05 19.37 -39.32
CA CYS A 1267 12.19 18.87 -38.53
C CYS A 1267 13.31 18.41 -39.47
N ASP A 1268 14.57 18.65 -39.10
CA ASP A 1268 15.51 17.57 -38.69
C ASP A 1268 16.94 18.10 -38.55
N ASN A 1269 17.53 17.91 -37.37
CA ASN A 1269 18.90 17.38 -37.22
C ASN A 1269 19.24 17.12 -35.75
N ALA A 1270 20.09 16.11 -35.50
CA ALA A 1270 20.33 15.56 -34.16
C ALA A 1270 21.82 15.44 -33.79
N ARG A 1271 22.05 15.33 -32.47
CA ARG A 1271 23.24 14.80 -31.76
C ARG A 1271 24.57 15.60 -31.79
N LYS A 1272 24.95 16.07 -30.58
CA LYS A 1272 26.27 16.05 -29.90
C LYS A 1272 26.19 17.10 -28.76
N LEU A 1273 26.63 16.92 -27.51
CA LEU A 1273 27.17 15.81 -26.70
C LEU A 1273 26.29 15.73 -25.42
N GLY A 1274 26.26 14.74 -24.52
CA GLY A 1274 27.25 13.77 -24.06
C GLY A 1274 27.58 14.03 -22.58
N ILE A 1275 27.42 13.01 -21.73
CA ILE A 1275 27.94 12.85 -20.34
C ILE A 1275 27.03 13.29 -19.16
N ASN A 1276 26.70 12.26 -18.36
CA ASN A 1276 26.42 12.14 -16.91
C ASN A 1276 25.65 13.23 -16.13
N LEU A 1277 24.54 12.79 -15.53
CA LEU A 1277 24.05 13.29 -14.23
C LEU A 1277 24.32 12.23 -13.17
N HIS A 1278 24.81 12.66 -12.02
CA HIS A 1278 25.22 11.85 -10.88
C HIS A 1278 24.28 12.04 -9.68
#